data_AF-A0A8C5KE47-F1
#
_entry.id   AF-A0A8C5KE47-F1
#
_cell.length_a   1.000
_cell.length_b   1.000
_cell.length_c   1.000
_cell.angle_alpha   90.00
_cell.angle_beta   90.00
_cell.angle_gamma   90.00
#
_symmetry.space_group_name_H-M   'P 1'
#
loop_
_entity.id
_entity.type
_entity.pdbx_description
1 polymer ?
#
loop_
_entity_poly.entity_id
_entity_poly.type
_entity_poly.pdbx_seq_one_letter_code
_entity_poly.pdbx_strand_id
1 'polypeptide(L)'
;PGDITIVKSMKNPPAGVKLVMAAVCVMKDIKPEKISDPSGTGGKIFDYWGPSKKLLGDMNFLRDLRDYDKDNIPVTVMQKIRSEYLTNPEFDPPKVAKASSAAEGLCKWIMAMEVYDRVAKAVAPKKARLAEAQKSLGETMELLNQKRSELAEVEHHLENLQKTFIEKTVEKAALEDQVELCAKKLERASKLIGGLGGEKSRWSQAADDLQITYENLTGDVLVSAGVIAYLGAFTSGFRQTCTNDWSMLCKEKRIPCSEEFSLSKTLGDPVKIRAWNIAGLPTDTFSIDNGVIVNNSRRWPLMIDPQGQANKWIKNSEKENQLNVIKLSDADYMRTLENCIQFGTPLLLENVGEELDPSLEPLLLRQTFKQAGIDCIRLGEVIIEYSFDFKFYITTKLRNPHYMPELATKVSLLNFMITPEGLEDQLLGIVVAKEVAEKTEVKIAESREGYRSIAKHSSVLFFSIADLANIDPMYQYSLTWFVNLYINSIHDSNKSKILEKRLRYLNDHFTYNLYCNICRSLFEKDKLLFSFLLCANLLLAKKEIEYQELMFLLTGGVSLKSADPNPDPSWLQDKSWEEICRASEVPVFQDLKKHFCENIQQWRKIYDNKEPHNAKFPEPMDKQLNELQKIIILRCLRPDKITPAITNYVTDKLGKKFVEPPPFDLTRSYLDSNCTIPLVFVLSPGADPMASLLKFANDKSMSGNKFQAISLGQGQGPVAAKMIKSAIEEGTWVCLQNCHLAVSWMPTLEKICEDFSPEVCNSTFRLWLTSYPSPKFPVTILQNGVKMTNEPPTGLRLNLLQSYLSDPVSDPQFFKGCPGKELAWEKLLYGVCFFHALVQERKKFGPLGWNIPYGFNESDLRISIRQLQLFINEYDTIPLEAVSYLTGECNYGGRVTDDWDRRLLLTMLADFYNPLIVESQHYRFSPSGNYVAPPKGTYEDYIEFIKKLPMTQEPEIFGLHENVDISKDLQQTKILFESLLLTQGGSKQTGSSGSADQMLLEIAEDILNNLPRNFDTETALLKYPVRYEESMNTVLVQEMERFNNLIRTIRNTLQDLKKAIKGLVVMDSALEALSSSLLVGKVPEMWAQRSYPSLKPLGSYITDFLNRLSFLQDWYNLGKPSVFWLSGFFFTQAFLTGAMQNYARKYTIPIDLLGYEFEVIPSDNSDESPEDGVYIHGLYLDGARWDRTSGLLAEQYPKLLFDLMPIIWIKPTPKSQILKSSAYVCPLYKTSERKGTLSTTGHSTNFVIAMLLKTDLPSQHWVKRGVALLCQLDN
;
A
#
# COMPACT_ATOMS: atom_id res chain seq x y z
N PRO A 1 -90.75 154.69 14.54
CA PRO A 1 -90.57 156.07 15.06
C PRO A 1 -91.82 156.97 14.92
N GLY A 2 -92.56 156.87 13.80
CA GLY A 2 -93.76 157.69 13.55
C GLY A 2 -94.83 157.59 14.63
N ASP A 3 -95.24 156.36 15.00
CA ASP A 3 -96.37 156.14 15.91
C ASP A 3 -96.11 156.58 17.37
N ILE A 4 -94.85 156.58 17.81
CA ILE A 4 -94.46 157.05 19.16
C ILE A 4 -94.61 158.57 19.29
N THR A 5 -94.38 159.30 18.19
CA THR A 5 -94.54 160.77 18.16
C THR A 5 -96.00 161.18 18.34
N ILE A 6 -96.93 160.35 17.85
CA ILE A 6 -98.37 160.54 18.01
C ILE A 6 -98.75 160.52 19.49
N VAL A 7 -98.28 159.52 20.24
CA VAL A 7 -98.53 159.39 21.69
C VAL A 7 -97.91 160.55 22.47
N LYS A 8 -96.73 161.03 22.08
CA LYS A 8 -96.04 162.17 22.72
C LYS A 8 -96.79 163.50 22.54
N SER A 9 -97.40 163.72 21.37
CA SER A 9 -98.11 164.97 21.03
C SER A 9 -99.43 165.17 21.79
N MET A 10 -99.95 164.13 22.47
CA MET A 10 -101.22 164.21 23.19
C MET A 10 -101.12 165.12 24.42
N LYS A 11 -101.88 166.21 24.43
CA LYS A 11 -102.01 167.10 25.60
C LYS A 11 -102.74 166.40 26.74
N ASN A 12 -103.83 165.68 26.45
CA ASN A 12 -104.58 164.89 27.43
C ASN A 12 -104.90 163.49 26.84
N PRO A 13 -104.08 162.46 27.10
CA PRO A 13 -104.25 161.15 26.47
C PRO A 13 -105.38 160.32 27.11
N PRO A 14 -105.94 159.34 26.38
CA PRO A 14 -106.89 158.37 26.92
C PRO A 14 -106.30 157.55 28.08
N ALA A 15 -107.17 157.09 28.99
CA ALA A 15 -106.76 156.36 30.20
C ALA A 15 -105.88 155.13 29.92
N GLY A 16 -106.20 154.34 28.89
CA GLY A 16 -105.43 153.16 28.51
C GLY A 16 -103.97 153.45 28.13
N VAL A 17 -103.70 154.60 27.51
CA VAL A 17 -102.33 155.00 27.13
C VAL A 17 -101.52 155.43 28.37
N LYS A 18 -102.16 156.09 29.34
CA LYS A 18 -101.50 156.43 30.62
C LYS A 18 -101.12 155.17 31.39
N LEU A 19 -101.98 154.16 31.38
CA LEU A 19 -101.79 152.90 32.11
C LEU A 19 -100.60 152.08 31.56
N VAL A 20 -100.50 151.95 30.22
CA VAL A 20 -99.36 151.27 29.59
C VAL A 20 -98.04 152.00 29.83
N MET A 21 -98.03 153.33 29.71
CA MET A 21 -96.81 154.08 29.94
C MET A 21 -96.37 154.08 31.40
N ALA A 22 -97.31 154.02 32.35
CA ALA A 22 -97.00 153.80 33.76
C ALA A 22 -96.32 152.44 33.99
N ALA A 23 -96.81 151.36 33.38
CA ALA A 23 -96.20 150.03 33.49
C ALA A 23 -94.79 149.98 32.87
N VAL A 24 -94.56 150.66 31.75
CA VAL A 24 -93.21 150.80 31.15
C VAL A 24 -92.27 151.57 32.08
N CYS A 25 -92.77 152.61 32.76
CA CYS A 25 -91.99 153.33 33.77
C CYS A 25 -91.65 152.44 34.97
N VAL A 26 -92.57 151.58 35.42
CA VAL A 26 -92.32 150.61 36.50
C VAL A 26 -91.27 149.57 36.08
N MET A 27 -91.31 149.06 34.85
CA MET A 27 -90.30 148.12 34.33
C MET A 27 -88.89 148.75 34.27
N LYS A 28 -88.76 150.05 34.02
CA LYS A 28 -87.47 150.76 34.05
C LYS A 28 -87.15 151.43 35.41
N ASP A 29 -87.92 151.13 36.46
CA ASP A 29 -87.79 151.66 37.83
C ASP A 29 -87.81 153.20 37.95
N ILE A 30 -88.69 153.85 37.17
CA ILE A 30 -88.84 155.31 37.12
C ILE A 30 -89.94 155.77 38.07
N LYS A 31 -89.62 156.74 38.95
CA LYS A 31 -90.52 157.26 40.00
C LYS A 31 -91.58 158.24 39.46
N PRO A 32 -92.81 158.26 40.01
CA PRO A 32 -93.87 159.19 39.60
C PRO A 32 -93.69 160.62 40.13
N GLU A 33 -94.29 161.61 39.46
CA GLU A 33 -94.39 163.00 39.92
C GLU A 33 -95.67 163.20 40.76
N LYS A 34 -95.63 164.06 41.80
CA LYS A 34 -96.80 164.33 42.68
C LYS A 34 -97.58 165.56 42.20
N ILE A 35 -98.88 165.41 41.93
CA ILE A 35 -99.80 166.47 41.46
C ILE A 35 -101.08 166.50 42.33
N SER A 36 -101.80 167.62 42.41
CA SER A 36 -103.09 167.79 43.13
C SER A 36 -104.30 167.34 42.26
N ASP A 37 -105.32 166.71 42.84
CA ASP A 37 -106.48 166.10 42.13
C ASP A 37 -107.45 167.12 41.46
N PRO A 38 -107.92 166.91 40.21
CA PRO A 38 -108.97 167.70 39.56
C PRO A 38 -110.40 167.54 40.10
N SER A 39 -110.67 166.58 41.00
CA SER A 39 -112.04 166.24 41.45
C SER A 39 -112.46 166.83 42.82
N GLY A 40 -111.68 167.75 43.39
CA GLY A 40 -112.14 168.63 44.47
C GLY A 40 -112.04 168.08 45.91
N THR A 41 -111.24 167.04 46.17
CA THR A 41 -110.85 166.65 47.54
C THR A 41 -109.33 166.77 47.67
N GLY A 42 -108.84 167.42 48.74
CA GLY A 42 -107.46 167.93 48.86
C GLY A 42 -106.32 166.91 49.01
N GLY A 43 -106.34 165.80 48.26
CA GLY A 43 -105.27 164.80 48.21
C GLY A 43 -104.25 165.03 47.08
N LYS A 44 -102.99 164.64 47.32
CA LYS A 44 -101.91 164.59 46.30
C LYS A 44 -101.94 163.21 45.62
N ILE A 45 -102.02 163.15 44.28
CA ILE A 45 -101.99 161.94 43.45
C ILE A 45 -100.63 161.82 42.74
N PHE A 46 -100.15 160.58 42.54
CA PHE A 46 -98.95 160.27 41.76
C PHE A 46 -99.30 160.12 40.27
N ASP A 47 -98.81 161.01 39.41
CA ASP A 47 -98.98 160.91 37.96
C ASP A 47 -97.67 160.48 37.29
N TYR A 48 -97.75 159.42 36.48
CA TYR A 48 -96.63 158.89 35.71
C TYR A 48 -96.54 159.50 34.29
N TRP A 49 -97.52 160.31 33.87
CA TRP A 49 -97.57 160.83 32.51
C TRP A 49 -96.47 161.86 32.19
N GLY A 50 -96.13 162.73 33.14
CA GLY A 50 -95.02 163.68 33.03
C GLY A 50 -93.67 162.98 32.76
N PRO A 51 -93.25 162.03 33.63
CA PRO A 51 -92.08 161.17 33.40
C PRO A 51 -92.16 160.37 32.09
N SER A 52 -93.33 159.84 31.75
CA SER A 52 -93.56 159.08 30.51
C SER A 52 -93.29 159.91 29.25
N LYS A 53 -93.62 161.21 29.25
CA LYS A 53 -93.31 162.11 28.13
C LYS A 53 -91.81 162.37 27.97
N LYS A 54 -91.07 162.45 29.08
CA LYS A 54 -89.60 162.53 29.05
C LYS A 54 -89.01 161.24 28.46
N LEU A 55 -89.53 160.09 28.87
CA LEU A 55 -89.11 158.77 28.37
C LEU A 55 -89.36 158.61 26.85
N LEU A 56 -90.56 158.98 26.38
CA LEU A 56 -90.92 158.94 24.95
C LEU A 56 -90.16 160.00 24.12
N GLY A 57 -89.52 160.97 24.79
CA GLY A 57 -88.69 161.98 24.15
C GLY A 57 -87.24 161.55 23.94
N ASP A 58 -86.79 160.48 24.57
CA ASP A 58 -85.44 159.97 24.44
C ASP A 58 -85.24 159.26 23.09
N MET A 59 -84.22 159.68 22.32
CA MET A 59 -83.93 159.11 21.01
C MET A 59 -83.53 157.62 21.09
N ASN A 60 -83.06 157.15 22.25
CA ASN A 60 -82.63 155.76 22.46
C ASN A 60 -83.69 154.84 23.07
N PHE A 61 -84.90 155.34 23.38
CA PHE A 61 -85.93 154.60 24.11
C PHE A 61 -86.22 153.18 23.56
N LEU A 62 -86.33 153.03 22.24
CA LEU A 62 -86.61 151.73 21.62
C LEU A 62 -85.41 150.76 21.68
N ARG A 63 -84.18 151.27 21.69
CA ARG A 63 -82.97 150.45 21.80
C ARG A 63 -82.85 149.88 23.22
N ASP A 64 -83.12 150.71 24.22
CA ASP A 64 -83.09 150.28 25.62
C ASP A 64 -84.13 149.20 25.95
N LEU A 65 -85.28 149.19 25.28
CA LEU A 65 -86.29 148.13 25.46
C LEU A 65 -85.87 146.80 24.82
N ARG A 66 -85.02 146.85 23.77
CA ARG A 66 -84.50 145.65 23.09
C ARG A 66 -83.35 145.02 23.87
N ASP A 67 -82.47 145.84 24.42
CA ASP A 67 -81.25 145.39 25.12
C ASP A 67 -81.48 145.19 26.64
N TYR A 68 -82.73 145.11 27.08
CA TYR A 68 -83.10 144.94 28.49
C TYR A 68 -82.65 143.55 29.02
N ASP A 69 -81.93 143.53 30.15
CA ASP A 69 -81.44 142.29 30.76
C ASP A 69 -82.59 141.45 31.33
N LYS A 70 -82.98 140.44 30.54
CA LYS A 70 -84.08 139.52 30.84
C LYS A 70 -83.71 138.41 31.83
N ASP A 71 -82.43 138.19 32.11
CA ASP A 71 -81.97 137.10 32.97
C ASP A 71 -81.87 137.52 34.45
N ASN A 72 -81.77 138.84 34.74
CA ASN A 72 -81.64 139.40 36.10
C ASN A 72 -82.68 140.47 36.45
N ILE A 73 -83.97 140.23 36.21
CA ILE A 73 -85.02 141.20 36.56
C ILE A 73 -85.29 141.19 38.08
N PRO A 74 -85.26 142.34 38.78
CA PRO A 74 -85.55 142.40 40.22
C PRO A 74 -86.95 141.90 40.56
N VAL A 75 -87.05 141.03 41.58
CA VAL A 75 -88.31 140.37 41.98
C VAL A 75 -89.40 141.38 42.37
N THR A 76 -89.01 142.51 42.97
CA THR A 76 -89.91 143.58 43.40
C THR A 76 -90.63 144.27 42.25
N VAL A 77 -89.94 144.49 41.13
CA VAL A 77 -90.51 145.10 39.91
C VAL A 77 -91.55 144.17 39.29
N MET A 78 -91.24 142.88 39.19
CA MET A 78 -92.13 141.91 38.56
C MET A 78 -93.34 141.56 39.43
N GLN A 79 -93.23 141.64 40.76
CA GLN A 79 -94.39 141.56 41.66
C GLN A 79 -95.38 142.70 41.42
N LYS A 80 -94.90 143.95 41.33
CA LYS A 80 -95.78 145.11 41.03
C LYS A 80 -96.49 144.99 39.69
N ILE A 81 -95.77 144.56 38.64
CA ILE A 81 -96.37 144.35 37.30
C ILE A 81 -97.47 143.29 37.37
N ARG A 82 -97.25 142.18 38.08
CA ARG A 82 -98.24 141.10 38.26
C ARG A 82 -99.45 141.53 39.09
N SER A 83 -99.28 142.32 40.15
CA SER A 83 -100.37 142.66 41.08
C SER A 83 -101.22 143.85 40.64
N GLU A 84 -100.61 144.91 40.09
CA GLU A 84 -101.29 146.19 39.84
C GLU A 84 -101.70 146.39 38.36
N TYR A 85 -100.96 145.81 37.41
CA TYR A 85 -101.15 146.10 35.97
C TYR A 85 -101.77 144.93 35.21
N LEU A 86 -101.26 143.70 35.37
CA LEU A 86 -101.78 142.51 34.67
C LEU A 86 -103.18 142.06 35.12
N THR A 87 -103.60 142.44 36.32
CA THR A 87 -104.96 142.17 36.85
C THR A 87 -106.00 143.17 36.38
N ASN A 88 -105.59 144.31 35.82
CA ASN A 88 -106.51 145.34 35.38
C ASN A 88 -107.10 144.98 33.99
N PRO A 89 -108.43 144.85 33.85
CA PRO A 89 -109.06 144.46 32.58
C PRO A 89 -108.93 145.49 31.46
N GLU A 90 -108.44 146.71 31.74
CA GLU A 90 -108.09 147.72 30.74
C GLU A 90 -106.65 147.60 30.23
N PHE A 91 -105.80 146.78 30.86
CA PHE A 91 -104.42 146.50 30.46
C PHE A 91 -104.34 145.26 29.55
N ASP A 92 -105.13 145.28 28.47
CA ASP A 92 -105.22 144.19 27.50
C ASP A 92 -104.87 144.73 26.09
N PRO A 93 -103.90 144.13 25.36
CA PRO A 93 -103.44 144.66 24.08
C PRO A 93 -104.55 145.06 23.06
N PRO A 94 -105.62 144.25 22.83
CA PRO A 94 -106.67 144.58 21.85
C PRO A 94 -107.49 145.82 22.24
N LYS A 95 -107.70 146.06 23.54
CA LYS A 95 -108.42 147.25 24.02
C LYS A 95 -107.55 148.50 23.91
N VAL A 96 -106.28 148.40 24.29
CA VAL A 96 -105.31 149.50 24.19
C VAL A 96 -105.08 149.92 22.74
N ALA A 97 -105.15 148.98 21.78
CA ALA A 97 -105.00 149.24 20.35
C ALA A 97 -106.03 150.26 19.81
N LYS A 98 -107.27 150.28 20.34
CA LYS A 98 -108.29 151.28 19.96
C LYS A 98 -107.91 152.71 20.36
N ALA A 99 -107.12 152.87 21.43
CA ALA A 99 -106.65 154.17 21.91
C ALA A 99 -105.31 154.58 21.26
N SER A 100 -104.39 153.63 21.05
CA SER A 100 -103.16 153.84 20.28
C SER A 100 -102.50 152.50 19.91
N SER A 101 -102.15 152.33 18.62
CA SER A 101 -101.38 151.16 18.14
C SER A 101 -99.98 151.08 18.75
N ALA A 102 -99.32 152.22 19.01
CA ALA A 102 -98.00 152.24 19.64
C ALA A 102 -98.05 151.74 21.10
N ALA A 103 -99.14 152.01 21.82
CA ALA A 103 -99.32 151.53 23.19
C ALA A 103 -99.61 150.02 23.24
N GLU A 104 -100.22 149.44 22.21
CA GLU A 104 -100.41 147.98 22.11
C GLU A 104 -99.06 147.23 22.11
N GLY A 105 -98.11 147.69 21.31
CA GLY A 105 -96.78 147.05 21.21
C GLY A 105 -96.00 147.05 22.52
N LEU A 106 -96.09 148.14 23.28
CA LEU A 106 -95.47 148.25 24.60
C LEU A 106 -96.16 147.36 25.66
N CYS A 107 -97.48 147.19 25.56
CA CYS A 107 -98.22 146.28 26.44
C CYS A 107 -97.78 144.81 26.24
N LYS A 108 -97.66 144.36 24.99
CA LYS A 108 -97.20 142.99 24.66
C LYS A 108 -95.79 142.68 25.14
N TRP A 109 -94.88 143.66 25.08
CA TRP A 109 -93.49 143.49 25.53
C TRP A 109 -93.41 143.18 27.03
N ILE A 110 -94.21 143.87 27.86
CA ILE A 110 -94.24 143.64 29.32
C ILE A 110 -94.75 142.23 29.63
N MET A 111 -95.78 141.76 28.93
CA MET A 111 -96.31 140.40 29.11
C MET A 111 -95.27 139.32 28.78
N ALA A 112 -94.46 139.52 27.74
CA ALA A 112 -93.44 138.55 27.33
C ALA A 112 -92.29 138.41 28.35
N MET A 113 -91.88 139.51 29.00
CA MET A 113 -90.80 139.49 30.00
C MET A 113 -91.19 138.72 31.26
N GLU A 114 -92.47 138.72 31.64
CA GLU A 114 -92.98 137.95 32.78
C GLU A 114 -92.92 136.43 32.54
N VAL A 115 -93.23 135.99 31.32
CA VAL A 115 -93.25 134.55 30.96
C VAL A 115 -91.84 133.96 30.97
N TYR A 116 -90.83 134.72 30.53
CA TYR A 116 -89.45 134.25 30.45
C TYR A 116 -88.84 133.96 31.84
N ASP A 117 -89.01 134.86 32.82
CA ASP A 117 -88.50 134.68 34.21
C ASP A 117 -89.05 133.39 34.86
N ARG A 118 -90.30 133.03 34.55
CA ARG A 118 -90.95 131.82 35.10
C ARG A 118 -90.29 130.53 34.61
N VAL A 119 -89.92 130.46 33.33
CA VAL A 119 -89.39 129.23 32.70
C VAL A 119 -87.91 129.02 33.06
N ALA A 120 -87.11 130.08 33.11
CA ALA A 120 -85.68 130.00 33.39
C ALA A 120 -85.38 129.33 34.75
N LYS A 121 -86.18 129.64 35.79
CA LYS A 121 -86.02 129.07 37.14
C LYS A 121 -86.35 127.59 37.24
N ALA A 122 -87.10 127.01 36.30
CA ALA A 122 -87.49 125.60 36.33
C ALA A 122 -86.43 124.62 35.75
N VAL A 123 -85.49 125.09 34.92
CA VAL A 123 -84.56 124.22 34.16
C VAL A 123 -83.20 124.02 34.85
N ALA A 124 -82.81 124.92 35.76
CA ALA A 124 -81.51 124.90 36.46
C ALA A 124 -81.16 123.57 37.18
N PRO A 125 -82.06 122.91 37.95
CA PRO A 125 -81.70 121.70 38.71
C PRO A 125 -81.49 120.43 37.87
N LYS A 126 -81.87 120.43 36.57
CA LYS A 126 -81.66 119.26 35.69
C LYS A 126 -80.27 119.23 35.06
N LYS A 127 -79.61 120.37 34.86
CA LYS A 127 -78.22 120.44 34.34
C LYS A 127 -77.18 119.98 35.37
N ALA A 128 -77.42 120.22 36.66
CA ALA A 128 -76.49 119.85 37.72
C ALA A 128 -76.37 118.32 37.91
N ARG A 129 -77.47 117.56 37.85
CA ARG A 129 -77.46 116.09 38.02
C ARG A 129 -76.78 115.32 36.89
N LEU A 130 -76.74 115.85 35.66
CA LEU A 130 -76.09 115.19 34.53
C LEU A 130 -74.56 115.20 34.67
N ALA A 131 -74.00 116.29 35.21
CA ALA A 131 -72.56 116.45 35.38
C ALA A 131 -71.98 115.53 36.47
N GLU A 132 -72.75 115.27 37.54
CA GLU A 132 -72.32 114.42 38.65
C GLU A 132 -72.24 112.94 38.25
N ALA A 133 -73.20 112.45 37.45
CA ALA A 133 -73.21 111.07 36.95
C ALA A 133 -72.10 110.80 35.91
N GLN A 134 -71.73 111.80 35.09
CA GLN A 134 -70.65 111.66 34.10
C GLN A 134 -69.25 111.57 34.75
N LYS A 135 -69.06 112.17 35.92
CA LYS A 135 -67.77 112.10 36.64
C LYS A 135 -67.51 110.70 37.21
N SER A 136 -68.52 110.07 37.81
CA SER A 136 -68.39 108.72 38.42
C SER A 136 -68.13 107.61 37.39
N LEU A 137 -68.67 107.73 36.17
CA LEU A 137 -68.44 106.76 35.09
C LEU A 137 -66.99 106.78 34.57
N GLY A 138 -66.35 107.95 34.57
CA GLY A 138 -64.96 108.11 34.11
C GLY A 138 -63.95 107.41 35.02
N GLU A 139 -64.10 107.60 36.34
CA GLU A 139 -63.18 107.02 37.34
C GLU A 139 -63.23 105.48 37.37
N THR A 140 -64.39 104.88 37.12
CA THR A 140 -64.54 103.41 37.09
C THR A 140 -64.02 102.78 35.80
N MET A 141 -64.07 103.49 34.66
CA MET A 141 -63.52 102.99 33.39
C MET A 141 -61.99 102.99 33.35
N GLU A 142 -61.32 103.94 34.01
CA GLU A 142 -59.85 103.95 34.11
C GLU A 142 -59.31 102.76 34.89
N LEU A 143 -59.91 102.44 36.05
CA LEU A 143 -59.47 101.31 36.89
C LEU A 143 -59.69 99.95 36.19
N LEU A 144 -60.77 99.80 35.44
CA LEU A 144 -61.06 98.58 34.67
C LEU A 144 -60.02 98.35 33.55
N ASN A 145 -59.61 99.40 32.86
CA ASN A 145 -58.59 99.30 31.81
C ASN A 145 -57.21 98.96 32.38
N GLN A 146 -56.85 99.50 33.55
CA GLN A 146 -55.61 99.14 34.25
C GLN A 146 -55.55 97.64 34.57
N LYS A 147 -56.63 97.08 35.14
CA LYS A 147 -56.67 95.65 35.50
C LYS A 147 -56.72 94.73 34.28
N ARG A 148 -57.30 95.16 33.15
CA ARG A 148 -57.24 94.42 31.88
C ARG A 148 -55.83 94.39 31.28
N SER A 149 -55.06 95.46 31.44
CA SER A 149 -53.67 95.51 30.98
C SER A 149 -52.77 94.55 31.77
N GLU A 150 -52.91 94.51 33.11
CA GLU A 150 -52.16 93.57 33.96
C GLU A 150 -52.48 92.11 33.65
N LEU A 151 -53.75 91.78 33.36
CA LEU A 151 -54.15 90.41 32.99
C LEU A 151 -53.52 89.98 31.66
N ALA A 152 -53.49 90.87 30.67
CA ALA A 152 -52.90 90.59 29.36
C ALA A 152 -51.37 90.35 29.44
N GLU A 153 -50.66 91.06 30.33
CA GLU A 153 -49.23 90.81 30.55
C GLU A 153 -48.96 89.43 31.16
N VAL A 154 -49.78 88.99 32.12
CA VAL A 154 -49.62 87.67 32.76
C VAL A 154 -49.97 86.54 31.78
N GLU A 155 -51.02 86.69 30.96
CA GLU A 155 -51.38 85.72 29.92
C GLU A 155 -50.26 85.57 28.88
N HIS A 156 -49.67 86.68 28.43
CA HIS A 156 -48.54 86.65 27.50
C HIS A 156 -47.27 86.03 28.13
N HIS A 157 -47.07 86.20 29.44
CA HIS A 157 -45.95 85.57 30.14
C HIS A 157 -46.16 84.05 30.29
N LEU A 158 -47.39 83.61 30.56
CA LEU A 158 -47.75 82.19 30.62
C LEU A 158 -47.57 81.51 29.26
N GLU A 159 -48.04 82.12 28.16
CA GLU A 159 -47.84 81.61 26.81
C GLU A 159 -46.35 81.46 26.45
N ASN A 160 -45.53 82.45 26.82
CA ASN A 160 -44.07 82.38 26.60
C ASN A 160 -43.42 81.25 27.42
N LEU A 161 -43.79 81.09 28.68
CA LEU A 161 -43.28 80.00 29.53
C LEU A 161 -43.70 78.62 28.99
N GLN A 162 -44.94 78.50 28.52
CA GLN A 162 -45.47 77.26 27.97
C GLN A 162 -44.81 76.90 26.64
N LYS A 163 -44.55 77.90 25.79
CA LYS A 163 -43.74 77.74 24.57
C LYS A 163 -42.30 77.32 24.89
N THR A 164 -41.67 77.97 25.86
CA THR A 164 -40.30 77.64 26.30
C THR A 164 -40.22 76.22 26.90
N PHE A 165 -41.24 75.81 27.66
CA PHE A 165 -41.32 74.46 28.23
C PHE A 165 -41.45 73.39 27.14
N ILE A 166 -42.28 73.62 26.11
CA ILE A 166 -42.40 72.71 24.97
C ILE A 166 -41.08 72.65 24.19
N GLU A 167 -40.46 73.78 23.89
CA GLU A 167 -39.16 73.84 23.20
C GLU A 167 -38.07 73.07 23.97
N LYS A 168 -37.97 73.26 25.29
CA LYS A 168 -36.98 72.56 26.12
C LYS A 168 -37.29 71.08 26.33
N THR A 169 -38.56 70.68 26.31
CA THR A 169 -38.96 69.27 26.39
C THR A 169 -38.64 68.53 25.09
N VAL A 170 -38.84 69.16 23.93
CA VAL A 170 -38.43 68.61 22.63
C VAL A 170 -36.91 68.53 22.53
N GLU A 171 -36.18 69.56 22.99
CA GLU A 171 -34.72 69.56 23.01
C GLU A 171 -34.17 68.46 23.93
N LYS A 172 -34.78 68.24 25.10
CA LYS A 172 -34.44 67.13 26.00
C LYS A 172 -34.65 65.77 25.33
N ALA A 173 -35.81 65.55 24.72
CA ALA A 173 -36.11 64.28 24.03
C ALA A 173 -35.12 64.01 22.88
N ALA A 174 -34.79 65.04 22.10
CA ALA A 174 -33.80 64.92 21.03
C ALA A 174 -32.38 64.58 21.55
N LEU A 175 -31.99 65.13 22.70
CA LEU A 175 -30.72 64.80 23.34
C LEU A 175 -30.72 63.38 23.93
N GLU A 176 -31.81 62.95 24.55
CA GLU A 176 -31.97 61.57 25.06
C GLU A 176 -31.89 60.55 23.89
N ASP A 177 -32.56 60.82 22.77
CA ASP A 177 -32.46 60.02 21.55
C ASP A 177 -31.05 59.99 20.97
N GLN A 178 -30.32 61.12 20.99
CA GLN A 178 -28.93 61.17 20.54
C GLN A 178 -28.00 60.35 21.45
N VAL A 179 -28.20 60.40 22.76
CA VAL A 179 -27.42 59.61 23.73
C VAL A 179 -27.71 58.12 23.53
N GLU A 180 -28.97 57.72 23.37
CA GLU A 180 -29.34 56.33 23.12
C GLU A 180 -28.79 55.80 21.79
N LEU A 181 -28.86 56.61 20.73
CA LEU A 181 -28.28 56.29 19.42
C LEU A 181 -26.75 56.15 19.52
N CYS A 182 -26.08 57.02 20.27
CA CYS A 182 -24.64 56.96 20.49
C CYS A 182 -24.24 55.72 21.29
N ALA A 183 -24.98 55.37 22.35
CA ALA A 183 -24.77 54.16 23.14
C ALA A 183 -24.93 52.88 22.29
N LYS A 184 -25.99 52.81 21.48
CA LYS A 184 -26.18 51.70 20.52
C LYS A 184 -25.07 51.63 19.47
N LYS A 185 -24.57 52.77 18.99
CA LYS A 185 -23.41 52.82 18.06
C LYS A 185 -22.13 52.33 18.74
N LEU A 186 -21.87 52.72 19.99
CA LEU A 186 -20.73 52.27 20.79
C LEU A 186 -20.78 50.77 21.06
N GLU A 187 -21.95 50.21 21.42
CA GLU A 187 -22.10 48.78 21.64
C GLU A 187 -21.85 47.98 20.35
N ARG A 188 -22.40 48.45 19.21
CA ARG A 188 -22.13 47.85 17.90
C ARG A 188 -20.66 47.94 17.51
N ALA A 189 -20.03 49.10 17.71
CA ALA A 189 -18.62 49.30 17.44
C ALA A 189 -17.73 48.41 18.34
N SER A 190 -18.07 48.27 19.62
CA SER A 190 -17.35 47.40 20.56
C SER A 190 -17.46 45.92 20.17
N LYS A 191 -18.65 45.43 19.83
CA LYS A 191 -18.85 44.07 19.28
C LYS A 191 -18.06 43.86 17.99
N LEU A 192 -18.05 44.85 17.09
CA LEU A 192 -17.30 44.79 15.84
C LEU A 192 -15.79 44.77 16.10
N ILE A 193 -15.27 45.63 16.99
CA ILE A 193 -13.86 45.67 17.38
C ILE A 193 -13.45 44.38 18.10
N GLY A 194 -14.32 43.82 18.95
CA GLY A 194 -14.10 42.54 19.61
C GLY A 194 -14.02 41.38 18.62
N GLY A 195 -14.94 41.31 17.65
CA GLY A 195 -14.92 40.30 16.58
C GLY A 195 -13.72 40.46 15.64
N LEU A 196 -13.38 41.68 15.26
CA LEU A 196 -12.24 41.99 14.39
C LEU A 196 -10.90 41.90 15.11
N GLY A 197 -10.86 42.02 16.44
CA GLY A 197 -9.64 41.88 17.25
C GLY A 197 -9.06 40.47 17.15
N GLY A 198 -9.91 39.45 17.17
CA GLY A 198 -9.50 38.06 16.92
C GLY A 198 -8.93 37.87 15.51
N GLU A 199 -9.58 38.45 14.49
CA GLU A 199 -9.08 38.42 13.11
C GLU A 199 -7.75 39.15 12.95
N LYS A 200 -7.56 40.31 13.59
CA LYS A 200 -6.27 41.01 13.60
C LYS A 200 -5.15 40.13 14.14
N SER A 201 -5.37 39.48 15.29
CA SER A 201 -4.37 38.57 15.87
C SER A 201 -4.10 37.38 14.94
N ARG A 202 -5.14 36.78 14.36
CA ARG A 202 -5.02 35.68 13.41
C ARG A 202 -4.23 36.08 12.16
N TRP A 203 -4.49 37.26 11.61
CA TRP A 203 -3.77 37.76 10.42
C TRP A 203 -2.34 38.15 10.74
N SER A 204 -2.09 38.69 11.94
CA SER A 204 -0.73 39.01 12.38
C SER A 204 0.09 37.73 12.52
N GLN A 205 -0.47 36.72 13.19
CA GLN A 205 0.19 35.42 13.34
C GLN A 205 0.40 34.72 12.00
N ALA A 206 -0.60 34.72 11.11
CA ALA A 206 -0.45 34.15 9.77
C ALA A 206 0.60 34.89 8.93
N ALA A 207 0.73 36.21 9.10
CA ALA A 207 1.77 37.00 8.44
C ALA A 207 3.16 36.65 8.97
N ASP A 208 3.31 36.46 10.29
CA ASP A 208 4.57 36.03 10.92
C ASP A 208 4.96 34.62 10.45
N ASP A 209 4.02 33.68 10.42
CA ASP A 209 4.25 32.31 9.94
C ASP A 209 4.66 32.28 8.46
N LEU A 210 4.02 33.12 7.63
CA LEU A 210 4.37 33.29 6.22
C LEU A 210 5.75 33.92 6.04
N GLN A 211 6.12 34.87 6.90
CA GLN A 211 7.44 35.50 6.88
C GLN A 211 8.55 34.49 7.16
N ILE A 212 8.38 33.63 8.16
CA ILE A 212 9.32 32.54 8.47
C ILE A 212 9.45 31.58 7.26
N THR A 213 8.32 31.23 6.65
CA THR A 213 8.30 30.36 5.47
C THR A 213 9.01 31.01 4.28
N TYR A 214 8.80 32.31 4.07
CA TYR A 214 9.42 33.07 2.98
C TYR A 214 10.94 33.14 3.13
N GLU A 215 11.44 33.33 4.35
CA GLU A 215 12.88 33.36 4.63
C GLU A 215 13.54 32.01 4.33
N ASN A 216 12.92 30.90 4.74
CA ASN A 216 13.44 29.54 4.55
C ASN A 216 13.21 28.96 3.14
N LEU A 217 12.34 29.59 2.34
CA LEU A 217 11.89 29.11 1.04
C LEU A 217 13.06 28.80 0.08
N THR A 218 14.13 29.59 0.13
CA THR A 218 15.27 29.45 -0.79
C THR A 218 15.95 28.09 -0.61
N GLY A 219 16.23 27.67 0.62
CA GLY A 219 16.80 26.37 0.91
C GLY A 219 15.82 25.23 0.65
N ASP A 220 14.56 25.38 1.05
CA ASP A 220 13.56 24.33 0.92
C ASP A 220 13.21 24.04 -0.56
N VAL A 221 13.16 25.06 -1.42
CA VAL A 221 12.97 24.89 -2.87
C VAL A 221 14.20 24.26 -3.51
N LEU A 222 15.42 24.60 -3.06
CA LEU A 222 16.64 23.99 -3.57
C LEU A 222 16.69 22.48 -3.29
N VAL A 223 16.39 22.09 -2.04
CA VAL A 223 16.32 20.67 -1.66
C VAL A 223 15.18 19.98 -2.43
N SER A 224 14.01 20.61 -2.54
CA SER A 224 12.87 20.08 -3.32
C SER A 224 13.22 19.83 -4.80
N ALA A 225 13.91 20.76 -5.44
CA ALA A 225 14.37 20.61 -6.82
C ALA A 225 15.36 19.45 -6.96
N GLY A 226 16.26 19.27 -5.99
CA GLY A 226 17.15 18.11 -5.91
C GLY A 226 16.38 16.79 -5.78
N VAL A 227 15.33 16.75 -4.95
CA VAL A 227 14.49 15.55 -4.77
C VAL A 227 13.79 15.16 -6.06
N ILE A 228 13.16 16.11 -6.75
CA ILE A 228 12.46 15.89 -8.03
C ILE A 228 13.43 15.43 -9.12
N ALA A 229 14.64 16.00 -9.18
CA ALA A 229 15.59 15.72 -10.25
C ALA A 229 16.34 14.39 -10.09
N TYR A 230 16.71 14.02 -8.86
CA TYR A 230 17.65 12.91 -8.62
C TYR A 230 17.08 11.80 -7.74
N LEU A 231 16.24 12.12 -6.76
CA LEU A 231 15.86 11.15 -5.72
C LEU A 231 14.65 10.28 -6.08
N GLY A 232 13.99 10.55 -7.21
CA GLY A 232 12.78 9.84 -7.66
C GLY A 232 12.92 8.31 -7.73
N ALA A 233 14.05 7.78 -8.19
CA ALA A 233 14.25 6.34 -8.33
C ALA A 233 14.60 5.62 -7.01
N PHE A 234 14.92 6.36 -5.95
CA PHE A 234 15.46 5.80 -4.71
C PHE A 234 14.41 5.56 -3.63
N THR A 235 14.75 4.71 -2.66
CA THR A 235 13.89 4.34 -1.52
C THR A 235 13.81 5.46 -0.48
N SER A 236 12.72 5.47 0.30
CA SER A 236 12.46 6.48 1.34
C SER A 236 13.66 6.75 2.27
N GLY A 237 14.30 5.69 2.81
CA GLY A 237 15.43 5.83 3.73
C GLY A 237 16.66 6.49 3.10
N PHE A 238 16.95 6.18 1.83
CA PHE A 238 18.03 6.85 1.11
C PHE A 238 17.69 8.31 0.83
N ARG A 239 16.44 8.60 0.41
CA ARG A 239 15.97 9.98 0.22
C ARG A 239 16.16 10.81 1.49
N GLN A 240 15.74 10.27 2.63
CA GLN A 240 15.82 10.97 3.91
C GLN A 240 17.27 11.23 4.34
N THR A 241 18.18 10.28 4.11
CA THR A 241 19.61 10.47 4.35
C THR A 241 20.15 11.63 3.50
N CYS A 242 19.89 11.60 2.19
CA CYS A 242 20.33 12.67 1.28
C CYS A 242 19.70 14.03 1.62
N THR A 243 18.40 14.10 1.92
CA THR A 243 17.75 15.37 2.26
C THR A 243 18.26 15.95 3.56
N ASN A 244 18.60 15.11 4.54
CA ASN A 244 19.22 15.53 5.80
C ASN A 244 20.62 16.09 5.55
N ASP A 245 21.44 15.38 4.76
CA ASP A 245 22.78 15.83 4.39
C ASP A 245 22.73 17.15 3.60
N TRP A 246 21.81 17.27 2.65
CA TRP A 246 21.63 18.50 1.87
C TRP A 246 21.14 19.67 2.74
N SER A 247 20.24 19.41 3.70
CA SER A 247 19.78 20.43 4.64
C SER A 247 20.92 20.89 5.58
N MET A 248 21.77 19.97 6.04
CA MET A 248 22.98 20.31 6.80
C MET A 248 23.94 21.15 5.96
N LEU A 249 24.16 20.77 4.70
CA LEU A 249 25.02 21.53 3.77
C LEU A 249 24.48 22.94 3.51
N CYS A 250 23.17 23.09 3.34
CA CYS A 250 22.51 24.41 3.22
C CYS A 250 22.83 25.29 4.44
N LYS A 251 22.72 24.73 5.65
CA LYS A 251 23.05 25.44 6.90
C LYS A 251 24.54 25.82 6.95
N GLU A 252 25.45 24.91 6.61
CA GLU A 252 26.90 25.20 6.53
C GLU A 252 27.22 26.33 5.54
N LYS A 253 26.53 26.35 4.40
CA LYS A 253 26.68 27.38 3.36
C LYS A 253 25.90 28.67 3.66
N ARG A 254 25.25 28.76 4.83
CA ARG A 254 24.42 29.89 5.25
C ARG A 254 23.25 30.18 4.31
N ILE A 255 22.68 29.14 3.72
CA ILE A 255 21.44 29.21 2.96
C ILE A 255 20.31 28.94 3.97
N PRO A 256 19.37 29.89 4.17
CA PRO A 256 18.23 29.69 5.05
C PRO A 256 17.39 28.49 4.58
N CYS A 257 17.13 27.55 5.48
CA CYS A 257 16.30 26.37 5.23
C CYS A 257 15.54 26.00 6.50
N SER A 258 14.43 25.30 6.34
CA SER A 258 13.65 24.79 7.47
C SER A 258 14.46 23.78 8.29
N GLU A 259 14.12 23.64 9.58
CA GLU A 259 14.78 22.63 10.44
C GLU A 259 14.45 21.21 9.98
N GLU A 260 13.19 20.97 9.62
CA GLU A 260 12.70 19.72 9.05
C GLU A 260 12.19 19.96 7.63
N PHE A 261 12.93 19.47 6.64
CA PHE A 261 12.53 19.54 5.24
C PHE A 261 11.35 18.58 4.95
N SER A 262 10.36 19.06 4.19
CA SER A 262 9.25 18.24 3.70
C SER A 262 8.81 18.69 2.30
N LEU A 263 8.89 17.77 1.33
CA LEU A 263 8.51 18.04 -0.06
C LEU A 263 7.01 18.36 -0.19
N SER A 264 6.16 17.59 0.48
CA SER A 264 4.71 17.79 0.47
C SER A 264 4.26 19.13 1.06
N LYS A 265 4.95 19.66 2.08
CA LYS A 265 4.65 21.02 2.61
C LYS A 265 5.12 22.13 1.67
N THR A 266 6.22 21.91 0.94
CA THR A 266 6.84 22.94 0.09
C THR A 266 6.17 23.06 -1.28
N LEU A 267 5.89 21.92 -1.93
CA LEU A 267 5.35 21.85 -3.30
C LEU A 267 4.01 21.11 -3.41
N GLY A 268 3.50 20.53 -2.32
CA GLY A 268 2.24 19.81 -2.31
C GLY A 268 1.05 20.72 -2.00
N ASP A 269 -0.05 20.52 -2.74
CA ASP A 269 -1.34 21.15 -2.46
C ASP A 269 -2.22 20.17 -1.66
N PRO A 270 -2.62 20.50 -0.41
CA PRO A 270 -3.43 19.63 0.43
C PRO A 270 -4.74 19.17 -0.21
N VAL A 271 -5.36 20.01 -1.05
CA VAL A 271 -6.63 19.67 -1.73
C VAL A 271 -6.38 18.63 -2.80
N LYS A 272 -5.33 18.81 -3.62
CA LYS A 272 -4.93 17.83 -4.64
C LYS A 272 -4.46 16.52 -4.02
N ILE A 273 -3.67 16.56 -2.95
CA ILE A 273 -3.23 15.36 -2.23
C ILE A 273 -4.44 14.58 -1.72
N ARG A 274 -5.45 15.26 -1.17
CA ARG A 274 -6.69 14.60 -0.75
C ARG A 274 -7.44 13.97 -1.93
N ALA A 275 -7.51 14.65 -3.07
CA ALA A 275 -8.10 14.10 -4.29
C ALA A 275 -7.32 12.86 -4.78
N TRP A 276 -5.98 12.88 -4.73
CA TRP A 276 -5.14 11.73 -5.07
C TRP A 276 -5.37 10.55 -4.13
N ASN A 277 -5.49 10.80 -2.83
CA ASN A 277 -5.80 9.76 -1.85
C ASN A 277 -7.16 9.10 -2.11
N ILE A 278 -8.17 9.90 -2.49
CA ILE A 278 -9.49 9.39 -2.90
C ILE A 278 -9.38 8.57 -4.20
N ALA A 279 -8.53 9.00 -5.14
CA ALA A 279 -8.24 8.26 -6.37
C ALA A 279 -7.40 6.98 -6.14
N GLY A 280 -6.94 6.73 -4.91
CA GLY A 280 -6.26 5.49 -4.53
C GLY A 280 -4.74 5.61 -4.35
N LEU A 281 -4.18 6.82 -4.32
CA LEU A 281 -2.80 7.03 -3.84
C LEU A 281 -2.73 6.72 -2.34
N PRO A 282 -1.76 5.93 -1.88
CA PRO A 282 -1.56 5.70 -0.44
C PRO A 282 -1.28 7.00 0.33
N THR A 283 -1.64 7.03 1.61
CA THR A 283 -1.51 8.22 2.47
C THR A 283 -0.14 8.35 3.13
N ASP A 284 0.82 7.48 2.80
CA ASP A 284 2.18 7.53 3.34
C ASP A 284 3.00 8.64 2.66
N THR A 285 4.02 9.14 3.37
CA THR A 285 4.86 10.26 2.90
C THR A 285 5.56 9.94 1.59
N PHE A 286 6.03 8.70 1.39
CA PHE A 286 6.77 8.31 0.18
C PHE A 286 5.88 8.33 -1.06
N SER A 287 4.66 7.80 -0.97
CA SER A 287 3.66 7.83 -2.04
C SER A 287 3.17 9.25 -2.33
N ILE A 288 2.95 10.06 -1.30
CA ILE A 288 2.58 11.47 -1.47
C ILE A 288 3.70 12.24 -2.17
N ASP A 289 4.97 12.05 -1.75
CA ASP A 289 6.13 12.67 -2.39
C ASP A 289 6.25 12.25 -3.86
N ASN A 290 6.04 10.96 -4.16
CA ASN A 290 5.98 10.50 -5.55
C ASN A 290 4.87 11.18 -6.35
N GLY A 291 3.68 11.35 -5.77
CA GLY A 291 2.57 12.09 -6.38
C GLY A 291 2.92 13.56 -6.65
N VAL A 292 3.61 14.21 -5.70
CA VAL A 292 4.11 15.59 -5.85
C VAL A 292 5.17 15.66 -6.96
N ILE A 293 6.07 14.67 -7.07
CA ILE A 293 7.06 14.61 -8.16
C ILE A 293 6.36 14.42 -9.50
N VAL A 294 5.40 13.49 -9.63
CA VAL A 294 4.61 13.30 -10.86
C VAL A 294 3.99 14.61 -11.33
N ASN A 295 3.34 15.34 -10.41
CA ASN A 295 2.63 16.58 -10.76
C ASN A 295 3.57 17.76 -11.09
N ASN A 296 4.78 17.82 -10.51
CA ASN A 296 5.71 18.94 -10.70
C ASN A 296 6.90 18.64 -11.64
N SER A 297 7.04 17.39 -12.10
CA SER A 297 8.12 16.98 -13.01
C SER A 297 7.96 17.58 -14.41
N ARG A 298 9.08 18.02 -15.00
CA ARG A 298 9.12 18.50 -16.39
C ARG A 298 9.23 17.36 -17.41
N ARG A 299 9.90 16.28 -17.02
CA ARG A 299 10.07 15.05 -17.80
C ARG A 299 8.89 14.13 -17.52
N TRP A 300 8.55 13.27 -18.48
CA TRP A 300 7.47 12.31 -18.27
C TRP A 300 7.85 11.28 -17.19
N PRO A 301 6.95 10.97 -16.25
CA PRO A 301 7.22 10.04 -15.18
C PRO A 301 7.17 8.59 -15.69
N LEU A 302 8.25 7.84 -15.42
CA LEU A 302 8.29 6.39 -15.58
C LEU A 302 8.26 5.78 -14.19
N MET A 303 7.12 5.15 -13.87
CA MET A 303 6.79 4.62 -12.55
C MET A 303 7.09 3.12 -12.50
N ILE A 304 8.04 2.75 -11.65
CA ILE A 304 8.39 1.37 -11.31
C ILE A 304 7.36 0.88 -10.29
N ASP A 305 6.35 0.16 -10.78
CA ASP A 305 5.13 -0.17 -10.03
C ASP A 305 4.79 -1.67 -10.15
N PRO A 306 5.58 -2.55 -9.49
CA PRO A 306 5.34 -4.00 -9.53
C PRO A 306 4.01 -4.42 -8.90
N GLN A 307 3.40 -3.58 -8.05
CA GLN A 307 2.11 -3.86 -7.40
C GLN A 307 0.90 -3.19 -8.08
N GLY A 308 1.10 -2.39 -9.13
CA GLY A 308 0.03 -1.72 -9.88
C GLY A 308 -0.68 -0.58 -9.13
N GLN A 309 -0.08 -0.03 -8.07
CA GLN A 309 -0.66 1.06 -7.28
C GLN A 309 -0.69 2.37 -8.06
N ALA A 310 0.43 2.76 -8.67
CA ALA A 310 0.53 3.95 -9.49
C ALA A 310 -0.39 3.84 -10.70
N ASN A 311 -0.41 2.66 -11.34
CA ASN A 311 -1.29 2.38 -12.46
C ASN A 311 -2.77 2.61 -12.09
N LYS A 312 -3.22 2.06 -10.95
CA LYS A 312 -4.59 2.24 -10.45
C LYS A 312 -4.89 3.69 -10.09
N TRP A 313 -3.94 4.37 -9.45
CA TRP A 313 -4.08 5.79 -9.10
C TRP A 313 -4.28 6.66 -10.34
N ILE A 314 -3.42 6.53 -11.36
CA ILE A 314 -3.52 7.31 -12.60
C ILE A 314 -4.84 7.06 -13.34
N LYS A 315 -5.25 5.79 -13.46
CA LYS A 315 -6.53 5.42 -14.06
C LYS A 315 -7.72 6.08 -13.39
N ASN A 316 -7.70 6.17 -12.06
CA ASN A 316 -8.77 6.79 -11.30
C ASN A 316 -8.70 8.32 -11.33
N SER A 317 -7.50 8.90 -11.24
CA SER A 317 -7.31 10.35 -11.21
C SER A 317 -7.61 11.03 -12.54
N GLU A 318 -7.31 10.36 -13.66
CA GLU A 318 -7.53 10.89 -15.02
C GLU A 318 -8.81 10.32 -15.67
N LYS A 319 -9.68 9.66 -14.90
CA LYS A 319 -10.92 9.03 -15.40
C LYS A 319 -11.87 10.04 -16.05
N GLU A 320 -12.03 11.21 -15.45
CA GLU A 320 -12.88 12.29 -15.98
C GLU A 320 -12.28 12.93 -17.25
N ASN A 321 -10.96 12.83 -17.42
CA ASN A 321 -10.22 13.40 -18.55
C ASN A 321 -10.09 12.43 -19.74
N GLN A 322 -10.83 11.32 -19.75
CA GLN A 322 -10.81 10.31 -20.82
C GLN A 322 -9.42 9.71 -21.09
N LEU A 323 -8.78 9.19 -20.03
CA LEU A 323 -7.49 8.49 -20.13
C LEU A 323 -7.54 7.34 -21.15
N ASN A 324 -6.63 7.37 -22.12
CA ASN A 324 -6.38 6.25 -23.02
C ASN A 324 -5.25 5.38 -22.47
N VAL A 325 -5.48 4.07 -22.42
CA VAL A 325 -4.50 3.09 -21.92
C VAL A 325 -4.02 2.25 -23.08
N ILE A 326 -2.70 2.19 -23.28
CA ILE A 326 -2.07 1.44 -24.37
C ILE A 326 -0.93 0.56 -23.87
N LYS A 327 -0.60 -0.49 -24.62
CA LYS A 327 0.59 -1.32 -24.43
C LYS A 327 1.41 -1.34 -25.72
N LEU A 328 2.73 -1.53 -25.59
CA LEU A 328 3.63 -1.69 -26.76
C LEU A 328 3.28 -2.92 -27.62
N SER A 329 2.52 -3.88 -27.07
CA SER A 329 2.04 -5.06 -27.77
C SER A 329 0.82 -4.81 -28.66
N ASP A 330 0.14 -3.67 -28.52
CA ASP A 330 -1.08 -3.39 -29.28
C ASP A 330 -0.73 -2.92 -30.70
N ALA A 331 -1.34 -3.50 -31.74
CA ALA A 331 -1.00 -3.20 -33.13
C ALA A 331 -1.24 -1.72 -33.52
N ASP A 332 -2.24 -1.08 -32.90
CA ASP A 332 -2.66 0.30 -33.21
C ASP A 332 -2.14 1.34 -32.18
N TYR A 333 -1.14 0.98 -31.36
CA TYR A 333 -0.72 1.85 -30.25
C TYR A 333 -0.21 3.23 -30.72
N MET A 334 0.54 3.28 -31.82
CA MET A 334 1.07 4.52 -32.40
C MET A 334 -0.03 5.46 -32.87
N ARG A 335 -1.07 4.91 -33.52
CA ARG A 335 -2.22 5.69 -34.00
C ARG A 335 -3.02 6.26 -32.83
N THR A 336 -3.21 5.48 -31.77
CA THR A 336 -3.86 5.97 -30.54
C THR A 336 -3.05 7.08 -29.88
N LEU A 337 -1.72 6.93 -29.87
CA LEU A 337 -0.80 7.95 -29.36
C LEU A 337 -0.87 9.25 -30.17
N GLU A 338 -0.86 9.17 -31.50
CA GLU A 338 -1.02 10.31 -32.40
C GLU A 338 -2.30 11.10 -32.11
N ASN A 339 -3.44 10.41 -32.00
CA ASN A 339 -4.71 11.04 -31.67
C ASN A 339 -4.66 11.72 -30.30
N CYS A 340 -4.06 11.07 -29.30
CA CYS A 340 -3.98 11.66 -27.95
C CYS A 340 -3.14 12.93 -27.92
N ILE A 341 -2.03 12.95 -28.67
CA ILE A 341 -1.17 14.15 -28.81
C ILE A 341 -1.94 15.28 -29.49
N GLN A 342 -2.68 14.97 -30.57
CA GLN A 342 -3.43 15.95 -31.34
C GLN A 342 -4.59 16.56 -30.53
N PHE A 343 -5.36 15.72 -29.83
CA PHE A 343 -6.55 16.16 -29.09
C PHE A 343 -6.27 16.56 -27.63
N GLY A 344 -5.05 16.34 -27.13
CA GLY A 344 -4.67 16.66 -25.76
C GLY A 344 -5.22 15.70 -24.70
N THR A 345 -5.64 14.48 -25.07
CA THR A 345 -6.14 13.50 -24.10
C THR A 345 -4.98 12.81 -23.38
N PRO A 346 -5.08 12.57 -22.06
CA PRO A 346 -4.02 11.89 -21.31
C PRO A 346 -3.88 10.44 -21.76
N LEU A 347 -2.64 9.95 -21.74
CA LEU A 347 -2.31 8.59 -22.17
C LEU A 347 -1.39 7.89 -21.17
N LEU A 348 -1.72 6.62 -20.87
CA LEU A 348 -0.95 5.72 -20.00
C LEU A 348 -0.38 4.56 -20.83
N LEU A 349 0.95 4.44 -20.84
CA LEU A 349 1.66 3.30 -21.40
C LEU A 349 1.98 2.28 -20.31
N GLU A 350 1.45 1.06 -20.46
CA GLU A 350 1.57 -0.01 -19.47
C GLU A 350 2.62 -1.06 -19.82
N ASN A 351 3.18 -1.68 -18.78
CA ASN A 351 4.05 -2.86 -18.85
C ASN A 351 5.29 -2.63 -19.74
N VAL A 352 5.90 -1.46 -19.63
CA VAL A 352 7.15 -1.18 -20.33
C VAL A 352 8.26 -2.08 -19.81
N GLY A 353 9.00 -2.71 -20.72
CA GLY A 353 10.18 -3.52 -20.42
C GLY A 353 11.39 -2.66 -20.04
N GLU A 354 12.58 -3.19 -20.28
CA GLU A 354 13.85 -2.45 -20.13
C GLU A 354 14.16 -1.58 -21.35
N GLU A 355 13.57 -1.93 -22.50
CA GLU A 355 13.69 -1.19 -23.76
C GLU A 355 12.39 -0.45 -24.10
N LEU A 356 12.54 0.74 -24.67
CA LEU A 356 11.46 1.57 -25.21
C LEU A 356 11.67 1.76 -26.71
N ASP A 357 10.56 1.84 -27.46
CA ASP A 357 10.61 2.07 -28.90
C ASP A 357 11.28 3.43 -29.21
N PRO A 358 12.36 3.46 -30.02
CA PRO A 358 13.05 4.71 -30.38
C PRO A 358 12.14 5.75 -31.04
N SER A 359 11.04 5.35 -31.67
CA SER A 359 10.07 6.28 -32.26
C SER A 359 9.40 7.21 -31.24
N LEU A 360 9.41 6.85 -29.95
CA LEU A 360 8.89 7.69 -28.85
C LEU A 360 9.88 8.78 -28.41
N GLU A 361 11.13 8.75 -28.86
CA GLU A 361 12.18 9.67 -28.42
C GLU A 361 11.82 11.16 -28.58
N PRO A 362 11.24 11.62 -29.70
CA PRO A 362 10.82 13.02 -29.84
C PRO A 362 9.79 13.44 -28.78
N LEU A 363 8.90 12.52 -28.40
CA LEU A 363 7.88 12.74 -27.36
C LEU A 363 8.50 12.78 -25.96
N LEU A 364 9.42 11.85 -25.67
CA LEU A 364 10.13 11.78 -24.40
C LEU A 364 10.92 13.06 -24.12
N LEU A 365 11.58 13.60 -25.15
CA LEU A 365 12.34 14.85 -25.09
C LEU A 365 11.50 16.11 -25.29
N ARG A 366 10.20 15.98 -25.61
CA ARG A 366 9.28 17.07 -25.96
C ARG A 366 9.84 17.99 -27.06
N GLN A 367 10.35 17.40 -28.15
CA GLN A 367 10.92 18.10 -29.30
C GLN A 367 9.82 18.70 -30.20
N THR A 368 9.19 19.77 -29.74
CA THR A 368 8.20 20.52 -30.53
C THR A 368 8.87 21.55 -31.43
N PHE A 369 8.28 21.80 -32.59
CA PHE A 369 8.71 22.83 -33.53
C PHE A 369 7.48 23.51 -34.16
N LYS A 370 7.63 24.76 -34.58
CA LYS A 370 6.54 25.50 -35.22
C LYS A 370 6.48 25.25 -36.71
N GLN A 371 5.33 24.83 -37.21
CA GLN A 371 5.03 24.71 -38.63
C GLN A 371 3.76 25.49 -38.94
N ALA A 372 3.84 26.46 -39.86
CA ALA A 372 2.72 27.33 -40.23
C ALA A 372 2.04 28.06 -39.04
N GLY A 373 2.78 28.32 -37.96
CA GLY A 373 2.29 28.99 -36.75
C GLY A 373 1.67 28.08 -35.69
N ILE A 374 1.54 26.77 -35.97
CA ILE A 374 1.06 25.76 -35.04
C ILE A 374 2.27 25.00 -34.47
N ASP A 375 2.27 24.71 -33.17
CA ASP A 375 3.28 23.87 -32.54
C ASP A 375 3.01 22.41 -32.92
N CYS A 376 3.99 21.75 -33.54
CA CYS A 376 3.90 20.37 -34.01
C CYS A 376 5.02 19.53 -33.40
N ILE A 377 4.83 18.22 -33.36
CA ILE A 377 5.84 17.23 -33.00
C ILE A 377 5.97 16.21 -34.13
N ARG A 378 7.19 15.73 -34.38
CA ARG A 378 7.44 14.65 -35.34
C ARG A 378 7.58 13.34 -34.58
N LEU A 379 6.70 12.39 -34.85
CA LEU A 379 6.73 11.05 -34.25
C LEU A 379 6.95 10.04 -35.39
N GLY A 380 8.13 9.44 -35.44
CA GLY A 380 8.57 8.68 -36.62
C GLY A 380 8.61 9.55 -37.89
N GLU A 381 7.81 9.20 -38.89
CA GLU A 381 7.68 9.94 -40.16
C GLU A 381 6.50 10.94 -40.17
N VAL A 382 5.62 10.89 -39.17
CA VAL A 382 4.37 11.68 -39.14
C VAL A 382 4.59 12.97 -38.35
N ILE A 383 4.04 14.08 -38.87
CA ILE A 383 4.01 15.38 -38.18
C ILE A 383 2.61 15.57 -37.61
N ILE A 384 2.53 15.77 -36.30
CA ILE A 384 1.28 15.84 -35.54
C ILE A 384 1.21 17.21 -34.87
N GLU A 385 0.04 17.85 -34.86
CA GLU A 385 -0.19 19.05 -34.07
C GLU A 385 -0.08 18.70 -32.58
N TYR A 386 0.64 19.52 -31.81
CA TYR A 386 0.91 19.26 -30.41
C TYR A 386 -0.03 20.06 -29.51
N SER A 387 -0.88 19.36 -28.75
CA SER A 387 -1.66 20.00 -27.69
C SER A 387 -0.87 20.09 -26.38
N PHE A 388 -0.88 21.26 -25.74
CA PHE A 388 -0.23 21.48 -24.44
C PHE A 388 -0.97 20.82 -23.27
N ASP A 389 -2.23 20.41 -23.46
CA ASP A 389 -3.02 19.69 -22.46
C ASP A 389 -2.67 18.20 -22.38
N PHE A 390 -1.94 17.68 -23.39
CA PHE A 390 -1.52 16.29 -23.44
C PHE A 390 -0.64 15.91 -22.23
N LYS A 391 -0.95 14.77 -21.62
CA LYS A 391 -0.15 14.16 -20.55
C LYS A 391 0.21 12.73 -20.88
N PHE A 392 1.46 12.35 -20.59
CA PHE A 392 1.97 11.02 -20.84
C PHE A 392 2.49 10.38 -19.55
N TYR A 393 2.00 9.19 -19.23
CA TYR A 393 2.37 8.41 -18.06
C TYR A 393 2.93 7.05 -18.51
N ILE A 394 3.99 6.59 -17.87
CA ILE A 394 4.62 5.31 -18.18
C ILE A 394 4.69 4.46 -16.91
N THR A 395 4.29 3.18 -17.00
CA THR A 395 4.38 2.22 -15.89
C THR A 395 5.10 0.95 -16.30
N THR A 396 5.88 0.38 -15.38
CA THR A 396 6.49 -0.95 -15.52
C THR A 396 6.14 -1.83 -14.32
N LYS A 397 5.91 -3.13 -14.59
CA LYS A 397 5.69 -4.15 -13.55
C LYS A 397 7.01 -4.78 -13.07
N LEU A 398 8.15 -4.45 -13.69
CA LEU A 398 9.45 -5.00 -13.29
C LEU A 398 9.86 -4.45 -11.92
N ARG A 399 10.29 -5.32 -10.99
CA ARG A 399 10.63 -4.94 -9.61
C ARG A 399 11.92 -4.12 -9.55
N ASN A 400 12.90 -4.45 -10.41
CA ASN A 400 14.19 -3.76 -10.50
C ASN A 400 14.68 -3.73 -11.96
N PRO A 401 14.08 -2.89 -12.83
CA PRO A 401 14.48 -2.80 -14.23
C PRO A 401 15.84 -2.10 -14.40
N HIS A 402 16.68 -2.64 -15.29
CA HIS A 402 17.96 -2.00 -15.63
C HIS A 402 17.80 -1.10 -16.86
N TYR A 403 17.56 0.18 -16.63
CA TYR A 403 17.46 1.18 -17.70
C TYR A 403 18.82 1.74 -18.09
N MET A 404 19.05 1.87 -19.40
CA MET A 404 20.24 2.55 -19.92
C MET A 404 20.30 4.00 -19.43
N PRO A 405 21.49 4.56 -19.14
CA PRO A 405 21.63 5.95 -18.69
C PRO A 405 20.98 6.95 -19.64
N GLU A 406 21.02 6.67 -20.94
CA GLU A 406 20.36 7.47 -21.97
C GLU A 406 18.86 7.62 -21.69
N LEU A 407 18.15 6.53 -21.41
CA LEU A 407 16.74 6.57 -21.08
C LEU A 407 16.48 7.29 -19.75
N ALA A 408 17.29 7.00 -18.72
CA ALA A 408 17.17 7.62 -17.40
C ALA A 408 17.32 9.15 -17.42
N THR A 409 18.03 9.71 -18.41
CA THR A 409 18.11 11.17 -18.61
C THR A 409 16.90 11.78 -19.30
N LYS A 410 16.15 10.98 -20.09
CA LYS A 410 14.97 11.43 -20.86
C LYS A 410 13.70 11.45 -20.02
N VAL A 411 13.54 10.46 -19.13
CA VAL A 411 12.36 10.33 -18.26
C VAL A 411 12.64 10.73 -16.80
N SER A 412 11.59 10.93 -16.02
CA SER A 412 11.68 11.03 -14.56
C SER A 412 11.42 9.65 -13.97
N LEU A 413 12.47 8.91 -13.61
CA LEU A 413 12.35 7.60 -12.97
C LEU A 413 11.78 7.76 -11.56
N LEU A 414 10.71 7.02 -11.28
CA LEU A 414 10.00 7.05 -10.00
C LEU A 414 9.81 5.65 -9.47
N ASN A 415 10.28 5.44 -8.24
CA ASN A 415 10.07 4.18 -7.55
C ASN A 415 8.74 4.19 -6.79
N PHE A 416 7.77 3.42 -7.27
CA PHE A 416 6.48 3.18 -6.61
C PHE A 416 6.41 1.81 -5.92
N MET A 417 7.56 1.13 -5.76
CA MET A 417 7.62 -0.11 -5.00
C MET A 417 7.20 0.14 -3.55
N ILE A 418 6.27 -0.67 -3.07
CA ILE A 418 5.80 -0.57 -1.69
C ILE A 418 6.92 -0.91 -0.69
N THR A 419 7.10 -0.06 0.32
CA THR A 419 8.05 -0.29 1.41
C THR A 419 7.35 -0.94 2.62
N PRO A 420 8.08 -1.62 3.51
CA PRO A 420 7.52 -2.15 4.76
C PRO A 420 6.79 -1.10 5.59
N GLU A 421 7.34 0.10 5.66
CA GLU A 421 6.76 1.24 6.38
C GLU A 421 5.51 1.77 5.66
N GLY A 422 5.55 1.91 4.33
CA GLY A 422 4.39 2.35 3.55
C GLY A 422 3.21 1.38 3.63
N LEU A 423 3.48 0.06 3.59
CA LEU A 423 2.44 -0.95 3.78
C LEU A 423 1.91 -0.96 5.23
N GLU A 424 2.77 -0.77 6.22
CA GLU A 424 2.34 -0.63 7.63
C GLU A 424 1.34 0.52 7.76
N ASP A 425 1.65 1.70 7.24
CA ASP A 425 0.74 2.85 7.31
C ASP A 425 -0.57 2.62 6.53
N GLN A 426 -0.50 1.95 5.37
CA GLN A 426 -1.69 1.60 4.60
C GLN A 426 -2.61 0.63 5.35
N LEU A 427 -2.06 -0.45 5.90
CA LEU A 427 -2.82 -1.44 6.67
C LEU A 427 -3.38 -0.81 7.95
N LEU A 428 -2.60 0.05 8.60
CA LEU A 428 -3.02 0.79 9.78
C LEU A 428 -4.23 1.68 9.47
N GLY A 429 -4.20 2.41 8.37
CA GLY A 429 -5.33 3.21 7.88
C GLY A 429 -6.59 2.36 7.68
N ILE A 430 -6.44 1.16 7.11
CA ILE A 430 -7.56 0.23 6.87
C ILE A 430 -8.16 -0.28 8.18
N VAL A 431 -7.34 -0.73 9.15
CA VAL A 431 -7.85 -1.22 10.44
C VAL A 431 -8.58 -0.12 11.18
N VAL A 432 -7.98 1.06 11.26
CA VAL A 432 -8.58 2.20 11.98
C VAL A 432 -9.89 2.61 11.33
N ALA A 433 -9.95 2.69 9.99
CA ALA A 433 -11.17 3.01 9.27
C ALA A 433 -12.29 1.98 9.49
N LYS A 434 -11.96 0.69 9.57
CA LYS A 434 -12.94 -0.40 9.77
C LYS A 434 -13.42 -0.54 11.22
N GLU A 435 -12.55 -0.30 12.21
CA GLU A 435 -12.88 -0.46 13.63
C GLU A 435 -13.46 0.83 14.27
N VAL A 436 -13.15 2.01 13.74
CA VAL A 436 -13.39 3.31 14.42
C VAL A 436 -14.30 4.25 13.61
N ALA A 437 -15.16 3.70 12.72
CA ALA A 437 -15.97 4.44 11.74
C ALA A 437 -16.89 5.59 12.25
N GLU A 438 -16.93 5.92 13.55
CA GLU A 438 -17.82 6.92 14.15
C GLU A 438 -17.19 7.88 15.19
N LYS A 439 -15.85 7.94 15.38
CA LYS A 439 -15.24 8.76 16.46
C LYS A 439 -14.37 9.94 15.98
N THR A 440 -14.25 10.96 16.83
CA THR A 440 -13.49 12.22 16.66
C THR A 440 -11.99 12.01 16.41
N GLU A 441 -11.34 12.93 15.68
CA GLU A 441 -9.91 12.89 15.30
C GLU A 441 -8.93 12.59 16.44
N VAL A 442 -9.15 13.14 17.64
CA VAL A 442 -8.27 12.88 18.80
C VAL A 442 -8.31 11.41 19.23
N LYS A 443 -9.49 10.79 19.23
CA LYS A 443 -9.64 9.35 19.52
C LYS A 443 -9.09 8.48 18.39
N ILE A 444 -9.06 8.99 17.16
CA ILE A 444 -8.46 8.30 16.01
C ILE A 444 -6.94 8.22 16.21
N ALA A 445 -6.27 9.28 16.66
CA ALA A 445 -4.83 9.27 16.90
C ALA A 445 -4.41 8.26 17.99
N GLU A 446 -5.08 8.26 19.14
CA GLU A 446 -4.83 7.27 20.22
C GLU A 446 -5.12 5.83 19.77
N SER A 447 -6.22 5.62 19.01
CA SER A 447 -6.56 4.30 18.49
C SER A 447 -5.59 3.83 17.40
N ARG A 448 -5.07 4.75 16.58
CA ARG A 448 -4.08 4.48 15.53
C ARG A 448 -2.80 3.91 16.14
N GLU A 449 -2.32 4.47 17.24
CA GLU A 449 -1.13 3.92 17.89
C GLU A 449 -1.37 2.52 18.46
N GLY A 450 -2.56 2.27 19.02
CA GLY A 450 -2.93 0.95 19.53
C GLY A 450 -2.91 -0.17 18.48
N TYR A 451 -3.32 0.13 17.24
CA TYR A 451 -3.34 -0.84 16.13
C TYR A 451 -2.07 -0.86 15.27
N ARG A 452 -1.08 0.00 15.54
CA ARG A 452 0.19 0.01 14.79
C ARG A 452 0.92 -1.34 14.86
N SER A 453 0.85 -2.01 16.01
CA SER A 453 1.49 -3.32 16.23
C SER A 453 1.03 -4.41 15.26
N ILE A 454 -0.29 -4.53 15.02
CA ILE A 454 -0.86 -5.50 14.04
C ILE A 454 -0.51 -5.09 12.61
N ALA A 455 -0.51 -3.79 12.30
CA ALA A 455 -0.14 -3.31 10.96
C ALA A 455 1.32 -3.63 10.63
N LYS A 456 2.24 -3.41 11.59
CA LYS A 456 3.65 -3.79 11.49
C LYS A 456 3.83 -5.29 11.33
N HIS A 457 3.12 -6.08 12.16
CA HIS A 457 3.11 -7.55 12.08
C HIS A 457 2.68 -8.03 10.69
N SER A 458 1.56 -7.53 10.18
CA SER A 458 1.06 -7.88 8.85
C SER A 458 1.96 -7.40 7.71
N SER A 459 2.60 -6.23 7.83
CA SER A 459 3.56 -5.77 6.83
C SER A 459 4.74 -6.76 6.71
N VAL A 460 5.32 -7.20 7.83
CA VAL A 460 6.40 -8.22 7.83
C VAL A 460 5.95 -9.51 7.15
N LEU A 461 4.70 -9.95 7.37
CA LEU A 461 4.14 -11.14 6.72
C LEU A 461 4.04 -10.99 5.20
N PHE A 462 3.63 -9.82 4.69
CA PHE A 462 3.56 -9.56 3.26
C PHE A 462 4.93 -9.66 2.58
N PHE A 463 5.95 -9.02 3.15
CA PHE A 463 7.30 -9.09 2.57
C PHE A 463 7.90 -10.50 2.68
N SER A 464 7.53 -11.27 3.71
CA SER A 464 7.93 -12.67 3.82
C SER A 464 7.35 -13.55 2.70
N ILE A 465 6.14 -13.26 2.21
CA ILE A 465 5.53 -14.00 1.08
C ILE A 465 5.97 -13.46 -0.29
N ALA A 466 6.30 -12.18 -0.39
CA ALA A 466 6.70 -11.55 -1.65
C ALA A 466 8.02 -12.13 -2.18
N ASP A 467 8.91 -12.55 -1.29
CA ASP A 467 10.21 -13.13 -1.64
C ASP A 467 10.13 -14.64 -1.94
N LEU A 468 8.98 -15.30 -1.76
CA LEU A 468 8.77 -16.71 -2.15
C LEU A 468 8.84 -16.90 -3.67
N ALA A 469 8.57 -15.84 -4.44
CA ALA A 469 8.73 -15.82 -5.90
C ALA A 469 10.16 -16.15 -6.36
N ASN A 470 11.16 -15.94 -5.51
CA ASN A 470 12.55 -16.29 -5.80
C ASN A 470 12.81 -17.80 -5.70
N ILE A 471 11.98 -18.54 -4.97
CA ILE A 471 12.08 -20.01 -4.84
C ILE A 471 11.43 -20.67 -6.06
N ASP A 472 10.16 -20.32 -6.33
CA ASP A 472 9.42 -20.80 -7.48
C ASP A 472 8.66 -19.63 -8.12
N PRO A 473 8.78 -19.42 -9.45
CA PRO A 473 8.10 -18.31 -10.13
C PRO A 473 6.57 -18.36 -10.03
N MET A 474 5.98 -19.51 -9.68
CA MET A 474 4.54 -19.65 -9.44
C MET A 474 4.09 -19.07 -8.09
N TYR A 475 5.00 -18.82 -7.15
CA TYR A 475 4.71 -18.32 -5.80
C TYR A 475 4.54 -16.79 -5.78
N GLN A 476 3.56 -16.33 -6.55
CA GLN A 476 3.25 -14.93 -6.73
C GLN A 476 1.89 -14.57 -6.11
N TYR A 477 1.87 -13.51 -5.30
CA TYR A 477 0.68 -13.05 -4.59
C TYR A 477 0.50 -11.55 -4.81
N SER A 478 -0.71 -11.13 -5.19
CA SER A 478 -1.01 -9.70 -5.31
C SER A 478 -1.17 -9.05 -3.94
N LEU A 479 -0.81 -7.78 -3.86
CA LEU A 479 -1.11 -6.94 -2.69
C LEU A 479 -2.62 -6.82 -2.47
N THR A 480 -3.41 -6.71 -3.55
CA THR A 480 -4.88 -6.65 -3.47
C THR A 480 -5.46 -7.87 -2.77
N TRP A 481 -4.99 -9.07 -3.14
CA TRP A 481 -5.41 -10.31 -2.48
C TRP A 481 -5.05 -10.31 -0.98
N PHE A 482 -3.81 -9.90 -0.65
CA PHE A 482 -3.35 -9.82 0.74
C PHE A 482 -4.19 -8.85 1.59
N VAL A 483 -4.49 -7.67 1.04
CA VAL A 483 -5.33 -6.66 1.70
C VAL A 483 -6.76 -7.17 1.88
N ASN A 484 -7.33 -7.86 0.90
CA ASN A 484 -8.65 -8.48 1.02
C ASN A 484 -8.66 -9.55 2.11
N LEU A 485 -7.62 -10.38 2.17
CA LEU A 485 -7.46 -11.38 3.23
C LEU A 485 -7.36 -10.75 4.61
N TYR A 486 -6.66 -9.61 4.72
CA TYR A 486 -6.54 -8.83 5.94
C TYR A 486 -7.90 -8.26 6.39
N ILE A 487 -8.66 -7.67 5.46
CA ILE A 487 -10.01 -7.15 5.73
C ILE A 487 -10.94 -8.27 6.20
N ASN A 488 -10.95 -9.42 5.50
CA ASN A 488 -11.77 -10.57 5.90
C ASN A 488 -11.39 -11.09 7.29
N SER A 489 -10.09 -11.15 7.59
CA SER A 489 -9.59 -11.57 8.89
C SER A 489 -9.98 -10.62 10.03
N ILE A 490 -10.13 -9.31 9.77
CA ILE A 490 -10.66 -8.35 10.74
C ILE A 490 -12.13 -8.66 11.05
N HIS A 491 -12.93 -9.04 10.05
CA HIS A 491 -14.34 -9.38 10.19
C HIS A 491 -14.57 -10.73 10.88
N ASP A 492 -13.81 -11.76 10.49
CA ASP A 492 -14.01 -13.16 10.92
C ASP A 492 -13.34 -13.49 12.25
N SER A 493 -12.36 -12.69 12.69
CA SER A 493 -11.68 -12.88 13.98
C SER A 493 -12.58 -12.58 15.19
N ASN A 494 -12.26 -13.22 16.31
CA ASN A 494 -12.97 -13.00 17.57
C ASN A 494 -12.87 -11.54 18.03
N LYS A 495 -14.03 -10.92 18.30
CA LYS A 495 -14.14 -9.53 18.78
C LYS A 495 -13.93 -9.46 20.29
N SER A 496 -13.23 -8.43 20.77
CA SER A 496 -13.02 -8.18 22.20
C SER A 496 -13.01 -6.69 22.49
N LYS A 497 -13.52 -6.29 23.67
CA LYS A 497 -13.48 -4.90 24.15
C LYS A 497 -12.09 -4.50 24.69
N ILE A 498 -11.27 -5.49 25.06
CA ILE A 498 -9.91 -5.26 25.55
C ILE A 498 -8.97 -5.26 24.34
N LEU A 499 -8.31 -4.14 24.10
CA LEU A 499 -7.44 -3.93 22.93
C LEU A 499 -6.36 -5.01 22.83
N GLU A 500 -5.65 -5.33 23.91
CA GLU A 500 -4.60 -6.37 23.90
C GLU A 500 -5.13 -7.76 23.47
N LYS A 501 -6.31 -8.16 23.99
CA LYS A 501 -6.94 -9.43 23.59
C LYS A 501 -7.40 -9.39 22.13
N ARG A 502 -7.93 -8.24 21.67
CA ARG A 502 -8.33 -8.05 20.27
C ARG A 502 -7.12 -8.14 19.34
N LEU A 503 -6.01 -7.48 19.66
CA LEU A 503 -4.76 -7.54 18.90
C LEU A 503 -4.23 -8.98 18.82
N ARG A 504 -4.26 -9.73 19.92
CA ARG A 504 -3.86 -11.14 19.92
C ARG A 504 -4.76 -11.99 19.01
N TYR A 505 -6.08 -11.86 19.10
CA TYR A 505 -6.99 -12.59 18.21
C TYR A 505 -6.81 -12.23 16.73
N LEU A 506 -6.56 -10.96 16.43
CA LEU A 506 -6.25 -10.51 15.07
C LEU A 506 -4.94 -11.11 14.57
N ASN A 507 -3.87 -11.04 15.36
CA ASN A 507 -2.57 -11.61 15.02
C ASN A 507 -2.69 -13.13 14.78
N ASP A 508 -3.27 -13.87 15.71
CA ASP A 508 -3.38 -15.34 15.65
C ASP A 508 -4.23 -15.77 14.45
N HIS A 509 -5.39 -15.14 14.25
CA HIS A 509 -6.29 -15.48 13.15
C HIS A 509 -5.70 -15.10 11.78
N PHE A 510 -5.16 -13.89 11.63
CA PHE A 510 -4.60 -13.44 10.35
C PHE A 510 -3.37 -14.28 9.97
N THR A 511 -2.47 -14.54 10.91
CA THR A 511 -1.25 -15.35 10.66
C THR A 511 -1.62 -16.77 10.22
N TYR A 512 -2.59 -17.40 10.88
CA TYR A 512 -3.02 -18.75 10.53
C TYR A 512 -3.82 -18.80 9.22
N ASN A 513 -4.67 -17.80 8.96
CA ASN A 513 -5.43 -17.71 7.71
C ASN A 513 -4.49 -17.50 6.51
N LEU A 514 -3.50 -16.62 6.66
CA LEU A 514 -2.43 -16.44 5.67
C LEU A 514 -1.68 -17.75 5.45
N TYR A 515 -1.23 -18.41 6.53
CA TYR A 515 -0.53 -19.70 6.45
C TYR A 515 -1.35 -20.74 5.68
N CYS A 516 -2.63 -20.91 6.00
CA CYS A 516 -3.49 -21.88 5.33
C CYS A 516 -3.64 -21.61 3.83
N ASN A 517 -3.77 -20.35 3.42
CA ASN A 517 -3.94 -20.02 2.00
C ASN A 517 -2.63 -20.16 1.22
N ILE A 518 -1.51 -19.75 1.80
CA ILE A 518 -0.19 -19.90 1.17
C ILE A 518 0.16 -21.38 1.06
N CYS A 519 0.00 -22.19 2.11
CA CYS A 519 0.30 -23.63 2.07
C CYS A 519 -0.54 -24.44 1.08
N ARG A 520 -1.70 -23.95 0.62
CA ARG A 520 -2.45 -24.56 -0.49
C ARG A 520 -1.74 -24.41 -1.82
N SER A 521 -0.95 -23.34 -1.97
CA SER A 521 -0.22 -22.99 -3.19
C SER A 521 1.25 -23.42 -3.19
N LEU A 522 1.76 -23.90 -2.05
CA LEU A 522 3.14 -24.37 -1.89
C LEU A 522 3.22 -25.90 -2.01
N PHE A 523 4.29 -26.37 -2.65
CA PHE A 523 4.63 -27.79 -2.64
C PHE A 523 5.03 -28.24 -1.24
N GLU A 524 4.86 -29.53 -0.93
CA GLU A 524 5.11 -30.09 0.40
C GLU A 524 6.53 -29.78 0.91
N LYS A 525 7.52 -29.81 0.00
CA LYS A 525 8.92 -29.48 0.31
C LYS A 525 9.13 -28.06 0.85
N ASP A 526 8.29 -27.11 0.45
CA ASP A 526 8.45 -25.67 0.77
C ASP A 526 7.56 -25.21 1.93
N LYS A 527 6.66 -26.07 2.42
CA LYS A 527 5.75 -25.71 3.53
C LYS A 527 6.49 -25.49 4.85
N LEU A 528 7.39 -26.40 5.23
CA LEU A 528 8.21 -26.23 6.44
C LEU A 528 9.17 -25.04 6.30
N LEU A 529 9.73 -24.84 5.10
CA LEU A 529 10.53 -23.66 4.77
C LEU A 529 9.75 -22.38 5.06
N PHE A 530 8.52 -22.30 4.56
CA PHE A 530 7.67 -21.13 4.76
C PHE A 530 7.33 -20.91 6.24
N SER A 531 7.03 -21.97 6.99
CA SER A 531 6.79 -21.88 8.44
C SER A 531 8.00 -21.35 9.20
N PHE A 532 9.21 -21.81 8.85
CA PHE A 532 10.45 -21.32 9.44
C PHE A 532 10.74 -19.87 9.02
N LEU A 533 10.57 -19.52 7.74
CA LEU A 533 10.73 -18.15 7.24
C LEU A 533 9.81 -17.16 7.95
N LEU A 534 8.53 -17.53 8.11
CA LEU A 534 7.54 -16.73 8.83
C LEU A 534 7.94 -16.56 10.29
N CYS A 535 8.38 -17.63 10.95
CA CYS A 535 8.87 -17.60 12.32
C CYS A 535 10.10 -16.68 12.46
N ALA A 536 11.13 -16.89 11.64
CA ALA A 536 12.38 -16.14 11.67
C ALA A 536 12.16 -14.64 11.41
N ASN A 537 11.39 -14.28 10.38
CA ASN A 537 11.13 -12.88 10.05
C ASN A 537 10.34 -12.16 11.14
N LEU A 538 9.38 -12.83 11.79
CA LEU A 538 8.66 -12.26 12.93
C LEU A 538 9.57 -12.06 14.15
N LEU A 539 10.48 -13.00 14.42
CA LEU A 539 11.42 -12.89 15.53
C LEU A 539 12.52 -11.83 15.28
N LEU A 540 12.99 -11.70 14.04
CA LEU A 540 13.86 -10.59 13.61
C LEU A 540 13.16 -9.24 13.78
N ALA A 541 11.89 -9.13 13.40
CA ALA A 541 11.12 -7.90 13.57
C ALA A 541 10.92 -7.51 15.04
N LYS A 542 10.87 -8.50 15.94
CA LYS A 542 10.84 -8.32 17.40
C LYS A 542 12.23 -8.11 18.04
N LYS A 543 13.31 -8.25 17.26
CA LYS A 543 14.70 -8.23 17.73
C LYS A 543 15.03 -9.32 18.76
N GLU A 544 14.38 -10.48 18.66
CA GLU A 544 14.68 -11.67 19.49
C GLU A 544 15.84 -12.51 18.93
N ILE A 545 16.17 -12.32 17.64
CA ILE A 545 17.27 -12.98 16.93
C ILE A 545 18.08 -11.91 16.21
N GLU A 546 19.39 -12.13 16.08
CA GLU A 546 20.26 -11.27 15.26
C GLU A 546 20.39 -11.80 13.82
N TYR A 547 20.43 -10.89 12.84
CA TYR A 547 20.56 -11.27 11.43
C TYR A 547 21.86 -12.04 11.13
N GLN A 548 22.95 -11.69 11.82
CA GLN A 548 24.24 -12.37 11.69
C GLN A 548 24.16 -13.85 12.13
N GLU A 549 23.44 -14.15 13.20
CA GLU A 549 23.23 -15.52 13.69
C GLU A 549 22.43 -16.36 12.68
N LEU A 550 21.37 -15.78 12.11
CA LEU A 550 20.57 -16.44 11.08
C LEU A 550 21.38 -16.69 9.81
N MET A 551 22.18 -15.72 9.37
CA MET A 551 23.05 -15.90 8.20
C MET A 551 24.14 -16.93 8.44
N PHE A 552 24.69 -17.01 9.66
CA PHE A 552 25.63 -18.06 10.03
C PHE A 552 24.96 -19.45 10.01
N LEU A 553 23.73 -19.58 10.51
CA LEU A 553 22.97 -20.83 10.42
C LEU A 553 22.78 -21.29 8.96
N LEU A 554 22.49 -20.36 8.05
CA LEU A 554 22.23 -20.69 6.64
C LEU A 554 23.50 -20.99 5.84
N THR A 555 24.59 -20.29 6.10
CA THR A 555 25.83 -20.37 5.29
C THR A 555 26.95 -21.20 5.92
N GLY A 556 27.01 -21.27 7.25
CA GLY A 556 28.14 -21.84 8.00
C GLY A 556 29.40 -20.97 8.01
N GLY A 557 29.32 -19.74 7.47
CA GLY A 557 30.46 -18.85 7.24
C GLY A 557 31.29 -19.25 6.01
N VAL A 558 32.13 -18.33 5.53
CA VAL A 558 33.10 -18.57 4.44
C VAL A 558 34.47 -18.17 4.97
N SER A 559 35.40 -19.12 5.06
CA SER A 559 36.81 -18.85 5.41
C SER A 559 37.71 -19.75 4.58
N LEU A 560 38.81 -19.17 4.09
CA LEU A 560 39.87 -19.85 3.35
C LEU A 560 41.05 -20.24 4.28
N LYS A 561 40.97 -19.89 5.57
CA LYS A 561 42.03 -20.21 6.53
C LYS A 561 41.95 -21.67 6.97
N SER A 562 43.08 -22.39 6.86
CA SER A 562 43.29 -23.70 7.47
C SER A 562 42.96 -23.62 8.97
N ALA A 563 41.97 -24.39 9.42
CA ALA A 563 41.64 -24.49 10.83
C ALA A 563 42.78 -25.16 11.63
N ASP A 564 42.73 -24.99 12.96
CA ASP A 564 43.57 -25.74 13.90
C ASP A 564 43.28 -27.25 13.79
N PRO A 565 44.26 -28.12 14.09
CA PRO A 565 44.11 -29.57 13.94
C PRO A 565 42.91 -30.11 14.72
N ASN A 566 42.19 -31.05 14.10
CA ASN A 566 41.01 -31.69 14.67
C ASN A 566 41.37 -32.41 16.00
N PRO A 567 40.65 -32.13 17.10
CA PRO A 567 40.94 -32.71 18.40
C PRO A 567 40.74 -34.22 18.48
N ASP A 568 39.84 -34.79 17.67
CA ASP A 568 39.62 -36.25 17.60
C ASP A 568 39.10 -36.68 16.21
N PRO A 569 40.00 -37.03 15.28
CA PRO A 569 39.65 -37.47 13.92
C PRO A 569 38.89 -38.81 13.86
N SER A 570 38.75 -39.55 14.98
CA SER A 570 38.13 -40.88 14.95
C SER A 570 36.62 -40.85 14.72
N TRP A 571 35.95 -39.75 15.08
CA TRP A 571 34.49 -39.60 14.94
C TRP A 571 34.05 -38.25 14.39
N LEU A 572 34.84 -37.18 14.60
CA LEU A 572 34.52 -35.84 14.12
C LEU A 572 35.17 -35.61 12.76
N GLN A 573 34.37 -35.24 11.76
CA GLN A 573 34.88 -34.88 10.45
C GLN A 573 35.60 -33.51 10.50
N ASP A 574 36.68 -33.36 9.73
CA ASP A 574 37.44 -32.11 9.66
C ASP A 574 36.55 -30.93 9.24
N LYS A 575 35.63 -31.16 8.30
CA LYS A 575 34.61 -30.17 7.89
C LYS A 575 33.79 -29.66 9.09
N SER A 576 33.26 -30.56 9.92
CA SER A 576 32.47 -30.18 11.10
C SER A 576 33.32 -29.39 12.11
N TRP A 577 34.59 -29.76 12.26
CA TRP A 577 35.52 -29.04 13.14
C TRP A 577 35.82 -27.62 12.63
N GLU A 578 36.01 -27.45 11.32
CA GLU A 578 36.16 -26.14 10.69
C GLU A 578 34.92 -25.25 10.92
N GLU A 579 33.71 -25.81 10.84
CA GLU A 579 32.49 -25.05 11.15
C GLU A 579 32.42 -24.62 12.63
N ILE A 580 32.83 -25.48 13.57
CA ILE A 580 32.88 -25.16 15.01
C ILE A 580 33.90 -24.04 15.29
N CYS A 581 35.06 -24.10 14.64
CA CYS A 581 36.08 -23.06 14.73
C CYS A 581 35.53 -21.72 14.24
N ARG A 582 34.82 -21.70 13.10
CA ARG A 582 34.18 -20.50 12.54
C ARG A 582 33.04 -19.99 13.41
N ALA A 583 32.23 -20.88 13.98
CA ALA A 583 31.16 -20.50 14.90
C ALA A 583 31.71 -19.73 16.08
N SER A 584 32.91 -20.07 16.55
CA SER A 584 33.57 -19.39 17.68
C SER A 584 34.03 -17.96 17.38
N GLU A 585 34.04 -17.52 16.12
CA GLU A 585 34.30 -16.11 15.76
C GLU A 585 33.09 -15.21 16.03
N VAL A 586 31.88 -15.79 16.13
CA VAL A 586 30.66 -15.06 16.48
C VAL A 586 30.71 -14.72 17.98
N PRO A 587 30.39 -13.46 18.39
CA PRO A 587 30.55 -13.01 19.77
C PRO A 587 29.91 -13.90 20.84
N VAL A 588 28.77 -14.51 20.54
CA VAL A 588 28.03 -15.37 21.47
C VAL A 588 28.73 -16.73 21.72
N PHE A 589 29.56 -17.19 20.77
CA PHE A 589 30.18 -18.51 20.80
C PHE A 589 31.70 -18.47 21.06
N GLN A 590 32.27 -17.36 21.51
CA GLN A 590 33.73 -17.22 21.68
C GLN A 590 34.39 -18.33 22.51
N ASP A 591 33.67 -18.88 23.51
CA ASP A 591 34.16 -19.97 24.36
C ASP A 591 33.84 -21.38 23.85
N LEU A 592 33.10 -21.52 22.73
CA LEU A 592 32.65 -22.81 22.19
C LEU A 592 33.81 -23.73 21.88
N LYS A 593 34.83 -23.25 21.14
CA LYS A 593 36.00 -24.04 20.77
C LYS A 593 36.75 -24.58 22.00
N LYS A 594 37.00 -23.73 23.01
CA LYS A 594 37.71 -24.15 24.23
C LYS A 594 36.91 -25.20 24.99
N HIS A 595 35.61 -24.94 25.20
CA HIS A 595 34.72 -25.86 25.89
C HIS A 595 34.59 -27.20 25.16
N PHE A 596 34.56 -27.19 23.83
CA PHE A 596 34.48 -28.40 23.01
C PHE A 596 35.72 -29.29 23.19
N CYS A 597 36.92 -28.69 23.17
CA CYS A 597 38.18 -29.41 23.42
C CYS A 597 38.25 -30.00 24.83
N GLU A 598 37.70 -29.31 25.84
CA GLU A 598 37.69 -29.79 27.22
C GLU A 598 36.67 -30.92 27.48
N ASN A 599 35.55 -30.94 26.74
CA ASN A 599 34.40 -31.83 26.99
C ASN A 599 34.06 -32.80 25.84
N ILE A 600 35.05 -33.27 25.09
CA ILE A 600 34.89 -34.11 23.88
C ILE A 600 33.96 -35.33 24.11
N GLN A 601 34.09 -36.02 25.25
CA GLN A 601 33.27 -37.21 25.54
C GLN A 601 31.78 -36.90 25.69
N GLN A 602 31.41 -35.71 26.19
CA GLN A 602 30.01 -35.32 26.34
C GLN A 602 29.41 -34.94 24.98
N TRP A 603 30.18 -34.24 24.15
CA TRP A 603 29.80 -33.92 22.77
C TRP A 603 29.66 -35.16 21.90
N ARG A 604 30.53 -36.17 22.08
CA ARG A 604 30.42 -37.46 21.41
C ARG A 604 29.11 -38.18 21.74
N LYS A 605 28.63 -38.13 22.99
CA LYS A 605 27.32 -38.70 23.36
C LYS A 605 26.16 -38.07 22.59
N ILE A 606 26.25 -36.76 22.30
CA ILE A 606 25.23 -36.05 21.50
C ILE A 606 25.34 -36.46 20.04
N TYR A 607 26.55 -36.47 19.48
CA TYR A 607 26.81 -36.93 18.11
C TYR A 607 26.30 -38.36 17.88
N ASP A 608 26.51 -39.24 18.86
CA ASP A 608 26.14 -40.65 18.77
C ASP A 608 24.65 -40.94 18.93
N ASN A 609 23.88 -39.98 19.47
CA ASN A 609 22.45 -40.12 19.68
C ASN A 609 21.69 -40.19 18.32
N LYS A 610 20.63 -41.00 18.27
CA LYS A 610 19.71 -41.07 17.12
C LYS A 610 18.89 -39.78 16.98
N GLU A 611 18.53 -39.16 18.12
CA GLU A 611 17.74 -37.93 18.19
C GLU A 611 18.50 -36.80 18.91
N PRO A 612 19.59 -36.28 18.30
CA PRO A 612 20.42 -35.24 18.92
C PRO A 612 19.68 -33.92 19.16
N HIS A 613 18.62 -33.64 18.38
CA HIS A 613 17.80 -32.44 18.51
C HIS A 613 16.96 -32.40 19.80
N ASN A 614 16.76 -33.53 20.48
CA ASN A 614 16.09 -33.62 21.78
C ASN A 614 17.08 -33.77 22.95
N ALA A 615 18.38 -33.89 22.66
CA ALA A 615 19.40 -34.10 23.67
C ALA A 615 19.75 -32.79 24.39
N LYS A 616 20.08 -32.87 25.69
CA LYS A 616 20.58 -31.72 26.45
C LYS A 616 22.05 -31.45 26.13
N PHE A 617 22.40 -30.19 25.94
CA PHE A 617 23.79 -29.79 25.76
C PHE A 617 24.58 -29.83 27.08
N PRO A 618 25.93 -29.91 27.02
CA PRO A 618 26.76 -29.79 28.21
C PRO A 618 26.57 -28.43 28.92
N GLU A 619 26.56 -28.42 30.26
CA GLU A 619 26.59 -27.15 31.01
C GLU A 619 27.95 -26.44 30.81
N PRO A 620 28.01 -25.10 30.72
CA PRO A 620 26.94 -24.10 30.92
C PRO A 620 26.12 -23.75 29.67
N MET A 621 26.47 -24.27 28.49
CA MET A 621 25.91 -23.84 27.21
C MET A 621 24.41 -24.10 27.06
N ASP A 622 23.88 -25.17 27.66
CA ASP A 622 22.44 -25.50 27.62
C ASP A 622 21.55 -24.40 28.25
N LYS A 623 22.06 -23.67 29.25
CA LYS A 623 21.34 -22.62 29.98
C LYS A 623 21.57 -21.22 29.42
N GLN A 624 22.74 -20.98 28.82
CA GLN A 624 23.11 -19.65 28.31
C GLN A 624 22.61 -19.39 26.90
N LEU A 625 22.49 -20.43 26.07
CA LEU A 625 22.14 -20.30 24.67
C LEU A 625 20.63 -20.35 24.43
N ASN A 626 20.16 -19.54 23.49
CA ASN A 626 18.79 -19.61 22.99
C ASN A 626 18.60 -20.83 22.06
N GLU A 627 17.35 -21.20 21.77
CA GLU A 627 17.05 -22.37 20.94
C GLU A 627 17.59 -22.26 19.50
N LEU A 628 17.70 -21.05 18.93
CA LEU A 628 18.30 -20.88 17.60
C LEU A 628 19.82 -21.14 17.62
N GLN A 629 20.51 -20.61 18.64
CA GLN A 629 21.93 -20.79 18.88
C GLN A 629 22.28 -22.27 19.12
N LYS A 630 21.40 -23.00 19.80
CA LYS A 630 21.47 -24.46 19.94
C LYS A 630 21.39 -25.19 18.58
N ILE A 631 20.50 -24.73 17.69
CA ILE A 631 20.39 -25.27 16.33
C ILE A 631 21.66 -25.00 15.52
N ILE A 632 22.33 -23.85 15.71
CA ILE A 632 23.62 -23.55 15.07
C ILE A 632 24.70 -24.57 15.47
N ILE A 633 24.80 -24.90 16.77
CA ILE A 633 25.74 -25.93 17.24
C ILE A 633 25.36 -27.31 16.69
N LEU A 634 24.07 -27.64 16.69
CA LEU A 634 23.57 -28.89 16.12
C LEU A 634 23.90 -29.00 14.63
N ARG A 635 23.82 -27.91 13.86
CA ARG A 635 24.19 -27.88 12.43
C ARG A 635 25.64 -28.30 12.22
N CYS A 636 26.55 -27.82 13.08
CA CYS A 636 27.97 -28.13 12.96
C CYS A 636 28.26 -29.62 13.24
N LEU A 637 27.50 -30.25 14.15
CA LEU A 637 27.70 -31.63 14.58
C LEU A 637 26.91 -32.67 13.78
N ARG A 638 25.61 -32.43 13.59
CA ARG A 638 24.63 -33.33 12.98
C ARG A 638 23.69 -32.54 12.06
N PRO A 639 24.20 -32.08 10.90
CA PRO A 639 23.41 -31.31 9.95
C PRO A 639 22.20 -32.09 9.39
N ASP A 640 22.22 -33.42 9.44
CA ASP A 640 21.09 -34.27 9.04
C ASP A 640 19.86 -34.10 9.93
N LYS A 641 20.01 -33.68 11.19
CA LYS A 641 18.87 -33.53 12.13
C LYS A 641 18.38 -32.09 12.29
N ILE A 642 18.67 -31.24 11.30
CA ILE A 642 18.19 -29.85 11.27
C ILE A 642 16.70 -29.74 10.94
N THR A 643 16.18 -30.53 9.99
CA THR A 643 14.75 -30.48 9.64
C THR A 643 13.84 -30.77 10.85
N PRO A 644 14.09 -31.83 11.66
CA PRO A 644 13.36 -32.03 12.92
C PRO A 644 13.58 -30.90 13.95
N ALA A 645 14.80 -30.37 14.07
CA ALA A 645 15.08 -29.29 15.01
C ALA A 645 14.32 -28.00 14.66
N ILE A 646 14.26 -27.63 13.38
CA ILE A 646 13.44 -26.52 12.87
C ILE A 646 11.96 -26.78 13.11
N THR A 647 11.51 -28.03 12.94
CA THR A 647 10.13 -28.43 13.21
C THR A 647 9.74 -28.21 14.68
N ASN A 648 10.62 -28.60 15.61
CA ASN A 648 10.42 -28.34 17.04
C ASN A 648 10.44 -26.84 17.34
N TYR A 649 11.39 -26.11 16.75
CA TYR A 649 11.52 -24.66 16.92
C TYR A 649 10.25 -23.89 16.50
N VAL A 650 9.70 -24.23 15.33
CA VAL A 650 8.43 -23.66 14.84
C VAL A 650 7.25 -24.08 15.73
N THR A 651 7.24 -25.33 16.18
CA THR A 651 6.19 -25.85 17.08
C THR A 651 6.17 -25.09 18.41
N ASP A 652 7.34 -24.76 18.96
CA ASP A 652 7.46 -24.06 20.24
C ASP A 652 7.10 -22.57 20.11
N LYS A 653 7.47 -21.93 18.99
CA LYS A 653 7.28 -20.47 18.80
C LYS A 653 5.94 -20.08 18.18
N LEU A 654 5.44 -20.83 17.20
CA LEU A 654 4.17 -20.54 16.49
C LEU A 654 3.06 -21.54 16.85
N GLY A 655 3.41 -22.75 17.27
CA GLY A 655 2.47 -23.81 17.61
C GLY A 655 2.40 -24.92 16.56
N LYS A 656 1.96 -26.11 17.00
CA LYS A 656 1.89 -27.34 16.19
C LYS A 656 1.11 -27.21 14.87
N LYS A 657 0.11 -26.31 14.82
CA LYS A 657 -0.73 -26.08 13.63
C LYS A 657 0.03 -25.49 12.42
N PHE A 658 1.22 -24.93 12.63
CA PHE A 658 2.06 -24.37 11.56
C PHE A 658 3.06 -25.40 10.99
N VAL A 659 3.06 -26.63 11.51
CA VAL A 659 3.87 -27.73 10.99
C VAL A 659 3.01 -28.76 10.28
N GLU A 660 1.78 -28.98 10.76
CA GLU A 660 0.83 -29.89 10.14
C GLU A 660 0.07 -29.15 9.02
N PRO A 661 0.35 -29.41 7.73
CA PRO A 661 -0.32 -28.69 6.65
C PRO A 661 -1.80 -29.10 6.58
N PRO A 662 -2.70 -28.15 6.24
CA PRO A 662 -4.10 -28.48 6.05
C PRO A 662 -4.28 -29.42 4.85
N PRO A 663 -5.23 -30.38 4.91
CA PRO A 663 -5.50 -31.26 3.77
C PRO A 663 -6.03 -30.45 2.59
N PHE A 664 -5.73 -30.92 1.37
CA PHE A 664 -6.22 -30.33 0.13
C PHE A 664 -7.76 -30.36 0.08
N ASP A 665 -8.38 -29.20 -0.13
CA ASP A 665 -9.83 -29.04 -0.23
C ASP A 665 -10.19 -28.15 -1.42
N LEU A 666 -10.70 -28.78 -2.47
CA LEU A 666 -11.13 -28.12 -3.70
C LEU A 666 -12.35 -27.21 -3.47
N THR A 667 -13.21 -27.54 -2.51
CA THR A 667 -14.42 -26.77 -2.22
C THR A 667 -14.07 -25.42 -1.63
N ARG A 668 -13.14 -25.37 -0.68
CA ARG A 668 -12.64 -24.11 -0.10
C ARG A 668 -11.97 -23.25 -1.15
N SER A 669 -11.10 -23.84 -1.96
CA SER A 669 -10.39 -23.12 -3.02
C SER A 669 -11.35 -22.54 -4.07
N TYR A 670 -12.46 -23.22 -4.36
CA TYR A 670 -13.50 -22.72 -5.24
C TYR A 670 -14.27 -21.51 -4.64
N LEU A 671 -14.52 -21.50 -3.33
CA LEU A 671 -15.21 -20.39 -2.65
C LEU A 671 -14.38 -19.12 -2.64
N ASP A 672 -13.05 -19.25 -2.63
CA ASP A 672 -12.12 -18.12 -2.70
C ASP A 672 -12.04 -17.50 -4.12
N SER A 673 -12.72 -18.11 -5.12
CA SER A 673 -12.70 -17.72 -6.53
C SER A 673 -14.05 -17.20 -7.06
N ASN A 674 -14.01 -16.25 -7.98
CA ASN A 674 -15.19 -15.70 -8.68
C ASN A 674 -15.03 -15.80 -10.21
N CYS A 675 -15.93 -15.18 -10.99
CA CYS A 675 -15.89 -15.23 -12.46
C CYS A 675 -14.70 -14.48 -13.08
N THR A 676 -14.07 -13.56 -12.35
CA THR A 676 -12.89 -12.79 -12.79
C THR A 676 -11.56 -13.37 -12.30
N ILE A 677 -11.62 -14.27 -11.31
CA ILE A 677 -10.44 -14.88 -10.68
C ILE A 677 -10.30 -16.31 -11.22
N PRO A 678 -9.23 -16.62 -11.98
CA PRO A 678 -9.00 -17.97 -12.47
C PRO A 678 -8.44 -18.89 -11.37
N LEU A 679 -8.69 -20.20 -11.52
CA LEU A 679 -8.17 -21.24 -10.64
C LEU A 679 -7.00 -21.94 -11.34
N VAL A 680 -5.85 -22.04 -10.66
CA VAL A 680 -4.60 -22.55 -11.22
C VAL A 680 -4.12 -23.77 -10.45
N PHE A 681 -4.10 -24.92 -11.11
CA PHE A 681 -3.44 -26.13 -10.63
C PHE A 681 -1.95 -26.09 -11.00
N VAL A 682 -1.11 -26.00 -9.98
CA VAL A 682 0.33 -26.17 -10.09
C VAL A 682 0.64 -27.65 -9.86
N LEU A 683 1.10 -28.33 -10.91
CA LEU A 683 1.25 -29.78 -10.89
C LEU A 683 2.71 -30.17 -10.60
N SER A 684 2.88 -31.26 -9.85
CA SER A 684 4.15 -31.98 -9.85
C SER A 684 4.24 -32.92 -11.06
N PRO A 685 5.45 -33.27 -11.54
CA PRO A 685 5.60 -34.23 -12.61
C PRO A 685 4.91 -35.55 -12.28
N GLY A 686 3.93 -35.93 -13.12
CA GLY A 686 3.15 -37.15 -12.96
C GLY A 686 1.80 -37.03 -12.22
N ALA A 687 1.49 -35.86 -11.65
CA ALA A 687 0.17 -35.58 -11.08
C ALA A 687 -0.81 -35.07 -12.17
N ASP A 688 -2.06 -35.56 -12.13
CA ASP A 688 -3.16 -35.10 -12.99
C ASP A 688 -4.42 -34.82 -12.14
N PRO A 689 -4.92 -33.56 -12.11
CA PRO A 689 -6.09 -33.19 -11.31
C PRO A 689 -7.42 -33.52 -12.01
N MET A 690 -7.42 -33.96 -13.27
CA MET A 690 -8.64 -34.02 -14.09
C MET A 690 -9.70 -34.97 -13.54
N ALA A 691 -9.31 -36.12 -13.00
CA ALA A 691 -10.27 -37.06 -12.41
C ALA A 691 -11.03 -36.42 -11.22
N SER A 692 -10.29 -35.74 -10.32
CA SER A 692 -10.88 -35.04 -9.17
C SER A 692 -11.71 -33.83 -9.61
N LEU A 693 -11.26 -33.09 -10.64
CA LEU A 693 -11.98 -31.94 -11.17
C LEU A 693 -13.29 -32.32 -11.87
N LEU A 694 -13.29 -33.40 -12.65
CA LEU A 694 -14.51 -33.92 -13.29
C LEU A 694 -15.53 -34.39 -12.26
N LYS A 695 -15.09 -35.07 -11.21
CA LYS A 695 -15.95 -35.46 -10.08
C LYS A 695 -16.56 -34.22 -9.41
N PHE A 696 -15.75 -33.20 -9.13
CA PHE A 696 -16.23 -31.96 -8.53
C PHE A 696 -17.19 -31.18 -9.44
N ALA A 697 -16.94 -31.16 -10.75
CA ALA A 697 -17.84 -30.55 -11.72
C ALA A 697 -19.21 -31.26 -11.74
N ASN A 698 -19.23 -32.59 -11.62
CA ASN A 698 -20.47 -33.36 -11.46
C ASN A 698 -21.19 -33.00 -10.17
N ASP A 699 -20.48 -32.88 -9.04
CA ASP A 699 -21.05 -32.49 -7.74
C ASP A 699 -21.64 -31.06 -7.74
N LYS A 700 -21.12 -30.18 -8.61
CA LYS A 700 -21.62 -28.81 -8.81
C LYS A 700 -22.63 -28.67 -9.96
N SER A 701 -23.14 -29.78 -10.50
CA SER A 701 -24.09 -29.80 -11.64
C SER A 701 -23.56 -29.12 -12.91
N MET A 702 -22.24 -29.10 -13.08
CA MET A 702 -21.51 -28.58 -14.24
C MET A 702 -20.98 -29.75 -15.11
N SER A 703 -21.82 -30.76 -15.32
CA SER A 703 -21.47 -31.97 -16.08
C SER A 703 -21.81 -31.86 -17.58
N GLY A 704 -21.18 -32.69 -18.41
CA GLY A 704 -21.45 -32.76 -19.85
C GLY A 704 -20.94 -31.52 -20.60
N ASN A 705 -21.77 -30.96 -21.50
CA ASN A 705 -21.37 -29.84 -22.37
C ASN A 705 -21.07 -28.51 -21.62
N LYS A 706 -21.38 -28.43 -20.31
CA LYS A 706 -21.12 -27.26 -19.46
C LYS A 706 -19.70 -27.20 -18.90
N PHE A 707 -18.92 -28.28 -19.02
CA PHE A 707 -17.51 -28.31 -18.69
C PHE A 707 -16.72 -28.74 -19.91
N GLN A 708 -15.86 -27.86 -20.41
CA GLN A 708 -15.02 -28.12 -21.57
C GLN A 708 -13.55 -28.08 -21.16
N ALA A 709 -12.79 -29.09 -21.56
CA ALA A 709 -11.35 -29.15 -21.32
C ALA A 709 -10.59 -29.19 -22.65
N ILE A 710 -9.49 -28.45 -22.74
CA ILE A 710 -8.61 -28.43 -23.91
C ILE A 710 -7.16 -28.48 -23.47
N SER A 711 -6.37 -29.35 -24.07
CA SER A 711 -4.92 -29.42 -23.84
C SER A 711 -4.21 -28.44 -24.76
N LEU A 712 -3.50 -27.48 -24.17
CA LEU A 712 -2.77 -26.47 -24.92
C LEU A 712 -1.49 -27.09 -25.51
N GLY A 713 -1.41 -27.03 -26.84
CA GLY A 713 -0.26 -27.43 -27.64
C GLY A 713 -0.13 -26.51 -28.86
N GLN A 714 0.72 -26.89 -29.81
CA GLN A 714 0.93 -26.09 -31.02
C GLN A 714 -0.39 -25.88 -31.78
N GLY A 715 -0.77 -24.62 -32.00
CA GLY A 715 -1.96 -24.24 -32.76
C GLY A 715 -3.30 -24.25 -32.00
N GLN A 716 -3.33 -24.64 -30.71
CA GLN A 716 -4.59 -24.74 -29.95
C GLN A 716 -5.06 -23.42 -29.30
N GLY A 717 -4.19 -22.40 -29.22
CA GLY A 717 -4.50 -21.10 -28.60
C GLY A 717 -5.76 -20.40 -29.15
N PRO A 718 -5.94 -20.27 -30.48
CA PRO A 718 -7.15 -19.64 -31.03
C PRO A 718 -8.45 -20.38 -30.72
N VAL A 719 -8.40 -21.71 -30.59
CA VAL A 719 -9.55 -22.54 -30.21
C VAL A 719 -9.91 -22.27 -28.75
N ALA A 720 -8.91 -22.26 -27.86
CA ALA A 720 -9.09 -21.91 -26.45
C ALA A 720 -9.68 -20.51 -26.28
N ALA A 721 -9.23 -19.50 -27.04
CA ALA A 721 -9.79 -18.15 -26.99
C ALA A 721 -11.30 -18.11 -27.35
N LYS A 722 -11.72 -18.86 -28.38
CA LYS A 722 -13.14 -18.97 -28.76
C LYS A 722 -13.95 -19.66 -27.67
N MET A 723 -13.43 -20.75 -27.10
CA MET A 723 -14.09 -21.49 -26.01
C MET A 723 -14.30 -20.60 -24.79
N ILE A 724 -13.28 -19.83 -24.39
CA ILE A 724 -13.38 -18.89 -23.27
C ILE A 724 -14.47 -17.84 -23.55
N LYS A 725 -14.49 -17.26 -24.76
CA LYS A 725 -15.49 -16.25 -25.12
C LYS A 725 -16.93 -16.80 -25.05
N SER A 726 -17.17 -17.99 -25.59
CA SER A 726 -18.47 -18.66 -25.47
C SER A 726 -18.83 -18.97 -24.01
N ALA A 727 -17.86 -19.40 -23.21
CA ALA A 727 -18.09 -19.72 -21.80
C ALA A 727 -18.37 -18.50 -20.92
N ILE A 728 -17.80 -17.34 -21.25
CA ILE A 728 -18.09 -16.05 -20.59
C ILE A 728 -19.56 -15.68 -20.77
N GLU A 729 -20.09 -15.85 -21.98
CA GLU A 729 -21.50 -15.55 -22.32
C GLU A 729 -22.46 -16.59 -21.71
N GLU A 730 -22.15 -17.88 -21.84
CA GLU A 730 -23.01 -18.99 -21.41
C GLU A 730 -22.91 -19.30 -19.90
N GLY A 731 -21.86 -18.84 -19.22
CA GLY A 731 -21.60 -19.14 -17.81
C GLY A 731 -21.12 -20.57 -17.54
N THR A 732 -20.43 -21.19 -18.50
CA THR A 732 -19.88 -22.56 -18.43
C THR A 732 -18.44 -22.58 -17.91
N TRP A 733 -17.87 -23.77 -17.69
CA TRP A 733 -16.52 -23.94 -17.16
C TRP A 733 -15.55 -24.37 -18.27
N VAL A 734 -14.38 -23.74 -18.29
CA VAL A 734 -13.30 -24.08 -19.23
C VAL A 734 -12.05 -24.49 -18.47
N CYS A 735 -11.46 -25.63 -18.82
CA CYS A 735 -10.18 -26.10 -18.30
C CYS A 735 -9.12 -26.11 -19.39
N LEU A 736 -8.09 -25.27 -19.26
CA LEU A 736 -6.92 -25.28 -20.12
C LEU A 736 -5.83 -26.12 -19.48
N GLN A 737 -5.45 -27.21 -20.14
CA GLN A 737 -4.40 -28.09 -19.63
C GLN A 737 -3.05 -27.76 -20.24
N ASN A 738 -1.98 -28.02 -19.50
CA ASN A 738 -0.59 -27.92 -19.96
C ASN A 738 -0.18 -26.51 -20.44
N CYS A 739 -0.62 -25.46 -19.73
CA CYS A 739 -0.35 -24.08 -20.12
C CYS A 739 1.15 -23.76 -20.30
N HIS A 740 2.04 -24.37 -19.52
CA HIS A 740 3.50 -24.26 -19.66
C HIS A 740 4.04 -24.64 -21.05
N LEU A 741 3.33 -25.45 -21.84
CA LEU A 741 3.75 -25.83 -23.20
C LEU A 741 3.44 -24.77 -24.24
N ALA A 742 2.47 -23.89 -23.98
CA ALA A 742 1.97 -22.89 -24.95
C ALA A 742 2.57 -21.48 -24.69
N VAL A 743 3.90 -21.40 -24.58
CA VAL A 743 4.64 -20.16 -24.25
C VAL A 743 4.28 -18.98 -25.16
N SER A 744 4.14 -19.21 -26.46
CA SER A 744 3.84 -18.14 -27.43
C SER A 744 2.44 -17.54 -27.28
N TRP A 745 1.50 -18.27 -26.65
CA TRP A 745 0.11 -17.83 -26.47
C TRP A 745 -0.16 -17.26 -25.07
N MET A 746 0.78 -17.43 -24.13
CA MET A 746 0.66 -16.91 -22.75
C MET A 746 0.37 -15.39 -22.68
N PRO A 747 1.01 -14.52 -23.49
CA PRO A 747 0.67 -13.08 -23.48
C PRO A 747 -0.77 -12.80 -23.93
N THR A 748 -1.30 -13.59 -24.87
CA THR A 748 -2.70 -13.47 -25.31
C THR A 748 -3.66 -13.93 -24.20
N LEU A 749 -3.34 -15.03 -23.51
CA LEU A 749 -4.12 -15.50 -22.37
C LEU A 749 -4.12 -14.46 -21.24
N GLU A 750 -2.98 -13.82 -20.96
CA GLU A 750 -2.88 -12.74 -19.99
C GLU A 750 -3.83 -11.58 -20.33
N LYS A 751 -3.84 -11.14 -21.59
CA LYS A 751 -4.76 -10.10 -22.07
C LYS A 751 -6.23 -10.50 -21.87
N ILE A 752 -6.60 -11.73 -22.24
CA ILE A 752 -7.97 -12.24 -22.06
C ILE A 752 -8.39 -12.21 -20.58
N CYS A 753 -7.52 -12.64 -19.67
CA CYS A 753 -7.81 -12.65 -18.24
C CYS A 753 -7.87 -11.25 -17.62
N GLU A 754 -7.05 -10.30 -18.10
CA GLU A 754 -7.10 -8.90 -17.64
C GLU A 754 -8.40 -8.20 -18.06
N ASP A 755 -9.00 -8.58 -19.19
CA ASP A 755 -10.27 -8.06 -19.69
C ASP A 755 -11.50 -8.58 -18.89
N PHE A 756 -11.31 -9.52 -17.95
CA PHE A 756 -12.41 -10.03 -17.13
C PHE A 756 -12.93 -8.96 -16.18
N SER A 757 -14.20 -8.60 -16.35
CA SER A 757 -14.91 -7.70 -15.45
C SER A 757 -16.24 -8.31 -15.00
N PRO A 758 -16.76 -7.93 -13.81
CA PRO A 758 -18.08 -8.39 -13.36
C PRO A 758 -19.24 -7.99 -14.30
N GLU A 759 -19.03 -6.97 -15.14
CA GLU A 759 -20.01 -6.49 -16.12
C GLU A 759 -20.03 -7.34 -17.39
N VAL A 760 -18.87 -7.88 -17.79
CA VAL A 760 -18.70 -8.69 -19.00
C VAL A 760 -18.91 -10.18 -18.71
N CYS A 761 -18.47 -10.66 -17.55
CA CYS A 761 -18.45 -12.08 -17.23
C CYS A 761 -19.70 -12.55 -16.48
N ASN A 762 -20.30 -13.65 -16.95
CA ASN A 762 -21.36 -14.34 -16.23
C ASN A 762 -20.87 -14.82 -14.85
N SER A 763 -21.70 -14.71 -13.81
CA SER A 763 -21.33 -15.03 -12.42
C SER A 763 -20.99 -16.51 -12.19
N THR A 764 -21.52 -17.43 -13.01
CA THR A 764 -21.25 -18.88 -12.92
C THR A 764 -20.01 -19.33 -13.69
N PHE A 765 -19.48 -18.49 -14.58
CA PHE A 765 -18.28 -18.77 -15.37
C PHE A 765 -17.07 -19.03 -14.46
N ARG A 766 -16.26 -20.03 -14.81
CA ARG A 766 -14.96 -20.30 -14.15
C ARG A 766 -13.93 -20.79 -15.17
N LEU A 767 -12.72 -20.24 -15.04
CA LEU A 767 -11.56 -20.65 -15.81
C LEU A 767 -10.60 -21.46 -14.92
N TRP A 768 -10.30 -22.68 -15.35
CA TRP A 768 -9.35 -23.58 -14.71
C TRP A 768 -8.10 -23.71 -15.59
N LEU A 769 -6.93 -23.59 -15.00
CA LEU A 769 -5.65 -23.69 -15.68
C LEU A 769 -4.81 -24.78 -15.03
N THR A 770 -4.16 -25.64 -15.81
CA THR A 770 -3.17 -26.60 -15.29
C THR A 770 -1.80 -26.33 -15.88
N SER A 771 -0.78 -26.32 -15.04
CA SER A 771 0.58 -26.06 -15.46
C SER A 771 1.61 -26.69 -14.53
N TYR A 772 2.74 -27.12 -15.09
CA TYR A 772 3.96 -27.25 -14.32
C TYR A 772 4.52 -25.87 -13.99
N PRO A 773 5.32 -25.74 -12.92
CA PRO A 773 6.08 -24.53 -12.63
C PRO A 773 6.87 -24.07 -13.86
N SER A 774 6.70 -22.80 -14.23
CA SER A 774 7.33 -22.23 -15.41
C SER A 774 7.52 -20.73 -15.24
N PRO A 775 8.73 -20.19 -15.45
CA PRO A 775 8.99 -18.75 -15.38
C PRO A 775 8.33 -17.96 -16.53
N LYS A 776 7.82 -18.66 -17.55
CA LYS A 776 7.12 -18.04 -18.69
C LYS A 776 5.61 -17.90 -18.47
N PHE A 777 5.08 -18.43 -17.37
CA PHE A 777 3.67 -18.30 -17.07
C PHE A 777 3.36 -16.85 -16.64
N PRO A 778 2.26 -16.24 -17.11
CA PRO A 778 1.98 -14.84 -16.83
C PRO A 778 1.85 -14.52 -15.33
N VAL A 779 2.69 -13.60 -14.85
CA VAL A 779 2.71 -13.17 -13.44
C VAL A 779 1.37 -12.57 -13.03
N THR A 780 0.68 -11.84 -13.92
CA THR A 780 -0.62 -11.23 -13.60
C THR A 780 -1.70 -12.27 -13.29
N ILE A 781 -1.74 -13.37 -14.05
CA ILE A 781 -2.66 -14.48 -13.81
C ILE A 781 -2.34 -15.14 -12.46
N LEU A 782 -1.05 -15.31 -12.14
CA LEU A 782 -0.63 -15.87 -10.85
C LEU A 782 -0.97 -14.93 -9.70
N GLN A 783 -0.70 -13.63 -9.80
CA GLN A 783 -0.97 -12.67 -8.73
C GLN A 783 -2.46 -12.57 -8.38
N ASN A 784 -3.35 -12.68 -9.38
CA ASN A 784 -4.80 -12.56 -9.21
C ASN A 784 -5.51 -13.90 -8.99
N GLY A 785 -5.01 -15.00 -9.56
CA GLY A 785 -5.64 -16.32 -9.51
C GLY A 785 -5.56 -16.99 -8.15
N VAL A 786 -6.40 -18.01 -7.93
CA VAL A 786 -6.29 -18.93 -6.78
C VAL A 786 -5.41 -20.11 -7.20
N LYS A 787 -4.23 -20.22 -6.59
CA LYS A 787 -3.28 -21.30 -6.88
C LYS A 787 -3.49 -22.48 -5.95
N MET A 788 -3.37 -23.68 -6.47
CA MET A 788 -3.37 -24.90 -5.69
C MET A 788 -2.38 -25.92 -6.23
N THR A 789 -1.59 -26.52 -5.35
CA THR A 789 -0.64 -27.56 -5.72
C THR A 789 -1.30 -28.93 -5.66
N ASN A 790 -1.10 -29.73 -6.71
CA ASN A 790 -1.50 -31.13 -6.72
C ASN A 790 -0.24 -32.01 -6.77
N GLU A 791 -0.02 -32.76 -5.69
CA GLU A 791 1.12 -33.66 -5.53
C GLU A 791 0.65 -35.05 -5.10
N PRO A 792 1.36 -36.11 -5.52
CA PRO A 792 1.14 -37.43 -4.96
C PRO A 792 1.39 -37.39 -3.45
N PRO A 793 0.58 -38.08 -2.64
CA PRO A 793 0.76 -38.09 -1.20
C PRO A 793 2.15 -38.60 -0.82
N THR A 794 2.73 -38.06 0.24
CA THR A 794 4.07 -38.44 0.70
C THR A 794 3.96 -39.51 1.78
N GLY A 795 4.76 -40.56 1.63
CA GLY A 795 4.84 -41.68 2.56
C GLY A 795 4.14 -42.92 2.02
N LEU A 796 4.77 -44.08 2.23
CA LEU A 796 4.34 -45.37 1.71
C LEU A 796 2.88 -45.70 2.08
N ARG A 797 2.50 -45.39 3.32
CA ARG A 797 1.15 -45.64 3.83
C ARG A 797 0.09 -44.78 3.13
N LEU A 798 0.37 -43.49 2.92
CA LEU A 798 -0.58 -42.58 2.31
C LEU A 798 -0.71 -42.84 0.80
N ASN A 799 0.39 -43.17 0.11
CA ASN A 799 0.36 -43.61 -1.28
C ASN A 799 -0.47 -44.89 -1.45
N LEU A 800 -0.21 -45.90 -0.62
CA LEU A 800 -0.97 -47.14 -0.69
C LEU A 800 -2.47 -46.94 -0.39
N LEU A 801 -2.79 -46.11 0.61
CA LEU A 801 -4.17 -45.75 0.92
C LEU A 801 -4.83 -45.02 -0.26
N GLN A 802 -4.12 -44.11 -0.90
CA GLN A 802 -4.61 -43.36 -2.05
C GLN A 802 -4.91 -44.28 -3.24
N SER A 803 -4.04 -45.25 -3.54
CA SER A 803 -4.28 -46.24 -4.60
C SER A 803 -5.56 -47.04 -4.36
N TYR A 804 -5.84 -47.43 -3.11
CA TYR A 804 -7.08 -48.15 -2.75
C TYR A 804 -8.34 -47.28 -2.79
N LEU A 805 -8.23 -45.99 -2.44
CA LEU A 805 -9.34 -45.03 -2.50
C LEU A 805 -9.63 -44.53 -3.92
N SER A 806 -8.77 -44.86 -4.89
CA SER A 806 -8.89 -44.41 -6.27
C SER A 806 -9.52 -45.46 -7.18
N ASP A 807 -10.21 -45.00 -8.23
CA ASP A 807 -10.71 -45.90 -9.27
C ASP A 807 -9.53 -46.52 -10.04
N PRO A 808 -9.55 -47.84 -10.35
CA PRO A 808 -10.71 -48.75 -10.24
C PRO A 808 -10.79 -49.54 -8.92
N VAL A 809 -9.81 -49.44 -8.02
CA VAL A 809 -9.73 -50.30 -6.82
C VAL A 809 -10.84 -49.99 -5.82
N SER A 810 -11.27 -48.73 -5.75
CA SER A 810 -12.38 -48.29 -4.89
C SER A 810 -13.74 -48.86 -5.28
N ASP A 811 -13.91 -49.38 -6.50
CA ASP A 811 -15.15 -50.00 -6.93
C ASP A 811 -15.26 -51.43 -6.34
N PRO A 812 -16.27 -51.70 -5.48
CA PRO A 812 -16.46 -53.04 -4.90
C PRO A 812 -16.67 -54.14 -5.95
N GLN A 813 -17.18 -53.80 -7.14
CA GLN A 813 -17.34 -54.77 -8.24
C GLN A 813 -15.99 -55.15 -8.83
N PHE A 814 -15.10 -54.17 -9.01
CA PHE A 814 -13.75 -54.40 -9.53
C PHE A 814 -12.92 -55.22 -8.55
N PHE A 815 -12.98 -54.91 -7.25
CA PHE A 815 -12.23 -55.64 -6.22
C PHE A 815 -12.61 -57.14 -6.19
N LYS A 816 -13.89 -57.46 -6.42
CA LYS A 816 -14.42 -58.85 -6.47
C LYS A 816 -14.39 -59.47 -7.88
N GLY A 817 -13.70 -58.86 -8.85
CA GLY A 817 -13.80 -59.21 -10.28
C GLY A 817 -13.11 -60.50 -10.73
N CYS A 818 -12.53 -61.30 -9.83
CA CYS A 818 -11.82 -62.55 -10.15
C CYS A 818 -12.41 -63.77 -9.40
N PRO A 819 -13.59 -64.27 -9.81
CA PRO A 819 -14.24 -65.39 -9.15
C PRO A 819 -13.40 -66.67 -9.24
N GLY A 820 -13.19 -67.35 -8.12
CA GLY A 820 -12.42 -68.61 -8.04
C GLY A 820 -10.90 -68.46 -7.88
N LYS A 821 -10.35 -67.25 -8.08
CA LYS A 821 -8.91 -66.94 -7.88
C LYS A 821 -8.68 -65.71 -6.98
N GLU A 822 -9.65 -65.41 -6.12
CA GLU A 822 -9.71 -64.22 -5.26
C GLU A 822 -8.45 -64.03 -4.42
N LEU A 823 -7.95 -65.09 -3.76
CA LEU A 823 -6.75 -65.01 -2.92
C LEU A 823 -5.51 -64.55 -3.70
N ALA A 824 -5.32 -65.09 -4.91
CA ALA A 824 -4.18 -64.76 -5.75
C ALA A 824 -4.33 -63.33 -6.31
N TRP A 825 -5.54 -62.95 -6.73
CA TRP A 825 -5.87 -61.60 -7.17
C TRP A 825 -5.61 -60.55 -6.08
N GLU A 826 -6.20 -60.70 -4.89
CA GLU A 826 -6.10 -59.70 -3.82
C GLU A 826 -4.65 -59.49 -3.35
N LYS A 827 -3.89 -60.58 -3.22
CA LYS A 827 -2.47 -60.50 -2.81
C LYS A 827 -1.58 -59.88 -3.88
N LEU A 828 -1.76 -60.24 -5.15
CA LEU A 828 -0.99 -59.65 -6.26
C LEU A 828 -1.41 -58.19 -6.50
N LEU A 829 -2.69 -57.86 -6.34
CA LEU A 829 -3.19 -56.48 -6.38
C LEU A 829 -2.52 -55.64 -5.30
N TYR A 830 -2.50 -56.12 -4.05
CA TYR A 830 -1.77 -55.46 -2.97
C TYR A 830 -0.29 -55.31 -3.30
N GLY A 831 0.34 -56.37 -3.83
CA GLY A 831 1.75 -56.35 -4.24
C GLY A 831 2.08 -55.27 -5.28
N VAL A 832 1.24 -55.09 -6.31
CA VAL A 832 1.43 -54.06 -7.34
C VAL A 832 1.19 -52.66 -6.80
N CYS A 833 0.14 -52.46 -5.99
CA CYS A 833 -0.11 -51.17 -5.34
C CYS A 833 1.05 -50.80 -4.38
N PHE A 834 1.59 -51.78 -3.68
CA PHE A 834 2.76 -51.58 -2.81
C PHE A 834 4.01 -51.28 -3.62
N PHE A 835 4.27 -52.00 -4.72
CA PHE A 835 5.36 -51.72 -5.65
C PHE A 835 5.28 -50.29 -6.20
N HIS A 836 4.10 -49.84 -6.61
CA HIS A 836 3.87 -48.47 -7.08
C HIS A 836 4.24 -47.43 -6.01
N ALA A 837 3.70 -47.59 -4.80
CA ALA A 837 4.00 -46.72 -3.67
C ALA A 837 5.51 -46.72 -3.32
N LEU A 838 6.16 -47.88 -3.39
CA LEU A 838 7.57 -48.05 -3.09
C LEU A 838 8.46 -47.35 -4.14
N VAL A 839 8.17 -47.55 -5.42
CA VAL A 839 8.92 -46.94 -6.53
C VAL A 839 8.79 -45.42 -6.53
N GLN A 840 7.61 -44.87 -6.20
CA GLN A 840 7.40 -43.43 -6.02
C GLN A 840 8.19 -42.87 -4.83
N GLU A 841 8.11 -43.52 -3.67
CA GLU A 841 8.79 -43.06 -2.46
C GLU A 841 10.32 -43.17 -2.56
N ARG A 842 10.81 -44.17 -3.31
CA ARG A 842 12.25 -44.38 -3.52
C ARG A 842 12.93 -43.18 -4.21
N LYS A 843 12.19 -42.35 -4.95
CA LYS A 843 12.70 -41.10 -5.54
C LYS A 843 13.24 -40.11 -4.51
N LYS A 844 12.83 -40.20 -3.24
CA LYS A 844 13.30 -39.31 -2.17
C LYS A 844 14.77 -39.53 -1.81
N PHE A 845 15.35 -40.70 -2.10
CA PHE A 845 16.73 -41.04 -1.76
C PHE A 845 17.76 -40.61 -2.82
N GLY A 846 17.37 -39.73 -3.75
CA GLY A 846 18.27 -39.21 -4.77
C GLY A 846 18.91 -40.32 -5.62
N PRO A 847 20.21 -40.20 -5.96
CA PRO A 847 20.93 -41.17 -6.80
C PRO A 847 21.04 -42.61 -6.23
N LEU A 848 20.89 -42.79 -4.91
CA LEU A 848 20.81 -44.12 -4.28
C LEU A 848 19.44 -44.78 -4.48
N GLY A 849 18.41 -43.95 -4.66
CA GLY A 849 17.08 -44.38 -5.03
C GLY A 849 16.98 -44.69 -6.51
N TRP A 850 17.19 -43.67 -7.34
CA TRP A 850 17.18 -43.71 -8.81
C TRP A 850 18.25 -42.78 -9.35
N ASN A 851 19.03 -43.18 -10.36
CA ASN A 851 19.99 -42.29 -11.00
C ASN A 851 19.25 -41.08 -11.62
N ILE A 852 18.10 -41.33 -12.25
CA ILE A 852 17.22 -40.30 -12.80
C ILE A 852 15.88 -40.31 -12.05
N PRO A 853 15.37 -39.17 -11.56
CA PRO A 853 14.14 -39.11 -10.78
C PRO A 853 12.87 -39.21 -11.66
N TYR A 854 12.52 -40.41 -12.10
CA TYR A 854 11.34 -40.66 -12.96
C TYR A 854 10.01 -40.26 -12.30
N GLY A 855 9.03 -39.89 -13.12
CA GLY A 855 7.64 -39.63 -12.69
C GLY A 855 6.75 -40.83 -13.04
N PHE A 856 6.51 -41.69 -12.04
CA PHE A 856 5.61 -42.85 -12.17
C PHE A 856 4.18 -42.43 -11.81
N ASN A 857 3.25 -42.64 -12.74
CA ASN A 857 1.92 -42.05 -12.69
C ASN A 857 0.86 -43.08 -12.29
N GLU A 858 -0.29 -42.59 -11.84
CA GLU A 858 -1.47 -43.41 -11.55
C GLU A 858 -1.98 -44.15 -12.80
N SER A 859 -1.74 -43.61 -13.99
CA SER A 859 -2.06 -44.29 -15.27
C SER A 859 -1.33 -45.62 -15.41
N ASP A 860 -0.08 -45.67 -14.98
CA ASP A 860 0.78 -46.85 -15.12
C ASP A 860 0.30 -47.94 -14.17
N LEU A 861 -0.11 -47.55 -12.95
CA LEU A 861 -0.74 -48.44 -11.98
C LEU A 861 -2.08 -48.98 -12.50
N ARG A 862 -2.97 -48.10 -12.99
CA ARG A 862 -4.30 -48.48 -13.49
C ARG A 862 -4.24 -49.47 -14.64
N ILE A 863 -3.35 -49.27 -15.60
CA ILE A 863 -3.15 -50.18 -16.73
C ILE A 863 -2.62 -51.52 -16.21
N SER A 864 -1.61 -51.50 -15.33
CA SER A 864 -1.00 -52.71 -14.78
C SER A 864 -2.00 -53.56 -13.98
N ILE A 865 -2.84 -52.93 -13.15
CA ILE A 865 -3.88 -53.61 -12.38
C ILE A 865 -4.95 -54.24 -13.30
N ARG A 866 -5.40 -53.52 -14.33
CA ARG A 866 -6.39 -54.05 -15.30
C ARG A 866 -5.82 -55.21 -16.11
N GLN A 867 -4.57 -55.10 -16.56
CA GLN A 867 -3.86 -56.19 -17.23
C GLN A 867 -3.73 -57.39 -16.30
N LEU A 868 -3.31 -57.20 -15.05
CA LEU A 868 -3.22 -58.26 -14.05
C LEU A 868 -4.57 -59.00 -13.90
N GLN A 869 -5.68 -58.27 -13.81
CA GLN A 869 -7.01 -58.86 -13.70
C GLN A 869 -7.38 -59.69 -14.93
N LEU A 870 -7.10 -59.17 -16.11
CA LEU A 870 -7.35 -59.83 -17.40
C LEU A 870 -6.57 -61.15 -17.48
N PHE A 871 -5.27 -61.15 -17.17
CA PHE A 871 -4.43 -62.36 -17.22
C PHE A 871 -4.84 -63.41 -16.18
N ILE A 872 -5.27 -63.01 -14.97
CA ILE A 872 -5.74 -63.97 -13.95
C ILE A 872 -7.07 -64.62 -14.36
N ASN A 873 -7.94 -63.87 -15.04
CA ASN A 873 -9.23 -64.38 -15.51
C ASN A 873 -9.10 -65.26 -16.76
N GLU A 874 -8.18 -64.94 -17.69
CA GLU A 874 -8.00 -65.68 -18.94
C GLU A 874 -7.23 -67.01 -18.79
N TYR A 875 -6.22 -67.08 -17.92
CA TYR A 875 -5.32 -68.24 -17.83
C TYR A 875 -5.51 -69.03 -16.53
N ASP A 876 -5.55 -70.36 -16.60
CA ASP A 876 -5.68 -71.23 -15.42
C ASP A 876 -4.51 -71.11 -14.44
N THR A 877 -3.28 -71.01 -14.98
CA THR A 877 -2.06 -70.71 -14.22
C THR A 877 -1.64 -69.27 -14.48
N ILE A 878 -1.24 -68.55 -13.43
CA ILE A 878 -0.93 -67.12 -13.53
C ILE A 878 0.41 -66.96 -14.28
N PRO A 879 0.44 -66.30 -15.46
CA PRO A 879 1.66 -66.17 -16.24
C PRO A 879 2.55 -65.04 -15.68
N LEU A 880 3.21 -65.29 -14.55
CA LEU A 880 4.00 -64.30 -13.81
C LEU A 880 5.12 -63.68 -14.65
N GLU A 881 5.76 -64.43 -15.55
CA GLU A 881 6.79 -63.90 -16.45
C GLU A 881 6.22 -62.85 -17.41
N ALA A 882 5.07 -63.13 -18.03
CA ALA A 882 4.41 -62.20 -18.96
C ALA A 882 3.91 -60.94 -18.23
N VAL A 883 3.31 -61.10 -17.05
CA VAL A 883 2.83 -59.98 -16.24
C VAL A 883 4.00 -59.13 -15.73
N SER A 884 5.11 -59.76 -15.33
CA SER A 884 6.34 -59.06 -14.93
C SER A 884 6.97 -58.31 -16.09
N TYR A 885 6.98 -58.88 -17.29
CA TYR A 885 7.47 -58.21 -18.49
C TYR A 885 6.59 -57.00 -18.86
N LEU A 886 5.26 -57.16 -18.89
CA LEU A 886 4.35 -56.05 -19.21
C LEU A 886 4.43 -54.91 -18.18
N THR A 887 4.49 -55.25 -16.89
CA THR A 887 4.58 -54.23 -15.83
C THR A 887 5.97 -53.60 -15.80
N GLY A 888 7.02 -54.42 -15.82
CA GLY A 888 8.41 -54.00 -15.64
C GLY A 888 9.06 -53.39 -16.87
N GLU A 889 8.89 -53.97 -18.06
CA GLU A 889 9.52 -53.50 -19.31
C GLU A 889 8.63 -52.51 -20.07
N CYS A 890 7.32 -52.79 -20.20
CA CYS A 890 6.43 -51.97 -21.02
C CYS A 890 5.85 -50.77 -20.24
N ASN A 891 5.13 -51.02 -19.15
CA ASN A 891 4.37 -49.98 -18.45
C ASN A 891 5.29 -49.03 -17.66
N TYR A 892 6.06 -49.56 -16.71
CA TYR A 892 7.01 -48.77 -15.92
C TYR A 892 8.35 -48.60 -16.65
N GLY A 893 8.87 -49.67 -17.27
CA GLY A 893 10.15 -49.66 -17.99
C GLY A 893 10.18 -48.75 -19.21
N GLY A 894 9.03 -48.51 -19.86
CA GLY A 894 8.90 -47.56 -20.95
C GLY A 894 9.19 -46.11 -20.55
N ARG A 895 9.15 -45.78 -19.25
CA ARG A 895 9.56 -44.48 -18.71
C ARG A 895 11.02 -44.42 -18.29
N VAL A 896 11.64 -45.57 -18.04
CA VAL A 896 12.99 -45.66 -17.52
C VAL A 896 13.98 -45.66 -18.68
N THR A 897 14.83 -44.63 -18.71
CA THR A 897 15.78 -44.40 -19.81
C THR A 897 17.16 -44.98 -19.54
N ASP A 898 17.57 -45.07 -18.27
CA ASP A 898 18.87 -45.61 -17.87
C ASP A 898 18.82 -47.13 -17.65
N ASP A 899 19.81 -47.86 -18.18
CA ASP A 899 19.85 -49.32 -18.10
C ASP A 899 20.08 -49.83 -16.67
N TRP A 900 20.84 -49.08 -15.85
CA TRP A 900 21.06 -49.46 -14.45
C TRP A 900 19.80 -49.26 -13.60
N ASP A 901 19.07 -48.17 -13.85
CA ASP A 901 17.75 -47.97 -13.25
C ASP A 901 16.75 -49.05 -13.72
N ARG A 902 16.78 -49.46 -15.00
CA ARG A 902 15.91 -50.54 -15.50
C ARG A 902 16.21 -51.87 -14.81
N ARG A 903 17.51 -52.20 -14.62
CA ARG A 903 17.95 -53.37 -13.84
C ARG A 903 17.40 -53.32 -12.41
N LEU A 904 17.42 -52.15 -11.77
CA LEU A 904 16.87 -51.95 -10.43
C LEU A 904 15.35 -52.17 -10.39
N LEU A 905 14.60 -51.54 -11.31
CA LEU A 905 13.14 -51.66 -11.42
C LEU A 905 12.70 -53.13 -11.49
N LEU A 906 13.31 -53.92 -12.39
CA LEU A 906 12.99 -55.33 -12.56
C LEU A 906 13.36 -56.17 -11.33
N THR A 907 14.51 -55.87 -10.71
CA THR A 907 14.95 -56.54 -9.49
C THR A 907 13.99 -56.29 -8.32
N MET A 908 13.42 -55.09 -8.24
CA MET A 908 12.41 -54.75 -7.23
C MET A 908 11.06 -55.40 -7.55
N LEU A 909 10.63 -55.40 -8.81
CA LEU A 909 9.37 -56.02 -9.22
C LEU A 909 9.34 -57.52 -8.91
N ALA A 910 10.47 -58.21 -9.02
CA ALA A 910 10.60 -59.63 -8.67
C ALA A 910 10.26 -59.96 -7.20
N ASP A 911 10.34 -58.99 -6.29
CA ASP A 911 9.91 -59.16 -4.90
C ASP A 911 8.40 -59.17 -4.73
N PHE A 912 7.65 -58.58 -5.68
CA PHE A 912 6.20 -58.40 -5.68
C PHE A 912 5.47 -59.32 -6.67
N TYR A 913 6.16 -59.80 -7.69
CA TYR A 913 5.68 -60.82 -8.62
C TYR A 913 6.53 -62.08 -8.52
N ASN A 914 6.17 -62.91 -7.55
CA ASN A 914 6.73 -64.24 -7.41
C ASN A 914 5.64 -65.24 -6.98
N PRO A 915 5.86 -66.55 -7.22
CA PRO A 915 4.92 -67.59 -6.78
C PRO A 915 4.75 -67.61 -5.24
N LEU A 916 5.81 -67.24 -4.51
CA LEU A 916 5.87 -67.28 -3.04
C LEU A 916 4.84 -66.37 -2.38
N ILE A 917 4.46 -65.24 -2.98
CA ILE A 917 3.43 -64.34 -2.44
C ILE A 917 2.08 -65.03 -2.34
N VAL A 918 1.71 -65.79 -3.38
CA VAL A 918 0.42 -66.48 -3.43
C VAL A 918 0.45 -67.70 -2.51
N GLU A 919 1.52 -68.50 -2.59
CA GLU A 919 1.68 -69.77 -1.87
C GLU A 919 1.88 -69.59 -0.35
N SER A 920 2.61 -68.56 0.07
CA SER A 920 2.90 -68.35 1.49
C SER A 920 1.79 -67.55 2.19
N GLN A 921 1.37 -68.02 3.37
CA GLN A 921 0.30 -67.38 4.14
C GLN A 921 0.72 -66.02 4.74
N HIS A 922 2.01 -65.85 5.04
CA HIS A 922 2.59 -64.65 5.63
C HIS A 922 3.87 -64.22 4.89
N TYR A 923 3.73 -63.86 3.61
CA TYR A 923 4.84 -63.31 2.84
C TYR A 923 5.29 -61.98 3.46
N ARG A 924 6.61 -61.81 3.68
CA ARG A 924 7.20 -60.60 4.25
C ARG A 924 7.89 -59.81 3.14
N PHE A 925 7.52 -58.54 3.00
CA PHE A 925 8.16 -57.62 2.04
C PHE A 925 9.45 -56.99 2.61
N SER A 926 9.66 -57.09 3.92
CA SER A 926 10.80 -56.50 4.63
C SER A 926 11.44 -57.49 5.60
N PRO A 927 12.75 -57.34 5.89
CA PRO A 927 13.44 -58.10 6.93
C PRO A 927 12.84 -57.88 8.34
N SER A 928 12.41 -56.66 8.71
CA SER A 928 11.79 -56.38 10.02
C SER A 928 10.49 -57.16 10.27
N GLY A 929 9.79 -57.58 9.22
CA GLY A 929 8.49 -58.25 9.33
C GLY A 929 7.31 -57.31 9.61
N ASN A 930 7.53 -55.98 9.60
CA ASN A 930 6.47 -54.99 9.77
C ASN A 930 5.56 -54.87 8.54
N TYR A 931 6.10 -55.17 7.35
CA TYR A 931 5.38 -55.11 6.07
C TYR A 931 5.14 -56.53 5.55
N VAL A 932 3.88 -56.96 5.56
CA VAL A 932 3.46 -58.31 5.16
C VAL A 932 2.29 -58.28 4.18
N ALA A 933 2.18 -59.32 3.37
CA ALA A 933 1.02 -59.51 2.50
C ALA A 933 -0.24 -59.74 3.36
N PRO A 934 -1.32 -58.97 3.13
CA PRO A 934 -2.55 -59.12 3.91
C PRO A 934 -3.19 -60.49 3.66
N PRO A 935 -3.88 -61.06 4.68
CA PRO A 935 -4.71 -62.24 4.49
C PRO A 935 -5.98 -61.90 3.70
N LYS A 936 -6.67 -62.92 3.20
CA LYS A 936 -7.98 -62.77 2.52
C LYS A 936 -8.95 -61.99 3.42
N GLY A 937 -9.61 -60.97 2.87
CA GLY A 937 -10.50 -60.09 3.62
C GLY A 937 -11.44 -59.27 2.74
N THR A 938 -12.27 -58.43 3.35
CA THR A 938 -13.11 -57.46 2.64
C THR A 938 -12.31 -56.22 2.25
N TYR A 939 -12.82 -55.41 1.32
CA TYR A 939 -12.16 -54.15 0.92
C TYR A 939 -11.89 -53.23 2.12
N GLU A 940 -12.82 -53.15 3.07
CA GLU A 940 -12.67 -52.40 4.31
C GLU A 940 -11.53 -52.93 5.21
N ASP A 941 -11.37 -54.26 5.28
CA ASP A 941 -10.29 -54.88 6.06
C ASP A 941 -8.91 -54.50 5.50
N TYR A 942 -8.77 -54.42 4.17
CA TYR A 942 -7.54 -53.96 3.52
C TYR A 942 -7.26 -52.49 3.84
N ILE A 943 -8.27 -51.62 3.84
CA ILE A 943 -8.11 -50.21 4.23
C ILE A 943 -7.65 -50.09 5.70
N GLU A 944 -8.26 -50.84 6.62
CA GLU A 944 -7.84 -50.85 8.02
C GLU A 944 -6.43 -51.39 8.21
N PHE A 945 -6.07 -52.43 7.45
CA PHE A 945 -4.71 -52.98 7.44
C PHE A 945 -3.69 -51.92 7.01
N ILE A 946 -3.96 -51.19 5.93
CA ILE A 946 -3.09 -50.11 5.44
C ILE A 946 -2.97 -48.99 6.49
N LYS A 947 -4.06 -48.61 7.16
CA LYS A 947 -4.03 -47.56 8.20
C LYS A 947 -3.16 -47.93 9.41
N LYS A 948 -3.02 -49.22 9.72
CA LYS A 948 -2.17 -49.73 10.81
C LYS A 948 -0.66 -49.70 10.50
N LEU A 949 -0.27 -49.48 9.24
CA LEU A 949 1.14 -49.39 8.89
C LEU A 949 1.84 -48.18 9.56
N PRO A 950 3.16 -48.26 9.83
CA PRO A 950 3.93 -47.14 10.38
C PRO A 950 3.86 -45.88 9.53
N MET A 951 3.83 -44.72 10.20
CA MET A 951 3.88 -43.39 9.57
C MET A 951 5.26 -43.08 8.97
N THR A 952 6.31 -43.39 9.72
CA THR A 952 7.71 -43.27 9.29
C THR A 952 8.15 -44.62 8.76
N GLN A 953 8.78 -44.63 7.58
CA GLN A 953 9.30 -45.86 6.96
C GLN A 953 10.80 -45.96 7.19
N GLU A 954 11.28 -47.16 7.49
CA GLU A 954 12.71 -47.44 7.56
C GLU A 954 13.28 -47.74 6.16
N PRO A 955 14.56 -47.40 5.87
CA PRO A 955 15.18 -47.64 4.56
C PRO A 955 15.17 -49.11 4.11
N GLU A 956 15.06 -50.05 5.05
CA GLU A 956 15.06 -51.48 4.77
C GLU A 956 13.92 -51.94 3.85
N ILE A 957 12.73 -51.31 3.90
CA ILE A 957 11.61 -51.67 3.02
C ILE A 957 11.91 -51.32 1.56
N PHE A 958 12.77 -50.32 1.33
CA PHE A 958 13.26 -49.98 0.00
C PHE A 958 14.46 -50.84 -0.40
N GLY A 959 14.93 -51.76 0.45
CA GLY A 959 16.16 -52.50 0.20
C GLY A 959 17.41 -51.60 0.32
N LEU A 960 17.33 -50.48 1.03
CA LEU A 960 18.44 -49.54 1.29
C LEU A 960 19.01 -49.74 2.70
N HIS A 961 20.25 -49.27 2.91
CA HIS A 961 20.91 -49.27 4.22
C HIS A 961 20.45 -48.09 5.10
N GLU A 962 20.56 -48.18 6.43
CA GLU A 962 20.12 -47.13 7.36
C GLU A 962 20.81 -45.78 7.12
N ASN A 963 22.08 -45.80 6.69
CA ASN A 963 22.86 -44.59 6.37
C ASN A 963 22.23 -43.73 5.28
N VAL A 964 21.37 -44.29 4.43
CA VAL A 964 20.75 -43.55 3.33
C VAL A 964 19.79 -42.48 3.86
N ASP A 965 19.19 -42.67 5.04
CA ASP A 965 18.40 -41.62 5.68
C ASP A 965 19.25 -40.40 6.06
N ILE A 966 20.52 -40.61 6.48
CA ILE A 966 21.43 -39.50 6.76
C ILE A 966 21.69 -38.72 5.47
N SER A 967 22.03 -39.41 4.37
CA SER A 967 22.25 -38.75 3.07
C SER A 967 21.01 -38.00 2.57
N LYS A 968 19.83 -38.60 2.72
CA LYS A 968 18.53 -37.97 2.38
C LYS A 968 18.29 -36.72 3.21
N ASP A 969 18.43 -36.81 4.53
CA ASP A 969 18.18 -35.72 5.45
C ASP A 969 19.19 -34.57 5.27
N LEU A 970 20.46 -34.89 4.97
CA LEU A 970 21.50 -33.91 4.58
C LEU A 970 21.12 -33.18 3.30
N GLN A 971 20.68 -33.90 2.26
CA GLN A 971 20.26 -33.31 1.00
C GLN A 971 19.03 -32.41 1.20
N GLN A 972 18.06 -32.83 2.00
CA GLN A 972 16.89 -32.01 2.35
C GLN A 972 17.30 -30.73 3.09
N THR A 973 18.22 -30.83 4.06
CA THR A 973 18.73 -29.67 4.80
C THR A 973 19.46 -28.69 3.87
N LYS A 974 20.28 -29.21 2.95
CA LYS A 974 20.96 -28.39 1.93
C LYS A 974 19.95 -27.63 1.07
N ILE A 975 18.95 -28.32 0.52
CA ILE A 975 17.90 -27.70 -0.30
C ILE A 975 17.11 -26.65 0.52
N LEU A 976 16.78 -26.95 1.77
CA LEU A 976 16.06 -26.04 2.66
C LEU A 976 16.85 -24.73 2.86
N PHE A 977 18.15 -24.81 3.15
CA PHE A 977 19.00 -23.64 3.36
C PHE A 977 19.29 -22.87 2.08
N GLU A 978 19.57 -23.55 0.96
CA GLU A 978 19.73 -22.91 -0.34
C GLU A 978 18.46 -22.13 -0.74
N SER A 979 17.28 -22.73 -0.59
CA SER A 979 16.00 -22.06 -0.85
C SER A 979 15.73 -20.89 0.11
N LEU A 980 16.08 -21.01 1.41
CA LEU A 980 15.95 -19.90 2.36
C LEU A 980 16.88 -18.74 2.00
N LEU A 981 18.11 -19.00 1.55
CA LEU A 981 19.04 -17.95 1.12
C LEU A 981 18.49 -17.13 -0.05
N LEU A 982 17.79 -17.76 -1.00
CA LEU A 982 17.11 -17.06 -2.11
C LEU A 982 16.05 -16.05 -1.64
N THR A 983 15.45 -16.27 -0.46
CA THR A 983 14.47 -15.34 0.12
C THR A 983 15.12 -14.18 0.87
N GLN A 984 16.37 -14.32 1.32
CA GLN A 984 17.06 -13.29 2.10
C GLN A 984 17.72 -12.21 1.23
N GLY A 985 18.05 -12.52 -0.04
CA GLY A 985 18.86 -11.67 -0.93
C GLY A 985 18.14 -10.52 -1.64
N GLY A 986 16.83 -10.34 -1.47
CA GLY A 986 16.05 -9.43 -2.32
C GLY A 986 16.03 -7.95 -1.94
N SER A 987 16.29 -7.57 -0.67
CA SER A 987 16.02 -6.18 -0.26
C SER A 987 16.58 -5.71 1.10
N LYS A 988 17.40 -6.50 1.83
CA LYS A 988 17.89 -6.09 3.15
C LYS A 988 19.42 -5.96 3.17
N GLN A 989 19.87 -4.72 3.38
CA GLN A 989 21.20 -4.30 3.80
C GLN A 989 22.37 -4.61 2.85
N THR A 990 22.36 -4.03 1.64
CA THR A 990 23.60 -3.71 0.89
C THR A 990 24.11 -2.30 1.19
N GLY A 991 23.67 -1.68 2.30
CA GLY A 991 24.21 -0.40 2.80
C GLY A 991 25.64 -0.48 3.37
N SER A 992 26.30 -1.62 3.22
CA SER A 992 27.68 -1.91 3.64
C SER A 992 28.48 -2.47 2.46
N SER A 993 28.44 -1.80 1.30
CA SER A 993 29.21 -2.19 0.12
C SER A 993 30.72 -2.31 0.43
N GLY A 994 31.26 -1.47 1.31
CA GLY A 994 32.68 -1.50 1.67
C GLY A 994 33.18 -2.83 2.28
N SER A 995 32.36 -3.55 3.06
CA SER A 995 32.79 -4.80 3.70
C SER A 995 32.74 -6.00 2.75
N ALA A 996 31.75 -6.04 1.86
CA ALA A 996 31.57 -7.16 0.92
C ALA A 996 32.63 -7.10 -0.20
N ASP A 997 32.91 -5.91 -0.70
CA ASP A 997 33.95 -5.69 -1.72
C ASP A 997 35.33 -6.04 -1.18
N GLN A 998 35.61 -5.71 0.09
CA GLN A 998 36.87 -6.07 0.73
C GLN A 998 37.00 -7.60 0.90
N MET A 999 35.95 -8.29 1.33
CA MET A 999 35.94 -9.75 1.45
C MET A 999 36.15 -10.43 0.09
N LEU A 1000 35.50 -9.92 -0.97
CA LEU A 1000 35.69 -10.41 -2.34
C LEU A 1000 37.12 -10.25 -2.84
N LEU A 1001 37.74 -9.10 -2.53
CA LEU A 1001 39.15 -8.86 -2.88
C LEU A 1001 40.08 -9.83 -2.15
N GLU A 1002 39.84 -10.10 -0.87
CA GLU A 1002 40.62 -11.07 -0.08
C GLU A 1002 40.51 -12.49 -0.67
N ILE A 1003 39.29 -12.95 -0.98
CA ILE A 1003 39.04 -14.26 -1.61
C ILE A 1003 39.74 -14.34 -2.97
N ALA A 1004 39.59 -13.31 -3.81
CA ALA A 1004 40.19 -13.29 -5.14
C ALA A 1004 41.73 -13.28 -5.06
N GLU A 1005 42.32 -12.55 -4.13
CA GLU A 1005 43.77 -12.50 -3.95
C GLU A 1005 44.34 -13.82 -3.43
N ASP A 1006 43.68 -14.47 -2.48
CA ASP A 1006 44.11 -15.77 -1.96
C ASP A 1006 44.13 -16.85 -3.05
N ILE A 1007 43.03 -16.97 -3.82
CA ILE A 1007 42.96 -17.93 -4.94
C ILE A 1007 44.04 -17.59 -6.00
N LEU A 1008 44.21 -16.32 -6.36
CA LEU A 1008 45.21 -15.91 -7.35
C LEU A 1008 46.66 -16.19 -6.91
N ASN A 1009 46.96 -16.04 -5.61
CA ASN A 1009 48.28 -16.29 -5.06
C ASN A 1009 48.63 -17.79 -5.02
N ASN A 1010 47.63 -18.64 -4.77
CA ASN A 1010 47.81 -20.10 -4.71
C ASN A 1010 47.83 -20.76 -6.10
N LEU A 1011 47.34 -20.10 -7.16
CA LEU A 1011 47.28 -20.66 -8.51
C LEU A 1011 48.68 -20.76 -9.18
N PRO A 1012 49.14 -21.97 -9.57
CA PRO A 1012 50.43 -22.14 -10.24
C PRO A 1012 50.43 -21.57 -11.67
N ARG A 1013 51.62 -21.42 -12.25
CA ARG A 1013 51.78 -21.00 -13.66
C ARG A 1013 51.16 -22.04 -14.60
N ASN A 1014 50.77 -21.58 -15.79
CA ASN A 1014 50.26 -22.48 -16.83
C ASN A 1014 51.36 -23.49 -17.23
N PHE A 1015 50.94 -24.70 -17.56
CA PHE A 1015 51.81 -25.70 -18.13
C PHE A 1015 52.31 -25.27 -19.51
N ASP A 1016 53.59 -25.49 -19.80
CA ASP A 1016 54.15 -25.28 -21.13
C ASP A 1016 53.94 -26.54 -21.97
N THR A 1017 52.91 -26.54 -22.81
CA THR A 1017 52.53 -27.70 -23.63
C THR A 1017 53.54 -28.02 -24.73
N GLU A 1018 54.30 -27.04 -25.22
CA GLU A 1018 55.33 -27.26 -26.24
C GLU A 1018 56.51 -28.02 -25.65
N THR A 1019 57.00 -27.60 -24.48
CA THR A 1019 58.07 -28.32 -23.77
C THR A 1019 57.59 -29.70 -23.28
N ALA A 1020 56.32 -29.83 -22.87
CA ALA A 1020 55.71 -31.11 -22.52
C ALA A 1020 55.70 -32.09 -23.70
N LEU A 1021 55.36 -31.62 -24.90
CA LEU A 1021 55.37 -32.44 -26.11
C LEU A 1021 56.78 -32.87 -26.52
N LEU A 1022 57.79 -32.01 -26.30
CA LEU A 1022 59.19 -32.36 -26.54
C LEU A 1022 59.71 -33.43 -25.56
N LYS A 1023 59.33 -33.34 -24.28
CA LYS A 1023 59.74 -34.30 -23.24
C LYS A 1023 58.99 -35.63 -23.36
N TYR A 1024 57.70 -35.59 -23.69
CA TYR A 1024 56.82 -36.74 -23.87
C TYR A 1024 56.22 -36.75 -25.28
N PRO A 1025 57.02 -37.13 -26.31
CA PRO A 1025 56.54 -37.14 -27.68
C PRO A 1025 55.50 -38.24 -27.90
N VAL A 1026 54.67 -38.04 -28.93
CA VAL A 1026 53.71 -39.04 -29.40
C VAL A 1026 54.48 -40.26 -29.91
N ARG A 1027 54.43 -41.36 -29.14
CA ARG A 1027 55.08 -42.63 -29.48
C ARG A 1027 54.03 -43.69 -29.77
N TYR A 1028 54.33 -44.56 -30.72
CA TYR A 1028 53.45 -45.68 -31.03
C TYR A 1028 53.38 -46.67 -29.85
N GLU A 1029 54.47 -46.86 -29.11
CA GLU A 1029 54.53 -47.84 -28.02
C GLU A 1029 53.90 -47.34 -26.71
N GLU A 1030 53.77 -46.01 -26.52
CA GLU A 1030 53.31 -45.41 -25.27
C GLU A 1030 52.28 -44.30 -25.53
N SER A 1031 51.00 -44.68 -25.52
CA SER A 1031 49.86 -43.77 -25.67
C SER A 1031 49.68 -42.80 -24.50
N MET A 1032 50.23 -43.09 -23.30
CA MET A 1032 50.02 -42.26 -22.12
C MET A 1032 50.69 -40.88 -22.22
N ASN A 1033 51.75 -40.75 -23.03
CA ASN A 1033 52.39 -39.47 -23.31
C ASN A 1033 51.39 -38.47 -23.92
N THR A 1034 50.58 -38.94 -24.87
CA THR A 1034 49.56 -38.12 -25.52
C THR A 1034 48.45 -37.73 -24.55
N VAL A 1035 48.07 -38.63 -23.62
CA VAL A 1035 47.06 -38.35 -22.60
C VAL A 1035 47.54 -37.23 -21.67
N LEU A 1036 48.78 -37.29 -21.17
CA LEU A 1036 49.34 -36.26 -20.30
C LEU A 1036 49.31 -34.87 -20.95
N VAL A 1037 49.78 -34.74 -22.20
CA VAL A 1037 49.83 -33.44 -22.89
C VAL A 1037 48.42 -32.87 -23.14
N GLN A 1038 47.47 -33.71 -23.55
CA GLN A 1038 46.08 -33.28 -23.76
C GLN A 1038 45.39 -32.88 -22.45
N GLU A 1039 45.66 -33.58 -21.35
CA GLU A 1039 45.14 -33.24 -20.02
C GLU A 1039 45.71 -31.90 -19.54
N MET A 1040 47.03 -31.68 -19.65
CA MET A 1040 47.67 -30.41 -19.32
C MET A 1040 47.07 -29.23 -20.11
N GLU A 1041 46.76 -29.43 -21.40
CA GLU A 1041 46.08 -28.41 -22.23
C GLU A 1041 44.66 -28.08 -21.72
N ARG A 1042 43.87 -29.10 -21.32
CA ARG A 1042 42.53 -28.90 -20.75
C ARG A 1042 42.58 -28.14 -19.44
N PHE A 1043 43.50 -28.52 -18.54
CA PHE A 1043 43.71 -27.80 -17.27
C PHE A 1043 44.19 -26.36 -17.49
N ASN A 1044 45.05 -26.11 -18.47
CA ASN A 1044 45.47 -24.75 -18.84
C ASN A 1044 44.30 -23.85 -19.23
N ASN A 1045 43.31 -24.37 -19.96
CA ASN A 1045 42.10 -23.62 -20.31
C ASN A 1045 41.31 -23.22 -19.06
N LEU A 1046 41.19 -24.10 -18.08
CA LEU A 1046 40.53 -23.81 -16.80
C LEU A 1046 41.34 -22.80 -15.96
N ILE A 1047 42.65 -22.99 -15.80
CA ILE A 1047 43.54 -22.06 -15.06
C ILE A 1047 43.42 -20.65 -15.64
N ARG A 1048 43.47 -20.51 -16.98
CA ARG A 1048 43.33 -19.22 -17.66
C ARG A 1048 41.97 -18.57 -17.40
N THR A 1049 40.90 -19.38 -17.41
CA THR A 1049 39.55 -18.89 -17.16
C THR A 1049 39.42 -18.36 -15.72
N ILE A 1050 39.87 -19.12 -14.71
CA ILE A 1050 39.84 -18.69 -13.31
C ILE A 1050 40.70 -17.43 -13.11
N ARG A 1051 41.93 -17.42 -13.66
CA ARG A 1051 42.85 -16.28 -13.51
C ARG A 1051 42.30 -14.99 -14.12
N ASN A 1052 41.83 -15.04 -15.37
CA ASN A 1052 41.35 -13.85 -16.07
C ASN A 1052 40.10 -13.28 -15.38
N THR A 1053 39.15 -14.15 -15.01
CA THR A 1053 37.89 -13.73 -14.40
C THR A 1053 38.09 -13.11 -13.01
N LEU A 1054 39.00 -13.65 -12.18
CA LEU A 1054 39.36 -13.05 -10.89
C LEU A 1054 40.12 -11.71 -11.05
N GLN A 1055 40.99 -11.61 -12.05
CA GLN A 1055 41.68 -10.35 -12.35
C GLN A 1055 40.71 -9.27 -12.81
N ASP A 1056 39.73 -9.62 -13.65
CA ASP A 1056 38.72 -8.68 -14.13
C ASP A 1056 37.74 -8.30 -13.04
N LEU A 1057 37.36 -9.23 -12.14
CA LEU A 1057 36.60 -8.90 -10.93
C LEU A 1057 37.32 -7.88 -10.05
N LYS A 1058 38.62 -8.09 -9.80
CA LYS A 1058 39.44 -7.15 -9.00
C LYS A 1058 39.57 -5.78 -9.67
N LYS A 1059 39.64 -5.71 -11.00
CA LYS A 1059 39.59 -4.44 -11.74
C LYS A 1059 38.21 -3.80 -11.66
N ALA A 1060 37.13 -4.59 -11.72
CA ALA A 1060 35.76 -4.11 -11.65
C ALA A 1060 35.43 -3.49 -10.29
N ILE A 1061 35.81 -4.15 -9.19
CA ILE A 1061 35.66 -3.61 -7.82
C ILE A 1061 36.44 -2.30 -7.66
N LYS A 1062 37.61 -2.16 -8.31
CA LYS A 1062 38.40 -0.92 -8.33
C LYS A 1062 37.88 0.13 -9.32
N GLY A 1063 36.79 -0.14 -10.06
CA GLY A 1063 36.21 0.76 -11.05
C GLY A 1063 37.01 0.91 -12.36
N LEU A 1064 37.99 0.02 -12.61
CA LEU A 1064 38.80 0.03 -13.85
C LEU A 1064 38.14 -0.72 -15.01
N VAL A 1065 37.21 -1.62 -14.70
CA VAL A 1065 36.42 -2.41 -15.66
C VAL A 1065 34.96 -2.30 -15.25
N VAL A 1066 34.03 -2.37 -16.22
CA VAL A 1066 32.59 -2.33 -15.92
C VAL A 1066 32.18 -3.67 -15.31
N MET A 1067 31.45 -3.62 -14.20
CA MET A 1067 30.82 -4.81 -13.60
C MET A 1067 29.66 -5.24 -14.49
N ASP A 1068 29.83 -6.32 -15.24
CA ASP A 1068 28.78 -6.92 -16.06
C ASP A 1068 28.00 -7.99 -15.28
N SER A 1069 26.90 -8.48 -15.84
CA SER A 1069 26.05 -9.49 -15.19
C SER A 1069 26.79 -10.81 -14.92
N ALA A 1070 27.82 -11.14 -15.71
CA ALA A 1070 28.63 -12.32 -15.51
C ALA A 1070 29.57 -12.17 -14.31
N LEU A 1071 30.20 -11.00 -14.14
CA LEU A 1071 31.04 -10.66 -12.98
C LEU A 1071 30.20 -10.48 -11.71
N GLU A 1072 28.96 -10.00 -11.80
CA GLU A 1072 28.02 -9.96 -10.67
C GLU A 1072 27.56 -11.36 -10.24
N ALA A 1073 27.30 -12.26 -11.19
CA ALA A 1073 27.01 -13.65 -10.88
C ALA A 1073 28.22 -14.36 -10.26
N LEU A 1074 29.43 -14.04 -10.73
CA LEU A 1074 30.69 -14.51 -10.16
C LEU A 1074 30.85 -14.01 -8.72
N SER A 1075 30.71 -12.71 -8.47
CA SER A 1075 30.86 -12.11 -7.14
C SER A 1075 29.86 -12.69 -6.15
N SER A 1076 28.60 -12.85 -6.57
CA SER A 1076 27.54 -13.47 -5.76
C SER A 1076 27.86 -14.92 -5.42
N SER A 1077 28.39 -15.70 -6.38
CA SER A 1077 28.78 -17.09 -6.14
C SER A 1077 29.95 -17.21 -5.17
N LEU A 1078 30.96 -16.33 -5.29
CA LEU A 1078 32.13 -16.31 -4.40
C LEU A 1078 31.76 -15.93 -2.97
N LEU A 1079 30.86 -14.94 -2.78
CA LEU A 1079 30.37 -14.53 -1.44
C LEU A 1079 29.65 -15.67 -0.72
N VAL A 1080 28.94 -16.53 -1.45
CA VAL A 1080 28.20 -17.68 -0.89
C VAL A 1080 29.07 -18.94 -0.83
N GLY A 1081 30.34 -18.88 -1.27
CA GLY A 1081 31.25 -20.03 -1.25
C GLY A 1081 30.89 -21.13 -2.26
N LYS A 1082 30.20 -20.79 -3.36
CA LYS A 1082 29.83 -21.70 -4.44
C LYS A 1082 30.78 -21.54 -5.63
N VAL A 1083 31.05 -22.64 -6.34
CA VAL A 1083 31.81 -22.60 -7.59
C VAL A 1083 31.00 -21.85 -8.66
N PRO A 1084 31.54 -20.78 -9.27
CA PRO A 1084 30.86 -20.01 -10.31
C PRO A 1084 30.55 -20.84 -11.56
N GLU A 1085 29.37 -20.62 -12.15
CA GLU A 1085 28.90 -21.37 -13.34
C GLU A 1085 29.87 -21.27 -14.53
N MET A 1086 30.48 -20.09 -14.71
CA MET A 1086 31.47 -19.86 -15.77
C MET A 1086 32.74 -20.73 -15.62
N TRP A 1087 33.10 -21.11 -14.39
CA TRP A 1087 34.17 -22.05 -14.13
C TRP A 1087 33.68 -23.49 -14.32
N ALA A 1088 32.48 -23.80 -13.82
CA ALA A 1088 31.87 -25.12 -13.94
C ALA A 1088 31.74 -25.59 -15.41
N GLN A 1089 31.34 -24.71 -16.33
CA GLN A 1089 31.24 -25.01 -17.77
C GLN A 1089 32.58 -25.40 -18.42
N ARG A 1090 33.71 -24.94 -17.86
CA ARG A 1090 35.06 -25.25 -18.33
C ARG A 1090 35.80 -26.23 -17.43
N SER A 1091 35.14 -26.71 -16.37
CA SER A 1091 35.70 -27.60 -15.38
C SER A 1091 35.34 -29.06 -15.64
N TYR A 1092 36.06 -29.95 -14.95
CA TYR A 1092 35.58 -31.30 -14.70
C TYR A 1092 34.32 -31.24 -13.80
N PRO A 1093 33.40 -32.23 -13.92
CA PRO A 1093 32.23 -32.29 -13.05
C PRO A 1093 32.65 -32.36 -11.59
N SER A 1094 32.12 -31.49 -10.73
CA SER A 1094 32.37 -31.51 -9.29
C SER A 1094 31.18 -30.91 -8.54
N LEU A 1095 30.90 -31.45 -7.36
CA LEU A 1095 29.85 -30.96 -6.44
C LEU A 1095 30.42 -30.30 -5.19
N LYS A 1096 31.75 -30.12 -5.14
CA LYS A 1096 32.48 -29.53 -4.01
C LYS A 1096 32.17 -28.04 -3.85
N PRO A 1097 32.09 -27.53 -2.60
CA PRO A 1097 32.10 -26.09 -2.32
C PRO A 1097 33.38 -25.41 -2.82
N LEU A 1098 33.37 -24.08 -2.93
CA LEU A 1098 34.48 -23.30 -3.50
C LEU A 1098 35.84 -23.65 -2.90
N GLY A 1099 35.95 -23.68 -1.56
CA GLY A 1099 37.22 -23.98 -0.87
C GLY A 1099 37.76 -25.37 -1.22
N SER A 1100 36.95 -26.42 -0.98
CA SER A 1100 37.31 -27.81 -1.31
C SER A 1100 37.59 -28.03 -2.80
N TYR A 1101 36.87 -27.32 -3.67
CA TYR A 1101 37.06 -27.38 -5.11
C TYR A 1101 38.43 -26.80 -5.51
N ILE A 1102 38.83 -25.66 -4.95
CA ILE A 1102 40.15 -25.08 -5.23
C ILE A 1102 41.28 -25.97 -4.71
N THR A 1103 41.15 -26.55 -3.52
CA THR A 1103 42.15 -27.51 -2.99
C THR A 1103 42.26 -28.75 -3.88
N ASP A 1104 41.13 -29.35 -4.27
CA ASP A 1104 41.10 -30.49 -5.20
C ASP A 1104 41.71 -30.13 -6.57
N PHE A 1105 41.41 -28.94 -7.08
CA PHE A 1105 41.97 -28.42 -8.32
C PHE A 1105 43.50 -28.29 -8.24
N LEU A 1106 44.02 -27.71 -7.16
CA LEU A 1106 45.47 -27.59 -6.94
C LEU A 1106 46.16 -28.95 -6.83
N ASN A 1107 45.53 -29.92 -6.14
CA ASN A 1107 46.04 -31.29 -6.05
C ASN A 1107 46.13 -31.95 -7.43
N ARG A 1108 45.15 -31.74 -8.33
CA ARG A 1108 45.20 -32.25 -9.72
C ARG A 1108 46.32 -31.63 -10.52
N LEU A 1109 46.55 -30.34 -10.37
CA LEU A 1109 47.66 -29.66 -11.03
C LEU A 1109 49.01 -30.18 -10.53
N SER A 1110 49.13 -30.43 -9.22
CA SER A 1110 50.33 -31.03 -8.64
C SER A 1110 50.57 -32.45 -9.18
N PHE A 1111 49.53 -33.28 -9.27
CA PHE A 1111 49.62 -34.63 -9.82
C PHE A 1111 50.15 -34.66 -11.26
N LEU A 1112 49.64 -33.79 -12.15
CA LEU A 1112 50.13 -33.69 -13.52
C LEU A 1112 51.54 -33.10 -13.60
N GLN A 1113 51.87 -32.16 -12.72
CA GLN A 1113 53.20 -31.57 -12.64
C GLN A 1113 54.24 -32.58 -12.16
N ASP A 1114 53.90 -33.42 -11.19
CA ASP A 1114 54.75 -34.49 -10.67
C ASP A 1114 54.97 -35.56 -11.73
N TRP A 1115 53.93 -35.92 -12.49
CA TRP A 1115 54.08 -36.80 -13.65
C TRP A 1115 55.03 -36.17 -14.68
N TYR A 1116 54.86 -34.89 -15.01
CA TYR A 1116 55.77 -34.21 -15.93
C TYR A 1116 57.22 -34.24 -15.43
N ASN A 1117 57.46 -34.00 -14.13
CA ASN A 1117 58.79 -33.90 -13.53
C ASN A 1117 59.48 -35.27 -13.34
N LEU A 1118 58.82 -36.19 -12.65
CA LEU A 1118 59.37 -37.46 -12.15
C LEU A 1118 59.17 -38.64 -13.11
N GLY A 1119 58.29 -38.51 -14.10
CA GLY A 1119 57.93 -39.60 -15.00
C GLY A 1119 56.60 -40.25 -14.66
N LYS A 1120 56.28 -41.33 -15.36
CA LYS A 1120 55.01 -42.06 -15.23
C LYS A 1120 54.80 -42.60 -13.80
N PRO A 1121 53.66 -42.30 -13.14
CA PRO A 1121 53.39 -42.83 -11.81
C PRO A 1121 53.10 -44.34 -11.85
N SER A 1122 53.45 -45.05 -10.77
CA SER A 1122 53.17 -46.48 -10.58
C SER A 1122 51.68 -46.76 -10.34
N VAL A 1123 51.02 -45.88 -9.59
CA VAL A 1123 49.59 -45.91 -9.30
C VAL A 1123 48.98 -44.59 -9.76
N PHE A 1124 47.94 -44.67 -10.58
CA PHE A 1124 47.28 -43.49 -11.15
C PHE A 1124 46.10 -43.04 -10.30
N TRP A 1125 46.05 -41.74 -10.01
CA TRP A 1125 44.87 -41.14 -9.39
C TRP A 1125 43.77 -40.96 -10.44
N LEU A 1126 42.86 -41.94 -10.55
CA LEU A 1126 41.88 -41.97 -11.65
C LEU A 1126 40.99 -40.73 -11.64
N SER A 1127 40.60 -40.27 -10.46
CA SER A 1127 39.74 -39.10 -10.37
C SER A 1127 40.47 -37.80 -10.70
N GLY A 1128 41.81 -37.78 -10.72
CA GLY A 1128 42.62 -36.60 -11.04
C GLY A 1128 42.53 -36.15 -12.51
N PHE A 1129 42.16 -37.05 -13.41
CA PHE A 1129 42.00 -36.76 -14.84
C PHE A 1129 40.74 -35.95 -15.16
N PHE A 1130 40.85 -35.03 -16.10
CA PHE A 1130 39.73 -34.31 -16.69
C PHE A 1130 38.88 -35.25 -17.56
N PHE A 1131 39.51 -36.14 -18.35
CA PHE A 1131 38.83 -37.10 -19.21
C PHE A 1131 39.36 -38.53 -19.07
N THR A 1132 38.79 -39.23 -18.08
CA THR A 1132 39.12 -40.62 -17.70
C THR A 1132 39.08 -41.61 -18.87
N GLN A 1133 38.21 -41.43 -19.87
CA GLN A 1133 38.09 -42.34 -21.00
C GLN A 1133 39.34 -42.35 -21.89
N ALA A 1134 40.05 -41.22 -22.02
CA ALA A 1134 41.31 -41.16 -22.76
C ALA A 1134 42.40 -41.98 -22.04
N PHE A 1135 42.45 -41.90 -20.71
CA PHE A 1135 43.36 -42.72 -19.90
C PHE A 1135 43.06 -44.22 -20.06
N LEU A 1136 41.80 -44.64 -19.92
CA LEU A 1136 41.40 -46.03 -20.11
C LEU A 1136 41.77 -46.51 -21.52
N THR A 1137 41.39 -45.76 -22.55
CA THR A 1137 41.72 -46.11 -23.95
C THR A 1137 43.23 -46.19 -24.16
N GLY A 1138 44.01 -45.29 -23.55
CA GLY A 1138 45.48 -45.34 -23.58
C GLY A 1138 46.04 -46.63 -22.97
N ALA A 1139 45.50 -47.08 -21.84
CA ALA A 1139 45.91 -48.33 -21.20
C ALA A 1139 45.60 -49.55 -22.10
N MET A 1140 44.42 -49.58 -22.71
CA MET A 1140 44.03 -50.65 -23.64
C MET A 1140 44.87 -50.63 -24.93
N GLN A 1141 45.17 -49.45 -25.47
CA GLN A 1141 46.03 -49.29 -26.65
C GLN A 1141 47.44 -49.80 -26.40
N ASN A 1142 48.03 -49.50 -25.25
CA ASN A 1142 49.36 -50.00 -24.90
C ASN A 1142 49.38 -51.54 -24.87
N TYR A 1143 48.36 -52.17 -24.28
CA TYR A 1143 48.23 -53.63 -24.27
C TYR A 1143 48.02 -54.21 -25.68
N ALA A 1144 47.09 -53.63 -26.46
CA ALA A 1144 46.81 -54.01 -27.84
C ALA A 1144 48.07 -53.97 -28.71
N ARG A 1145 48.90 -52.93 -28.54
CA ARG A 1145 50.16 -52.76 -29.28
C ARG A 1145 51.27 -53.70 -28.79
N LYS A 1146 51.40 -53.91 -27.48
CA LYS A 1146 52.37 -54.85 -26.88
C LYS A 1146 52.15 -56.28 -27.37
N TYR A 1147 50.89 -56.73 -27.44
CA TYR A 1147 50.52 -58.10 -27.83
C TYR A 1147 50.04 -58.24 -29.28
N THR A 1148 49.99 -57.15 -30.05
CA THR A 1148 49.51 -57.12 -31.44
C THR A 1148 48.09 -57.70 -31.59
N ILE A 1149 47.18 -57.35 -30.67
CA ILE A 1149 45.77 -57.78 -30.67
C ILE A 1149 44.88 -56.60 -31.09
N PRO A 1150 43.88 -56.78 -31.98
CA PRO A 1150 42.90 -55.74 -32.29
C PRO A 1150 42.16 -55.26 -31.03
N ILE A 1151 42.07 -53.93 -30.87
CA ILE A 1151 41.49 -53.30 -29.66
C ILE A 1151 40.04 -53.73 -29.41
N ASP A 1152 39.26 -53.99 -30.46
CA ASP A 1152 37.84 -54.37 -30.36
C ASP A 1152 37.62 -55.73 -29.68
N LEU A 1153 38.64 -56.60 -29.67
CA LEU A 1153 38.61 -57.93 -29.05
C LEU A 1153 39.00 -57.91 -27.57
N LEU A 1154 39.45 -56.78 -27.05
CA LEU A 1154 39.87 -56.62 -25.66
C LEU A 1154 38.71 -56.16 -24.78
N GLY A 1155 38.73 -56.60 -23.53
CA GLY A 1155 37.89 -56.11 -22.43
C GLY A 1155 38.74 -55.88 -21.18
N TYR A 1156 38.10 -55.44 -20.10
CA TYR A 1156 38.77 -55.24 -18.82
C TYR A 1156 38.40 -56.33 -17.83
N GLU A 1157 39.40 -56.82 -17.12
CA GLU A 1157 39.30 -57.60 -15.91
C GLU A 1157 39.77 -56.75 -14.73
N PHE A 1158 39.12 -56.90 -13.58
CA PHE A 1158 39.34 -56.06 -12.41
C PHE A 1158 39.72 -56.92 -11.21
N GLU A 1159 40.77 -56.53 -10.51
CA GLU A 1159 41.21 -57.18 -9.27
C GLU A 1159 41.53 -56.12 -8.21
N VAL A 1160 40.97 -56.27 -7.01
CA VAL A 1160 41.24 -55.37 -5.89
C VAL A 1160 42.44 -55.89 -5.11
N ILE A 1161 43.49 -55.07 -5.00
CA ILE A 1161 44.72 -55.38 -4.28
C ILE A 1161 44.57 -54.88 -2.83
N PRO A 1162 44.94 -55.67 -1.80
CA PRO A 1162 44.73 -55.30 -0.39
C PRO A 1162 45.63 -54.17 0.15
N SER A 1163 46.37 -53.45 -0.71
CA SER A 1163 47.26 -52.34 -0.36
C SER A 1163 46.76 -51.00 -0.92
N ASP A 1164 47.01 -49.91 -0.21
CA ASP A 1164 46.62 -48.55 -0.64
C ASP A 1164 47.70 -47.84 -1.47
N ASN A 1165 48.98 -48.24 -1.36
CA ASN A 1165 50.12 -47.69 -2.11
C ASN A 1165 50.96 -48.82 -2.73
N SER A 1166 51.57 -48.56 -3.89
CA SER A 1166 52.53 -49.46 -4.54
C SER A 1166 53.61 -48.65 -5.27
N ASP A 1167 54.88 -48.99 -5.04
CA ASP A 1167 56.01 -48.37 -5.73
C ASP A 1167 56.32 -49.05 -7.08
N GLU A 1168 55.79 -50.26 -7.29
CA GLU A 1168 55.97 -51.04 -8.52
C GLU A 1168 54.74 -50.90 -9.45
N SER A 1169 55.02 -50.78 -10.75
CA SER A 1169 54.00 -50.74 -11.82
C SER A 1169 53.66 -52.17 -12.28
N PRO A 1170 52.40 -52.47 -12.65
CA PRO A 1170 52.05 -53.80 -13.18
C PRO A 1170 52.69 -54.05 -14.55
N GLU A 1171 53.01 -55.31 -14.86
CA GLU A 1171 53.57 -55.71 -16.16
C GLU A 1171 52.60 -55.43 -17.33
N ASP A 1172 51.30 -55.62 -17.08
CA ASP A 1172 50.20 -55.34 -17.99
C ASP A 1172 49.07 -54.61 -17.28
N GLY A 1173 48.49 -53.60 -17.94
CA GLY A 1173 47.41 -52.79 -17.38
C GLY A 1173 47.90 -51.65 -16.51
N VAL A 1174 47.05 -51.19 -15.59
CA VAL A 1174 47.32 -50.03 -14.72
C VAL A 1174 46.75 -50.24 -13.31
N TYR A 1175 47.47 -49.77 -12.30
CA TYR A 1175 46.95 -49.62 -10.95
C TYR A 1175 46.31 -48.26 -10.78
N ILE A 1176 45.12 -48.23 -10.17
CA ILE A 1176 44.39 -47.00 -9.89
C ILE A 1176 44.04 -46.89 -8.41
N HIS A 1177 43.97 -45.65 -7.91
CA HIS A 1177 43.52 -45.35 -6.56
C HIS A 1177 42.58 -44.12 -6.55
N GLY A 1178 42.00 -43.85 -5.37
CA GLY A 1178 41.13 -42.68 -5.16
C GLY A 1178 39.68 -42.91 -5.56
N LEU A 1179 39.19 -44.15 -5.44
CA LEU A 1179 37.78 -44.50 -5.65
C LEU A 1179 37.08 -44.69 -4.30
N TYR A 1180 35.84 -44.24 -4.23
CA TYR A 1180 34.99 -44.36 -3.04
C TYR A 1180 33.83 -45.30 -3.35
N LEU A 1181 33.51 -46.19 -2.41
CA LEU A 1181 32.37 -47.08 -2.50
C LEU A 1181 31.17 -46.46 -1.78
N ASP A 1182 30.05 -46.37 -2.48
CA ASP A 1182 28.78 -45.82 -1.99
C ASP A 1182 27.73 -46.92 -1.95
N GLY A 1183 26.93 -46.97 -0.87
CA GLY A 1183 25.93 -48.01 -0.60
C GLY A 1183 26.49 -49.35 -0.07
N ALA A 1184 27.82 -49.52 0.00
CA ALA A 1184 28.50 -50.68 0.57
C ALA A 1184 29.89 -50.30 1.14
N ARG A 1185 30.59 -51.24 1.77
CA ARG A 1185 32.01 -51.13 2.16
C ARG A 1185 32.82 -52.28 1.58
N TRP A 1186 34.14 -52.10 1.48
CA TRP A 1186 35.05 -53.17 1.08
C TRP A 1186 35.71 -53.77 2.31
N ASP A 1187 35.42 -55.04 2.60
CA ASP A 1187 36.02 -55.70 3.75
C ASP A 1187 37.46 -56.13 3.42
N ARG A 1188 38.43 -55.36 3.92
CA ARG A 1188 39.87 -55.56 3.64
C ARG A 1188 40.39 -56.93 4.09
N THR A 1189 39.77 -57.54 5.10
CA THR A 1189 40.14 -58.87 5.61
C THR A 1189 39.65 -60.01 4.74
N SER A 1190 38.39 -59.98 4.29
CA SER A 1190 37.81 -61.05 3.47
C SER A 1190 37.98 -60.82 1.96
N GLY A 1191 38.26 -59.59 1.52
CA GLY A 1191 38.35 -59.21 0.11
C GLY A 1191 37.01 -59.29 -0.62
N LEU A 1192 35.91 -59.00 0.09
CA LEU A 1192 34.54 -59.07 -0.40
C LEU A 1192 33.77 -57.78 -0.06
N LEU A 1193 32.70 -57.52 -0.81
CA LEU A 1193 31.71 -56.48 -0.47
C LEU A 1193 31.01 -56.80 0.84
N ALA A 1194 30.84 -55.80 1.69
CA ALA A 1194 30.13 -55.89 2.97
C ALA A 1194 29.21 -54.68 3.21
N GLU A 1195 28.30 -54.79 4.17
CA GLU A 1195 27.41 -53.69 4.58
C GLU A 1195 28.18 -52.55 5.26
N GLN A 1196 27.70 -51.32 5.08
CA GLN A 1196 28.35 -50.11 5.58
C GLN A 1196 28.37 -50.04 7.11
N TYR A 1197 29.37 -49.35 7.67
CA TYR A 1197 29.34 -49.00 9.10
C TYR A 1197 28.33 -47.89 9.36
N PRO A 1198 27.63 -47.88 10.50
CA PRO A 1198 26.72 -46.80 10.86
C PRO A 1198 27.42 -45.43 10.81
N LYS A 1199 26.77 -44.44 10.19
CA LYS A 1199 27.24 -43.04 10.05
C LYS A 1199 28.43 -42.83 9.11
N LEU A 1200 29.01 -43.90 8.55
CA LEU A 1200 30.09 -43.81 7.56
C LEU A 1200 29.49 -44.05 6.17
N LEU A 1201 29.31 -42.96 5.42
CA LEU A 1201 28.56 -42.96 4.16
C LEU A 1201 29.37 -43.51 2.98
N PHE A 1202 30.68 -43.33 2.98
CA PHE A 1202 31.56 -43.71 1.88
C PHE A 1202 32.80 -44.41 2.42
N ASP A 1203 33.20 -45.50 1.78
CA ASP A 1203 34.42 -46.24 2.13
C ASP A 1203 35.47 -46.07 1.04
N LEU A 1204 36.75 -45.91 1.40
CA LEU A 1204 37.82 -45.73 0.43
C LEU A 1204 38.27 -47.10 -0.10
N MET A 1205 38.17 -47.29 -1.41
CA MET A 1205 38.64 -48.51 -2.06
C MET A 1205 40.17 -48.59 -2.05
N PRO A 1206 40.74 -49.78 -1.77
CA PRO A 1206 42.14 -50.08 -2.04
C PRO A 1206 42.50 -49.98 -3.53
N ILE A 1207 43.76 -50.20 -3.87
CA ILE A 1207 44.22 -50.19 -5.26
C ILE A 1207 43.41 -51.20 -6.09
N ILE A 1208 42.89 -50.75 -7.25
CA ILE A 1208 42.26 -51.63 -8.22
C ILE A 1208 43.19 -51.79 -9.42
N TRP A 1209 43.48 -53.04 -9.77
CA TRP A 1209 44.18 -53.39 -10.99
C TRP A 1209 43.19 -53.49 -12.14
N ILE A 1210 43.36 -52.61 -13.12
CA ILE A 1210 42.64 -52.66 -14.38
C ILE A 1210 43.53 -53.40 -15.39
N LYS A 1211 43.16 -54.64 -15.70
CA LYS A 1211 43.90 -55.51 -16.60
C LYS A 1211 43.16 -55.66 -17.93
N PRO A 1212 43.73 -55.21 -19.05
CA PRO A 1212 43.19 -55.53 -20.38
C PRO A 1212 43.38 -57.02 -20.67
N THR A 1213 42.31 -57.72 -21.02
CA THR A 1213 42.29 -59.16 -21.30
C THR A 1213 41.41 -59.43 -22.53
N PRO A 1214 41.74 -60.41 -23.41
CA PRO A 1214 40.86 -60.80 -24.51
C PRO A 1214 39.47 -61.21 -24.02
N LYS A 1215 38.40 -60.73 -24.68
CA LYS A 1215 36.99 -61.00 -24.28
C LYS A 1215 36.65 -62.49 -24.14
N SER A 1216 37.32 -63.36 -24.87
CA SER A 1216 37.14 -64.82 -24.79
C SER A 1216 37.69 -65.45 -23.51
N GLN A 1217 38.62 -64.79 -22.81
CA GLN A 1217 39.27 -65.28 -21.61
C GLN A 1217 38.65 -64.71 -20.32
N ILE A 1218 37.74 -63.74 -20.42
CA ILE A 1218 37.04 -63.15 -19.28
C ILE A 1218 36.03 -64.17 -18.73
N LEU A 1219 36.25 -64.66 -17.51
CA LEU A 1219 35.38 -65.63 -16.85
C LEU A 1219 34.03 -64.99 -16.47
N LYS A 1220 32.91 -65.69 -16.77
CA LYS A 1220 31.59 -65.33 -16.25
C LYS A 1220 31.54 -65.66 -14.76
N SER A 1221 31.56 -64.63 -13.92
CA SER A 1221 31.56 -64.73 -12.45
C SER A 1221 30.19 -64.35 -11.85
N SER A 1222 29.89 -64.84 -10.64
CA SER A 1222 28.77 -64.36 -9.81
C SER A 1222 29.04 -63.02 -9.13
N ALA A 1223 30.20 -62.40 -9.42
CA ALA A 1223 30.58 -61.08 -8.94
C ALA A 1223 29.54 -60.01 -9.29
N TYR A 1224 29.44 -59.00 -8.42
CA TYR A 1224 28.56 -57.87 -8.62
C TYR A 1224 29.16 -56.93 -9.68
N VAL A 1225 28.38 -56.64 -10.72
CA VAL A 1225 28.70 -55.61 -11.72
C VAL A 1225 28.35 -54.25 -11.12
N CYS A 1226 29.37 -53.53 -10.65
CA CYS A 1226 29.28 -52.23 -10.00
C CYS A 1226 29.58 -51.09 -11.00
N PRO A 1227 28.67 -50.12 -11.18
CA PRO A 1227 28.93 -48.95 -12.02
C PRO A 1227 29.86 -47.94 -11.33
N LEU A 1228 30.81 -47.38 -12.08
CA LEU A 1228 31.69 -46.28 -11.65
C LEU A 1228 31.23 -44.96 -12.26
N TYR A 1229 31.03 -43.95 -11.40
CA TYR A 1229 30.66 -42.59 -11.77
C TYR A 1229 31.72 -41.56 -11.38
N LYS A 1230 31.74 -40.40 -12.03
CA LYS A 1230 32.66 -39.29 -11.69
C LYS A 1230 32.20 -38.55 -10.43
N THR A 1231 30.91 -38.36 -10.24
CA THR A 1231 30.30 -37.67 -9.08
C THR A 1231 29.17 -38.50 -8.46
N SER A 1232 28.76 -38.16 -7.24
CA SER A 1232 27.63 -38.77 -6.53
C SER A 1232 26.29 -38.58 -7.23
N GLU A 1233 26.18 -37.66 -8.21
CA GLU A 1233 24.93 -37.37 -8.92
C GLU A 1233 24.47 -38.53 -9.81
N ARG A 1234 25.40 -39.41 -10.25
CA ARG A 1234 25.22 -40.60 -11.11
C ARG A 1234 24.50 -40.39 -12.45
N LYS A 1235 23.98 -39.19 -12.71
CA LYS A 1235 23.39 -38.75 -13.99
C LYS A 1235 24.29 -37.74 -14.69
N GLY A 1236 24.04 -37.54 -15.98
CA GLY A 1236 24.78 -36.64 -16.86
C GLY A 1236 24.06 -36.52 -18.21
N THR A 1237 24.61 -35.72 -19.12
CA THR A 1237 24.10 -35.65 -20.50
C THR A 1237 24.32 -36.99 -21.22
N LEU A 1238 23.32 -37.45 -21.98
CA LEU A 1238 23.47 -38.64 -22.81
C LEU A 1238 24.46 -38.34 -23.94
N SER A 1239 25.53 -39.11 -23.99
CA SER A 1239 26.48 -39.10 -25.10
C SER A 1239 25.86 -39.71 -26.37
N THR A 1240 26.50 -39.53 -27.52
CA THR A 1240 26.10 -40.16 -28.80
C THR A 1240 26.08 -41.70 -28.73
N THR A 1241 26.75 -42.30 -27.75
CA THR A 1241 26.71 -43.75 -27.50
C THR A 1241 25.57 -44.18 -26.55
N GLY A 1242 24.72 -43.25 -26.12
CA GLY A 1242 23.58 -43.53 -25.22
C GLY A 1242 23.93 -43.62 -23.73
N HIS A 1243 25.20 -43.46 -23.36
CA HIS A 1243 25.64 -43.48 -21.95
C HIS A 1243 25.77 -42.06 -21.36
N SER A 1244 25.52 -41.93 -20.06
CA SER A 1244 25.72 -40.68 -19.31
C SER A 1244 27.18 -40.22 -19.35
N THR A 1245 27.43 -38.93 -19.54
CA THR A 1245 28.78 -38.31 -19.45
C THR A 1245 29.46 -38.44 -18.08
N ASN A 1246 28.67 -38.77 -17.05
CA ASN A 1246 29.13 -39.04 -15.69
C ASN A 1246 29.54 -40.50 -15.46
N PHE A 1247 29.06 -41.42 -16.29
CA PHE A 1247 29.46 -42.84 -16.24
C PHE A 1247 30.88 -43.01 -16.79
N VAL A 1248 31.69 -43.81 -16.11
CA VAL A 1248 33.08 -44.11 -16.52
C VAL A 1248 33.18 -45.53 -17.07
N ILE A 1249 32.96 -46.55 -16.23
CA ILE A 1249 33.03 -47.97 -16.60
C ILE A 1249 32.29 -48.83 -15.57
N ALA A 1250 31.94 -50.06 -15.90
CA ALA A 1250 31.44 -51.04 -14.94
C ALA A 1250 32.57 -51.97 -14.48
N MET A 1251 32.73 -52.13 -13.16
CA MET A 1251 33.74 -52.95 -12.51
C MET A 1251 33.12 -54.19 -11.86
N LEU A 1252 33.84 -55.31 -11.85
CA LEU A 1252 33.41 -56.55 -11.21
C LEU A 1252 33.97 -56.61 -9.78
N LEU A 1253 33.08 -56.66 -8.78
CA LEU A 1253 33.43 -56.76 -7.37
C LEU A 1253 32.98 -58.10 -6.78
N LYS A 1254 33.86 -58.75 -6.02
CA LYS A 1254 33.56 -60.04 -5.38
C LYS A 1254 32.57 -59.85 -4.22
N THR A 1255 31.64 -60.79 -4.07
CA THR A 1255 30.56 -60.76 -3.08
C THR A 1255 30.17 -62.18 -2.66
N ASP A 1256 29.75 -62.33 -1.40
CA ASP A 1256 29.10 -63.52 -0.83
C ASP A 1256 27.56 -63.48 -0.96
N LEU A 1257 26.96 -62.28 -0.96
CA LEU A 1257 25.53 -62.07 -1.15
C LEU A 1257 25.11 -62.08 -2.63
N PRO A 1258 23.83 -62.41 -2.94
CA PRO A 1258 23.30 -62.32 -4.29
C PRO A 1258 23.43 -60.92 -4.88
N SER A 1259 23.73 -60.82 -6.17
CA SER A 1259 23.89 -59.53 -6.85
C SER A 1259 22.66 -58.62 -6.74
N GLN A 1260 21.46 -59.19 -6.62
CA GLN A 1260 20.19 -58.48 -6.43
C GLN A 1260 20.18 -57.65 -5.13
N HIS A 1261 20.85 -58.12 -4.06
CA HIS A 1261 20.99 -57.37 -2.81
C HIS A 1261 21.68 -56.03 -3.05
N TRP A 1262 22.83 -56.06 -3.72
CA TRP A 1262 23.62 -54.86 -4.01
C TRP A 1262 23.00 -53.95 -5.06
N VAL A 1263 22.20 -54.50 -5.98
CA VAL A 1263 21.35 -53.68 -6.88
C VAL A 1263 20.36 -52.86 -6.05
N LYS A 1264 19.63 -53.48 -5.12
CA LYS A 1264 18.66 -52.78 -4.27
C LYS A 1264 19.32 -51.79 -3.31
N ARG A 1265 20.54 -52.06 -2.85
CA ARG A 1265 21.35 -51.11 -2.05
C ARG A 1265 21.85 -49.91 -2.87
N GLY A 1266 21.79 -49.98 -4.20
CA GLY A 1266 22.27 -48.93 -5.08
C GLY A 1266 23.78 -48.78 -5.04
N VAL A 1267 24.53 -49.88 -4.95
CA VAL A 1267 26.00 -49.84 -4.80
C VAL A 1267 26.66 -49.27 -6.06
N ALA A 1268 27.49 -48.25 -5.89
CA ALA A 1268 28.28 -47.67 -6.97
C ALA A 1268 29.66 -47.25 -6.48
N LEU A 1269 30.60 -47.16 -7.42
CA LEU A 1269 31.89 -46.52 -7.18
C LEU A 1269 31.81 -45.05 -7.63
N LEU A 1270 32.46 -44.17 -6.87
CA LEU A 1270 32.55 -42.74 -7.11
C LEU A 1270 34.01 -42.32 -7.23
N CYS A 1271 34.34 -41.49 -8.20
CA CYS A 1271 35.69 -40.92 -8.35
C CYS A 1271 35.96 -39.80 -7.33
N GLN A 1272 34.94 -39.05 -6.92
CA GLN A 1272 35.07 -37.95 -5.97
C GLN A 1272 33.84 -37.84 -5.07
N LEU A 1273 34.04 -37.27 -3.88
CA LEU A 1273 32.99 -36.94 -2.93
C LEU A 1273 32.57 -35.47 -3.06
N ASP A 1274 31.44 -35.15 -2.44
CA ASP A 1274 30.80 -33.82 -2.52
C ASP A 1274 31.41 -32.78 -1.57
N ASN A 1275 32.30 -33.19 -0.66
CA ASN A 1275 32.93 -32.34 0.35
C ASN A 1275 34.44 -32.18 0.13
#